data_AF-A0A960I492-F1
#
_entry.id   AF-A0A960I492-F1
#
_cell.length_a   1.000
_cell.length_b   1.000
_cell.length_c   1.000
_cell.angle_alpha   90.00
_cell.angle_beta   90.00
_cell.angle_gamma   90.00
#
_symmetry.space_group_name_H-M   'P 1'
#
loop_
_entity.id
_entity.type
_entity.pdbx_description
1 polymer ?
#
loop_
_entity_poly.entity_id
_entity_poly.type
_entity_poly.pdbx_seq_one_letter_code
_entity_poly.pdbx_strand_id
1 'polypeptide(L)'
;MNLVCTWIAGPDAGGTHALPPGRHVLGRATAADLRTEDPALEPHHLLLEVGDGGTVVVTHLTGRSAVRVDGVAVDGPTERTVTQGEGNLVEVGSSLLLVRASSDGEHVFSRSDGAGRADQPVTVVRTARPPRPMAPPPPGPPPPPPPRPERPGGLLPAVLGVAGAGVVSVIVAQPMFLLFGALGGTVAIGSWTAQWWSGRRRHRQAAQVHRQDTADHAAAVAAARAAAALACRQRTPGLAAALGVASSSAYPGRRPHPALWARRAGDDDAWTVALGLAAPGLADSGLGDSGLADSGLGDSGLGDSGFEHPHTAGAPTGADLAPGQRLAITGPQALGVARAVLVQLVVQCGPADLRIVVVTDRPDRWDWCRRLPHLLGPEGVASVVTDSELPDVLAAESAFDRHVLLATDAGVLLAARTSHLRRALAGGRHALLAALTDHDHGTPQWCTAILSTGVGPTAGWVPDTAATLLPDRVRTAGLGEQRAFALAGALATLRDPEDPAAAAAAVPRQVALADLLGHAAAGPAAILATWAAAGRDPQPRTPLGLAADGAVDLDLVRDGPHGLVAGTTGAGKSELLRTLVAGLAMACPPSHLSFVLVDYKGGATFDACTRLPHVVGVITDLDGGLADRALRSLHAELRRREALLRDHGAADLAGLRALAPTVALPRLVVVIDEFAALVAEQPGFLHSLVGVAQRGRSLGVHLLLATQRPSGVISDDIRANTNLRLALRLQDDADSLDVIGDRAAATLPRAVPGRAVLRLGPEEYVTFQTAYCAHDLPRLVTAIVEAARLGGVQPPASPWCPPLPDHLGSGALPAGALGLLDDPDHQRQEPFSWRPQDGAVLVAGSEGSGVSTSLLALGRAALVGGHPVYVLDGSGSGGPDGWADPQMDVVPVADVERVLRLVHLLHRTPRHAHTQARPAVLVVRALDRVRRVLDDPATADLLDALDDLLLDGTIVTIAGVRQPAMLPARLAQAFPHRWVHHLGDPHEAGVIGVPAAAVPGPTPGRVFLAATGLTGQVAAPPAATPWPPSSPVAPVLHLPRLLDRAALPRGTASGGLVTLPLGIGVEDGEPAALHLADGDHVTVAGPARSGRSTALATLTAAWRDARPSGLVVTVAPRPAPALAALADRLHDRHDAAAAAATLQGALARRACLLVVDDADLVDDHTGALAALVATVAANPLTIAIAGRADSLRAAYGHWTSTVRRSRTGLLLAGCADLDGDVLGVVLPRRHPVRARPGLAWMAQGGGLTLVQVAGSAPDPAVQPVGP
;
A
#
# COMPACT_ATOMS: atom_id res chain seq x y z
N MET A 1 51.31 -3.28 45.09
CA MET A 1 50.52 -2.05 44.95
C MET A 1 51.06 -1.32 43.73
N ASN A 2 50.25 -1.11 42.68
CA ASN A 2 50.72 -0.40 41.49
C ASN A 2 50.59 1.10 41.75
N LEU A 3 51.69 1.85 41.64
CA LEU A 3 51.67 3.30 41.76
C LEU A 3 51.52 3.94 40.37
N VAL A 4 50.93 5.13 40.35
CA VAL A 4 50.83 5.99 39.17
C VAL A 4 51.29 7.39 39.52
N CYS A 5 51.89 8.08 38.55
CA CYS A 5 52.29 9.47 38.62
C CYS A 5 51.44 10.29 37.65
N THR A 6 50.68 11.25 38.18
CA THR A 6 49.85 12.15 37.36
C THR A 6 50.42 13.56 37.38
N TRP A 7 50.70 14.14 36.21
CA TRP A 7 51.02 15.56 36.09
C TRP A 7 49.72 16.35 36.32
N ILE A 8 49.66 17.21 37.34
CA ILE A 8 48.44 17.97 37.68
C ILE A 8 48.52 19.45 37.33
N ALA A 9 49.73 20.00 37.18
CA ALA A 9 49.98 21.32 36.62
C ALA A 9 51.36 21.34 35.92
N GLY A 10 51.60 22.36 35.10
CA GLY A 10 52.79 22.51 34.25
C GLY A 10 52.53 22.21 32.77
N PRO A 11 53.57 22.26 31.93
CA PRO A 11 53.47 22.10 30.47
C PRO A 11 52.95 20.74 29.99
N ASP A 12 53.13 19.70 30.81
CA ASP A 12 52.69 18.32 30.54
C ASP A 12 51.52 17.87 31.43
N ALA A 13 50.70 18.82 31.90
CA ALA A 13 49.58 18.51 32.78
C ALA A 13 48.63 17.47 32.16
N GLY A 14 48.05 16.65 33.03
CA GLY A 14 47.10 15.59 32.74
C GLY A 14 47.68 14.26 32.25
N GLY A 15 49.01 14.12 32.09
CA GLY A 15 49.61 12.82 31.80
C GLY A 15 49.62 11.91 33.03
N THR A 16 49.17 10.67 32.89
CA THR A 16 49.30 9.63 33.93
C THR A 16 50.27 8.56 33.45
N HIS A 17 51.28 8.24 34.26
CA HIS A 17 52.31 7.24 33.98
C HIS A 17 52.30 6.15 35.04
N ALA A 18 52.43 4.89 34.63
CA ALA A 18 52.61 3.78 35.55
C ALA A 18 54.00 3.88 36.19
N LEU A 19 54.05 3.70 37.51
CA LEU A 19 55.28 3.63 38.29
C LEU A 19 55.42 2.22 38.88
N PRO A 20 55.87 1.22 38.10
CA PRO A 20 56.18 -0.09 38.65
C PRO A 20 57.36 -0.02 39.64
N PRO A 21 57.55 -1.03 40.52
CA PRO A 21 58.73 -1.09 41.38
C PRO A 21 60.03 -0.97 40.58
N GLY A 22 60.94 -0.10 41.01
CA GLY A 22 62.17 0.21 40.26
C GLY A 22 62.56 1.69 40.29
N ARG A 23 63.57 2.03 39.48
CA ARG A 23 64.13 3.38 39.34
C ARG A 23 63.52 4.08 38.12
N HIS A 24 62.97 5.27 38.33
CA HIS A 24 62.37 6.10 37.28
C HIS A 24 63.01 7.49 37.26
N VAL A 25 63.57 7.88 36.11
CA VAL A 25 64.19 9.19 35.94
C VAL A 25 63.21 10.16 35.30
N LEU A 26 63.09 11.35 35.89
CA LEU A 26 62.29 12.48 35.39
C LEU A 26 63.21 13.59 34.87
N GLY A 27 62.91 14.10 33.67
CA GLY A 27 63.64 15.20 33.05
C GLY A 27 63.33 15.36 31.56
N ARG A 28 64.08 16.23 30.88
CA ARG A 28 63.86 16.52 29.44
C ARG A 28 64.50 15.50 28.48
N ALA A 29 65.33 14.58 28.97
CA ALA A 29 66.01 13.60 28.12
C ALA A 29 65.01 12.69 27.39
N THR A 30 65.34 12.31 26.16
CA THR A 30 64.52 11.37 25.37
C THR A 30 64.42 9.98 26.02
N ALA A 31 65.45 9.59 26.77
CA ALA A 31 65.56 8.33 27.49
C ALA A 31 65.01 8.38 28.94
N ALA A 32 64.51 9.53 29.42
CA ALA A 32 63.88 9.62 30.73
C ALA A 32 62.53 8.87 30.76
N ASP A 33 62.27 8.12 31.82
CA ASP A 33 61.03 7.37 32.03
C ASP A 33 59.84 8.34 32.13
N LEU A 34 60.01 9.43 32.89
CA LEU A 34 59.05 10.52 33.03
C LEU A 34 59.55 11.76 32.27
N ARG A 35 59.41 11.74 30.95
CA ARG A 35 59.81 12.87 30.10
C ARG A 35 58.86 14.06 30.23
N THR A 36 59.43 15.26 30.27
CA THR A 36 58.70 16.54 30.29
C THR A 36 59.27 17.55 29.28
N GLU A 37 58.41 18.42 28.79
CA GLU A 37 58.71 19.60 27.97
C GLU A 37 58.96 20.86 28.83
N ASP A 38 58.95 20.74 30.16
CA ASP A 38 59.18 21.87 31.06
C ASP A 38 60.58 22.48 30.88
N PRO A 39 60.67 23.73 30.36
CA PRO A 39 61.95 24.37 30.09
C PRO A 39 62.74 24.68 31.36
N ALA A 40 62.11 24.65 32.55
CA ALA A 40 62.76 24.88 33.82
C ALA A 40 63.51 23.66 34.38
N LEU A 41 63.44 22.51 33.69
CA LEU A 41 64.01 21.23 34.13
C LEU A 41 65.22 20.80 33.30
N GLU A 42 66.18 20.11 33.92
CA GLU A 42 67.35 19.56 33.22
C GLU A 42 67.02 18.22 32.51
N PRO A 43 67.89 17.72 31.61
CA PRO A 43 67.68 16.42 30.95
C PRO A 43 67.43 15.25 31.92
N HIS A 44 68.09 15.22 33.09
CA HIS A 44 67.86 14.27 34.17
C HIS A 44 67.79 15.03 35.52
N HIS A 45 66.59 15.40 35.93
CA HIS A 45 66.36 16.35 37.03
C HIS A 45 66.08 15.64 38.36
N LEU A 46 65.26 14.59 38.33
CA LEU A 46 64.76 13.90 39.52
C LEU A 46 64.81 12.38 39.34
N LEU A 47 65.18 11.64 40.38
CA LEU A 47 65.08 10.18 40.47
C LEU A 47 63.98 9.79 41.46
N LEU A 48 63.07 8.93 41.02
CA LEU A 48 62.04 8.29 41.85
C LEU A 48 62.38 6.79 41.98
N GLU A 49 62.69 6.33 43.19
CA GLU A 49 62.87 4.90 43.48
C GLU A 49 61.61 4.37 44.16
N VAL A 50 60.93 3.42 43.53
CA VAL A 50 59.68 2.82 44.00
C VAL A 50 59.97 1.44 44.58
N GLY A 51 59.70 1.27 45.88
CA GLY A 51 59.90 0.01 46.61
C GLY A 51 58.66 -0.90 46.66
N ASP A 52 58.88 -2.15 47.03
CA ASP A 52 57.83 -3.15 47.24
C ASP A 52 57.01 -2.79 48.50
N GLY A 53 55.81 -2.23 48.30
CA GLY A 53 54.92 -1.82 49.40
C GLY A 53 54.39 -0.38 49.30
N GLY A 54 54.72 0.37 48.24
CA GLY A 54 54.22 1.74 48.04
C GLY A 54 55.11 2.83 48.63
N THR A 55 56.33 2.50 49.05
CA THR A 55 57.37 3.48 49.41
C THR A 55 57.97 4.09 48.14
N VAL A 56 58.15 5.41 48.15
CA VAL A 56 58.76 6.19 47.08
C VAL A 56 59.86 7.05 47.68
N VAL A 57 61.10 6.85 47.22
CA VAL A 57 62.24 7.70 47.57
C VAL A 57 62.45 8.71 46.45
N VAL A 58 62.36 10.00 46.80
CA VAL A 58 62.53 11.12 45.89
C VAL A 58 63.94 11.68 46.06
N THR A 59 64.75 11.65 45.00
CA THR A 59 66.13 12.16 45.02
C THR A 59 66.31 13.23 43.95
N HIS A 60 66.63 14.46 44.35
CA HIS A 60 67.00 15.54 43.44
C HIS A 60 68.41 15.27 42.88
N LEU A 61 68.51 15.08 41.55
CA LEU A 61 69.77 14.71 40.90
C LEU A 61 70.61 15.93 40.53
N THR A 62 70.03 16.83 39.73
CA THR A 62 70.71 18.02 39.18
C THR A 62 69.70 19.14 38.92
N GLY A 63 70.15 20.41 38.99
CA GLY A 63 69.38 21.57 38.54
C GLY A 63 69.28 22.71 39.56
N ARG A 64 68.92 23.91 39.07
CA ARG A 64 68.68 25.11 39.91
C ARG A 64 67.26 25.17 40.49
N SER A 65 66.34 24.40 39.92
CA SER A 65 64.93 24.34 40.34
C SER A 65 64.78 23.34 41.48
N ALA A 66 64.47 23.83 42.69
CA ALA A 66 64.29 23.00 43.89
C ALA A 66 63.14 22.00 43.72
N VAL A 67 63.29 20.81 44.31
CA VAL A 67 62.25 19.77 44.35
C VAL A 67 61.48 19.87 45.66
N ARG A 68 60.18 20.06 45.53
CA ARG A 68 59.07 20.01 46.49
C ARG A 68 58.55 18.61 46.82
N VAL A 69 58.46 18.11 48.06
CA VAL A 69 57.54 16.99 48.38
C VAL A 69 56.61 17.40 49.52
N ASP A 70 55.31 17.49 49.24
CA ASP A 70 54.27 17.99 50.15
C ASP A 70 54.61 19.35 50.78
N GLY A 71 55.25 20.21 49.98
CA GLY A 71 55.70 21.55 50.38
C GLY A 71 57.08 21.59 51.06
N VAL A 72 57.69 20.45 51.37
CA VAL A 72 59.01 20.35 52.03
C VAL A 72 60.11 20.16 50.98
N ALA A 73 61.14 21.03 50.98
CA ALA A 73 62.26 20.95 50.04
C ALA A 73 63.08 19.66 50.22
N VAL A 74 63.49 19.06 49.10
CA VAL A 74 64.30 17.85 49.04
C VAL A 74 65.77 18.24 48.94
N ASP A 75 66.47 18.21 50.07
CA ASP A 75 67.93 18.47 50.16
C ASP A 75 68.78 17.18 50.09
N GLY A 76 68.14 16.00 50.07
CA GLY A 76 68.74 14.66 49.97
C GLY A 76 67.65 13.59 49.73
N PRO A 77 67.99 12.28 49.66
CA PRO A 77 67.01 11.21 49.42
C PRO A 77 65.90 11.26 50.47
N THR A 78 64.67 11.56 50.04
CA THR A 78 63.51 11.74 50.93
C THR A 78 62.52 10.60 50.73
N GLU A 79 62.31 9.77 51.76
CA GLU A 79 61.37 8.65 51.73
C GLU A 79 59.95 9.08 52.10
N ARG A 80 58.96 8.61 51.33
CA ARG A 80 57.53 8.78 51.58
C ARG A 80 56.78 7.47 51.33
N THR A 81 55.77 7.19 52.14
CA THR A 81 54.90 6.02 51.96
C THR A 81 53.56 6.47 51.40
N VAL A 82 53.15 5.91 50.26
CA VAL A 82 51.82 6.14 49.68
C VAL A 82 50.81 5.19 50.32
N THR A 83 49.76 5.72 50.96
CA THR A 83 48.67 4.92 51.54
C THR A 83 47.46 4.85 50.59
N GLN A 84 46.54 3.91 50.80
CA GLN A 84 45.31 3.84 50.00
C GLN A 84 44.43 5.07 50.30
N GLY A 85 44.35 6.00 49.33
CA GLY A 85 43.49 7.19 49.39
C GLY A 85 44.22 8.52 49.54
N GLU A 86 45.50 8.52 49.93
CA GLU A 86 46.34 9.72 50.01
C GLU A 86 47.52 9.62 49.02
N GLY A 87 47.79 10.69 48.29
CA GLY A 87 48.89 10.76 47.32
C GLY A 87 49.89 11.85 47.71
N ASN A 88 51.15 11.67 47.33
CA ASN A 88 52.23 12.62 47.61
C ASN A 88 52.35 13.63 46.45
N LEU A 89 52.41 14.91 46.78
CA LEU A 89 52.57 16.00 45.81
C LEU A 89 54.06 16.32 45.62
N VAL A 90 54.55 16.19 44.39
CA VAL A 90 55.93 16.49 44.04
C VAL A 90 55.97 17.75 43.16
N GLU A 91 56.53 18.85 43.67
CA GLU A 91 56.72 20.09 42.90
C GLU A 91 58.11 20.08 42.25
N VAL A 92 58.19 20.24 40.93
CA VAL A 92 59.46 20.19 40.18
C VAL A 92 59.42 21.23 39.06
N GLY A 93 60.21 22.30 39.18
CA GLY A 93 60.22 23.40 38.20
C GLY A 93 58.88 24.11 38.11
N SER A 94 58.27 24.15 36.93
CA SER A 94 56.91 24.68 36.73
C SER A 94 55.82 23.61 36.84
N SER A 95 56.22 22.36 37.05
CA SER A 95 55.35 21.19 37.06
C SER A 95 55.00 20.73 38.48
N LEU A 96 53.80 20.16 38.61
CA LEU A 96 53.31 19.57 39.85
C LEU A 96 52.83 18.15 39.55
N LEU A 97 53.36 17.16 40.26
CA LEU A 97 53.03 15.75 40.08
C LEU A 97 52.32 15.20 41.32
N LEU A 98 51.35 14.32 41.11
CA LEU A 98 50.67 13.55 42.16
C LEU A 98 51.04 12.08 42.02
N VAL A 99 51.73 11.54 43.02
CA VAL A 99 52.09 10.12 43.10
C VAL A 99 51.11 9.42 44.03
N ARG A 100 50.36 8.44 43.50
CA ARG A 100 49.32 7.73 44.27
C ARG A 100 49.15 6.27 43.83
N ALA A 101 48.34 5.53 44.56
CA ALA A 101 47.88 4.21 44.15
C ALA A 101 47.05 4.28 42.85
N SER A 102 47.27 3.33 41.93
CA SER A 102 46.41 3.14 40.76
C SER A 102 45.00 2.73 41.19
N SER A 103 43.98 3.31 40.56
CA SER A 103 42.59 2.88 40.74
C SER A 103 42.19 1.80 39.71
N ASP A 104 41.22 0.93 40.04
CA ASP A 104 40.74 -0.10 39.11
C ASP A 104 40.06 0.54 37.89
N GLY A 105 40.57 0.23 36.69
CA GLY A 105 40.07 0.77 35.41
C GLY A 105 40.78 2.04 34.92
N GLU A 106 41.77 2.54 35.66
CA GLU A 106 42.59 3.68 35.26
C GLU A 106 43.57 3.30 34.15
N HIS A 107 43.36 3.84 32.95
CA HIS A 107 44.22 3.57 31.79
C HIS A 107 45.39 4.55 31.73
N VAL A 108 46.60 3.99 31.72
CA VAL A 108 47.85 4.72 31.50
C VAL A 108 48.10 4.80 30.00
N PHE A 109 48.09 6.02 29.46
CA PHE A 109 48.24 6.24 28.02
C PHE A 109 49.68 5.90 27.57
N SER A 110 49.87 4.89 26.73
CA SER A 110 51.20 4.51 26.23
C SER A 110 51.54 5.23 24.93
N ARG A 111 52.84 5.51 24.70
CA ARG A 111 53.36 6.10 23.44
C ARG A 111 52.99 5.29 22.19
N SER A 112 52.70 3.99 22.33
CA SER A 112 52.36 3.08 21.22
C SER A 112 50.93 3.20 20.72
N ASP A 113 50.03 3.85 21.46
CA ASP A 113 48.58 3.74 21.19
C ASP A 113 48.09 4.66 20.06
N GLY A 114 48.94 5.58 19.59
CA GLY A 114 48.63 6.55 18.52
C GLY A 114 49.18 6.22 17.13
N ALA A 115 50.00 5.17 16.97
CA ALA A 115 50.60 4.84 15.68
C ALA A 115 49.72 3.89 14.86
N GLY A 116 49.06 4.41 13.83
CA GLY A 116 48.52 3.63 12.70
C GLY A 116 47.18 2.93 12.94
N ARG A 117 46.07 3.68 12.94
CA ARG A 117 44.70 3.11 12.94
C ARG A 117 43.78 3.93 12.04
N ALA A 118 43.83 3.66 10.74
CA ALA A 118 43.01 4.33 9.71
C ALA A 118 41.70 3.60 9.40
N ASP A 119 41.50 2.38 9.90
CA ASP A 119 40.46 1.45 9.42
C ASP A 119 39.50 0.98 10.53
N GLN A 120 39.24 1.83 11.53
CA GLN A 120 38.39 1.49 12.66
C GLN A 120 36.91 1.83 12.43
N PRO A 121 35.97 1.00 12.93
CA PRO A 121 34.55 1.28 12.84
C PRO A 121 34.19 2.54 13.65
N VAL A 122 33.33 3.36 13.04
CA VAL A 122 32.76 4.55 13.66
C VAL A 122 31.98 4.17 14.92
N THR A 123 32.22 4.88 16.03
CA THR A 123 31.51 4.66 17.30
C THR A 123 30.57 5.82 17.58
N VAL A 124 29.27 5.54 17.65
CA VAL A 124 28.24 6.54 18.00
C VAL A 124 28.11 6.62 19.52
N VAL A 125 28.24 7.82 20.08
CA VAL A 125 28.15 8.04 21.54
C VAL A 125 26.67 8.15 21.93
N ARG A 126 26.11 7.10 22.56
CA ARG A 126 24.68 7.01 22.95
C ARG A 126 24.43 6.93 24.47
N THR A 127 25.40 7.32 25.28
CA THR A 127 25.33 7.10 26.73
C THR A 127 24.31 8.02 27.41
N ALA A 128 23.43 7.45 28.23
CA ALA A 128 22.49 8.19 29.06
C ALA A 128 23.26 9.10 30.06
N ARG A 129 22.79 10.35 30.18
CA ARG A 129 23.48 11.38 30.96
C ARG A 129 23.31 11.13 32.46
N PRO A 130 24.38 11.13 33.26
CA PRO A 130 24.26 11.01 34.71
C PRO A 130 23.57 12.25 35.32
N PRO A 131 22.71 12.09 36.35
CA PRO A 131 22.09 13.21 37.04
C PRO A 131 23.14 14.08 37.73
N ARG A 132 22.98 15.42 37.62
CA ARG A 132 23.91 16.38 38.20
C ARG A 132 23.75 16.50 39.72
N PRO A 133 24.83 16.44 40.51
CA PRO A 133 24.77 16.74 41.93
C PRO A 133 24.45 18.22 42.15
N MET A 134 23.42 18.52 42.93
CA MET A 134 23.11 19.90 43.34
C MET A 134 24.04 20.30 44.49
N ALA A 135 24.61 21.51 44.43
CA ALA A 135 25.39 22.03 45.55
C ALA A 135 24.48 22.16 46.79
N PRO A 136 24.92 21.73 47.98
CA PRO A 136 24.13 21.92 49.19
C PRO A 136 23.96 23.43 49.46
N PRO A 137 22.80 23.85 50.01
CA PRO A 137 22.58 25.24 50.37
C PRO A 137 23.62 25.70 51.41
N PRO A 138 24.00 26.99 51.41
CA PRO A 138 24.93 27.52 52.39
C PRO A 138 24.40 27.26 53.82
N PRO A 139 25.26 26.90 54.78
CA PRO A 139 24.83 26.76 56.16
C PRO A 139 24.25 28.09 56.66
N GLY A 140 23.15 28.02 57.41
CA GLY A 140 22.51 29.19 58.03
C GLY A 140 23.42 29.90 59.04
N PRO A 141 23.02 31.05 59.60
CA PRO A 141 23.83 31.80 60.55
C PRO A 141 24.19 30.97 61.80
N PRO A 142 25.31 31.29 62.48
CA PRO A 142 25.76 30.54 63.66
C PRO A 142 24.69 30.55 64.76
N PRO A 143 24.58 29.46 65.56
CA PRO A 143 23.59 29.37 66.62
C PRO A 143 23.77 30.50 67.66
N PRO A 144 22.69 31.18 68.10
CA PRO A 144 22.80 32.28 69.05
C PRO A 144 23.35 31.81 70.41
N PRO A 145 24.08 32.68 71.15
CA PRO A 145 24.65 32.32 72.45
C PRO A 145 23.55 32.00 73.48
N PRO A 146 23.79 31.09 74.44
CA PRO A 146 22.79 30.71 75.43
C PRO A 146 22.42 31.91 76.32
N PRO A 147 21.14 32.06 76.71
CA PRO A 147 20.71 33.14 77.60
C PRO A 147 21.46 33.06 78.94
N ARG A 148 21.88 34.22 79.47
CA ARG A 148 22.62 34.32 80.74
C ARG A 148 21.77 33.74 81.89
N PRO A 149 22.36 33.00 82.84
CA PRO A 149 21.61 32.48 83.98
C PRO A 149 21.02 33.62 84.80
N GLU A 150 19.70 33.66 84.96
CA GLU A 150 19.04 34.56 85.91
C GLU A 150 19.57 34.25 87.32
N ARG A 151 20.08 35.28 88.01
CA ARG A 151 20.50 35.15 89.40
C ARG A 151 19.25 34.86 90.24
N PRO A 152 19.25 33.85 91.12
CA PRO A 152 18.13 33.68 92.05
C PRO A 152 17.98 34.98 92.84
N GLY A 153 16.74 35.48 92.95
CA GLY A 153 16.44 36.71 93.68
C GLY A 153 17.09 36.69 95.06
N GLY A 154 17.70 37.80 95.46
CA GLY A 154 18.44 37.88 96.72
C GLY A 154 17.56 37.52 97.93
N LEU A 155 18.15 36.94 98.98
CA LEU A 155 17.47 36.61 100.23
C LEU A 155 16.96 37.84 101.02
N LEU A 156 17.13 39.04 100.46
CA LEU A 156 16.81 40.33 101.09
C LEU A 156 15.34 40.44 101.58
N PRO A 157 14.30 40.00 100.83
CA PRO A 157 12.92 40.04 101.32
C PRO A 157 12.69 39.12 102.52
N ALA A 158 13.38 37.96 102.56
CA ALA A 158 13.29 37.02 103.67
C ALA A 158 13.99 37.56 104.92
N VAL A 159 15.17 38.18 104.75
CA VAL A 159 15.88 38.87 105.85
C VAL A 159 15.05 40.04 106.38
N LEU A 160 14.44 40.83 105.51
CA LEU A 160 13.51 41.91 105.89
C LEU A 160 12.26 41.36 106.60
N GLY A 161 11.71 40.23 106.16
CA GLY A 161 10.57 39.57 106.80
C GLY A 161 10.89 39.06 108.21
N VAL A 162 12.07 38.44 108.40
CA VAL A 162 12.55 37.98 109.71
C VAL A 162 12.84 39.16 110.64
N ALA A 163 13.52 40.20 110.14
CA ALA A 163 13.81 41.40 110.90
C ALA A 163 12.51 42.16 111.29
N GLY A 164 11.57 42.27 110.34
CA GLY A 164 10.25 42.85 110.58
C GLY A 164 9.45 42.08 111.63
N ALA A 165 9.46 40.75 111.58
CA ALA A 165 8.84 39.92 112.61
C ALA A 165 9.50 40.12 114.00
N GLY A 166 10.81 40.34 114.04
CA GLY A 166 11.54 40.69 115.26
C GLY A 166 11.15 42.06 115.83
N VAL A 167 11.05 43.09 114.97
CA VAL A 167 10.60 44.42 115.37
C VAL A 167 9.16 44.39 115.87
N VAL A 168 8.27 43.69 115.17
CA VAL A 168 6.86 43.52 115.60
C VAL A 168 6.76 42.76 116.92
N SER A 169 7.58 41.74 117.14
CA SER A 169 7.64 41.00 118.41
C SER A 169 7.97 41.90 119.60
N VAL A 170 8.89 42.86 119.42
CA VAL A 170 9.28 43.83 120.46
C VAL A 170 8.16 44.84 120.71
N ILE A 171 7.50 45.34 119.66
CA ILE A 171 6.43 46.34 119.78
C ILE A 171 5.18 45.75 120.46
N VAL A 172 4.78 44.53 120.10
CA VAL A 172 3.54 43.89 120.59
C VAL A 172 3.78 43.08 121.88
N ALA A 173 5.04 42.95 122.31
CA ALA A 173 5.46 42.16 123.48
C ALA A 173 4.96 40.70 123.47
N GLN A 174 4.73 40.12 122.29
CA GLN A 174 4.35 38.71 122.13
C GLN A 174 5.48 37.92 121.46
N PRO A 175 6.03 36.86 122.10
CA PRO A 175 7.17 36.10 121.56
C PRO A 175 6.81 35.18 120.38
N MET A 176 5.52 34.88 120.16
CA MET A 176 5.07 33.98 119.08
C MET A 176 5.43 34.48 117.68
N PHE A 177 5.58 35.79 117.47
CA PHE A 177 5.97 36.35 116.16
C PHE A 177 7.40 35.99 115.73
N LEU A 178 8.30 35.73 116.68
CA LEU A 178 9.66 35.23 116.37
C LEU A 178 9.61 33.82 115.76
N LEU A 179 8.66 32.98 116.18
CA LEU A 179 8.48 31.64 115.63
C LEU A 179 8.02 31.70 114.16
N PHE A 180 7.07 32.58 113.84
CA PHE A 180 6.63 32.79 112.45
C PHE A 180 7.74 33.37 111.57
N GLY A 181 8.56 34.29 112.09
CA GLY A 181 9.75 34.78 111.41
C GLY A 181 10.74 33.66 111.10
N ALA A 182 11.05 32.81 112.09
CA ALA A 182 11.94 31.67 111.92
C ALA A 182 11.42 30.64 110.89
N LEU A 183 10.12 30.34 110.92
CA LEU A 183 9.48 29.42 109.97
C LEU A 183 9.44 29.99 108.54
N GLY A 184 9.20 31.29 108.41
CA GLY A 184 9.26 31.98 107.11
C GLY A 184 10.68 32.01 106.52
N GLY A 185 11.69 32.20 107.37
CA GLY A 185 13.09 32.17 106.97
C GLY A 185 13.54 30.81 106.43
N THR A 186 13.11 29.71 107.06
CA THR A 186 13.48 28.35 106.62
C THR A 186 12.85 27.97 105.29
N VAL A 187 11.58 28.34 105.05
CA VAL A 187 10.92 28.14 103.74
C VAL A 187 11.59 28.96 102.64
N ALA A 188 11.96 30.21 102.92
CA ALA A 188 12.66 31.06 101.96
C ALA A 188 14.03 30.47 101.56
N ILE A 189 14.82 29.98 102.53
CA ILE A 189 16.10 29.30 102.29
C ILE A 189 15.89 28.00 101.49
N GLY A 190 14.82 27.24 101.80
CA GLY A 190 14.45 26.04 101.04
C GLY A 190 14.10 26.33 99.57
N SER A 191 13.34 27.40 99.31
CA SER A 191 12.99 27.80 97.93
C SER A 191 14.19 28.37 97.14
N TRP A 192 15.07 29.12 97.80
CA TRP A 192 16.29 29.67 97.19
C TRP A 192 17.31 28.56 96.85
N THR A 193 17.48 27.58 97.74
CA THR A 193 18.30 26.40 97.47
C THR A 193 17.70 25.58 96.32
N ALA A 194 16.38 25.35 96.27
CA ALA A 194 15.76 24.65 95.14
C ALA A 194 15.97 25.38 93.78
N GLN A 195 15.92 26.72 93.75
CA GLN A 195 16.22 27.51 92.55
C GLN A 195 17.71 27.47 92.14
N TRP A 196 18.62 27.49 93.11
CA TRP A 196 20.06 27.43 92.84
C TRP A 196 20.50 26.08 92.23
N TRP A 197 19.91 24.97 92.69
CA TRP A 197 20.20 23.63 92.17
C TRP A 197 19.57 23.39 90.78
N SER A 198 18.35 23.88 90.53
CA SER A 198 17.68 23.72 89.23
C SER A 198 18.27 24.61 88.12
N GLY A 199 18.69 25.84 88.46
CA GLY A 199 19.36 26.76 87.51
C GLY A 199 20.73 26.26 87.04
N ARG A 200 21.54 25.67 87.93
CA ARG A 200 22.83 25.06 87.56
C ARG A 200 22.68 23.85 86.64
N ARG A 201 21.64 23.03 86.82
CA ARG A 201 21.36 21.88 85.93
C ARG A 201 20.91 22.34 84.54
N ARG A 202 19.99 23.32 84.46
CA ARG A 202 19.52 23.88 83.17
C ARG A 202 20.63 24.59 82.40
N HIS A 203 21.50 25.35 83.08
CA HIS A 203 22.63 26.00 82.42
C HIS A 203 23.68 25.00 81.92
N ARG A 204 23.97 23.93 82.67
CA ARG A 204 24.87 22.86 82.21
C ARG A 204 24.31 22.13 80.99
N GLN A 205 23.01 21.87 80.94
CA GLN A 205 22.35 21.28 79.76
C GLN A 205 22.36 22.24 78.57
N ALA A 206 21.99 23.51 78.74
CA ALA A 206 22.01 24.51 77.67
C ALA A 206 23.43 24.81 77.15
N ALA A 207 24.45 24.81 78.01
CA ALA A 207 25.85 25.00 77.61
C ALA A 207 26.47 23.74 76.96
N GLN A 208 25.87 22.56 77.15
CA GLN A 208 26.27 21.35 76.44
C GLN A 208 25.59 21.27 75.06
N VAL A 209 24.30 21.61 74.99
CA VAL A 209 23.57 21.77 73.72
C VAL A 209 24.22 22.84 72.85
N HIS A 210 24.53 24.03 73.38
CA HIS A 210 25.24 25.07 72.60
C HIS A 210 26.63 24.64 72.14
N ARG A 211 27.39 23.88 72.96
CA ARG A 211 28.69 23.35 72.52
C ARG A 211 28.54 22.32 71.41
N GLN A 212 27.52 21.46 71.47
CA GLN A 212 27.17 20.55 70.38
C GLN A 212 26.72 21.33 69.15
N ASP A 213 25.79 22.28 69.27
CA ASP A 213 25.31 23.10 68.14
C ASP A 213 26.44 23.91 67.48
N THR A 214 27.41 24.44 68.24
CA THR A 214 28.59 25.12 67.67
C THR A 214 29.56 24.16 66.99
N ALA A 215 29.75 22.95 67.53
CA ALA A 215 30.58 21.93 66.92
C ALA A 215 29.93 21.36 65.65
N ASP A 216 28.62 21.15 65.68
CA ASP A 216 27.80 20.70 64.56
C ASP A 216 27.72 21.78 63.47
N HIS A 217 27.63 23.07 63.84
CA HIS A 217 27.72 24.19 62.90
C HIS A 217 29.13 24.31 62.28
N ALA A 218 30.19 24.19 63.07
CA ALA A 218 31.56 24.18 62.55
C ALA A 218 31.82 22.98 61.61
N ALA A 219 31.30 21.79 61.98
CA ALA A 219 31.33 20.61 61.13
C ALA A 219 30.49 20.80 59.85
N ALA A 220 29.32 21.45 59.94
CA ALA A 220 28.48 21.79 58.79
C ALA A 220 29.15 22.81 57.86
N VAL A 221 29.85 23.81 58.39
CA VAL A 221 30.64 24.77 57.61
C VAL A 221 31.82 24.08 56.93
N ALA A 222 32.54 23.20 57.63
CA ALA A 222 33.63 22.42 57.05
C ALA A 222 33.11 21.46 55.95
N ALA A 223 32.00 20.78 56.19
CA ALA A 223 31.33 19.91 55.22
C ALA A 223 30.82 20.70 54.02
N ALA A 224 30.25 21.90 54.22
CA ALA A 224 29.81 22.79 53.15
C ALA A 224 30.99 23.29 52.31
N ARG A 225 32.13 23.63 52.93
CA ARG A 225 33.37 23.99 52.21
C ARG A 225 33.93 22.82 51.40
N ALA A 226 33.95 21.61 51.98
CA ALA A 226 34.38 20.40 51.27
C ALA A 226 33.44 20.05 50.11
N ALA A 227 32.12 20.16 50.31
CA ALA A 227 31.12 19.96 49.27
C ALA A 227 31.19 21.03 48.17
N ALA A 228 31.45 22.30 48.51
CA ALA A 228 31.66 23.37 47.55
C ALA A 228 32.95 23.16 46.73
N ALA A 229 34.04 22.74 47.36
CA ALA A 229 35.29 22.39 46.67
C ALA A 229 35.11 21.19 45.73
N LEU A 230 34.33 20.18 46.14
CA LEU A 230 33.98 19.03 45.30
C LEU A 230 33.09 19.45 44.13
N ALA A 231 32.06 20.26 44.38
CA ALA A 231 31.16 20.79 43.35
C ALA A 231 31.93 21.65 42.33
N CYS A 232 32.89 22.46 42.79
CA CYS A 232 33.79 23.23 41.92
C CYS A 232 34.63 22.31 41.02
N ARG A 233 35.22 21.24 41.58
CA ARG A 233 35.97 20.24 40.78
C ARG A 233 35.09 19.46 39.78
N GLN A 234 33.80 19.29 40.06
CA GLN A 234 32.85 18.65 39.15
C GLN A 234 32.38 19.59 38.03
N ARG A 235 32.14 20.87 38.36
CA ARG A 235 31.77 21.92 37.38
C ARG A 235 32.94 22.38 36.52
N THR A 236 34.15 22.32 37.05
CA THR A 236 35.37 22.72 36.33
C THR A 236 36.41 21.61 36.48
N PRO A 237 36.19 20.46 35.82
CA PRO A 237 37.13 19.35 35.87
C PRO A 237 38.46 19.78 35.26
N GLY A 238 39.55 19.47 35.94
CA GLY A 238 40.89 19.77 35.43
C GLY A 238 41.23 18.94 34.18
N LEU A 239 42.28 19.35 33.48
CA LEU A 239 42.78 18.68 32.27
C LEU A 239 42.98 17.17 32.45
N ALA A 240 43.49 16.72 33.61
CA ALA A 240 43.68 15.29 33.91
C ALA A 240 42.37 14.49 33.86
N ALA A 241 41.27 15.05 34.38
CA ALA A 241 39.97 14.40 34.36
C ALA A 241 39.42 14.33 32.93
N ALA A 242 39.56 15.40 32.14
CA ALA A 242 39.16 15.42 30.73
C ALA A 242 39.93 14.37 29.92
N LEU A 243 41.24 14.24 30.13
CA LEU A 243 42.06 13.22 29.47
C LEU A 243 41.68 11.80 29.86
N GLY A 244 41.31 11.54 31.11
CA GLY A 244 40.80 10.24 31.56
C GLY A 244 39.46 9.85 30.90
N VAL A 245 38.55 10.81 30.71
CA VAL A 245 37.28 10.60 29.99
C VAL A 245 37.54 10.29 28.52
N ALA A 246 38.46 11.01 27.88
CA ALA A 246 38.76 10.80 26.48
C ALA A 246 39.51 9.48 26.23
N SER A 247 40.48 9.13 27.07
CA SER A 247 41.27 7.90 26.91
C SER A 247 40.43 6.64 27.13
N SER A 248 39.52 6.65 28.10
CA SER A 248 38.59 5.54 28.34
C SER A 248 37.57 5.35 27.21
N SER A 249 37.27 6.41 26.45
CA SER A 249 36.36 6.39 25.31
C SER A 249 37.01 5.99 23.98
N ALA A 250 38.35 5.89 23.94
CA ALA A 250 39.14 5.68 22.73
C ALA A 250 39.19 4.22 22.22
N TYR A 251 38.75 3.25 23.02
CA TYR A 251 38.98 1.83 22.74
C TYR A 251 37.80 1.15 22.01
N PRO A 252 38.05 0.51 20.85
CA PRO A 252 37.03 -0.27 20.14
C PRO A 252 36.44 -1.37 21.02
N GLY A 253 35.11 -1.51 21.00
CA GLY A 253 34.39 -2.56 21.74
C GLY A 253 34.09 -2.24 23.21
N ARG A 254 34.54 -1.09 23.74
CA ARG A 254 34.07 -0.56 25.04
C ARG A 254 33.04 0.53 24.83
N ARG A 255 32.11 0.65 25.79
CA ARG A 255 31.15 1.76 25.79
C ARG A 255 31.89 3.07 26.08
N PRO A 256 31.59 4.17 25.36
CA PRO A 256 32.13 5.50 25.69
C PRO A 256 31.90 5.86 27.15
N HIS A 257 32.79 6.67 27.71
CA HIS A 257 32.67 7.11 29.10
C HIS A 257 31.44 8.02 29.27
N PRO A 258 30.61 7.85 30.32
CA PRO A 258 29.34 8.58 30.48
C PRO A 258 29.50 10.11 30.68
N ALA A 259 30.71 10.57 30.99
CA ALA A 259 31.04 12.00 31.11
C ALA A 259 31.51 12.64 29.78
N LEU A 260 31.71 11.86 28.72
CA LEU A 260 32.03 12.38 27.40
C LEU A 260 30.78 13.05 26.81
N TRP A 261 30.92 14.30 26.36
CA TRP A 261 29.84 15.10 25.77
C TRP A 261 28.60 15.21 26.66
N ALA A 262 28.80 15.22 27.98
CA ALA A 262 27.73 15.27 28.96
C ALA A 262 27.12 16.68 29.11
N ARG A 263 27.79 17.74 28.65
CA ARG A 263 27.32 19.14 28.71
C ARG A 263 26.68 19.56 27.40
N ARG A 264 25.62 20.37 27.50
CA ARG A 264 24.87 20.97 26.39
C ARG A 264 24.96 22.47 26.39
N ALA A 265 24.68 23.07 25.24
CA ALA A 265 24.80 24.51 25.04
C ALA A 265 23.99 25.36 26.03
N GLY A 266 22.86 24.83 26.55
CA GLY A 266 22.01 25.50 27.52
C GLY A 266 22.44 25.35 28.99
N ASP A 267 23.53 24.65 29.28
CA ASP A 267 24.02 24.47 30.64
C ASP A 267 24.89 25.64 31.11
N ASP A 268 24.69 26.09 32.35
CA ASP A 268 25.44 27.23 32.92
C ASP A 268 26.97 27.02 32.96
N ASP A 269 27.43 25.77 32.93
CA ASP A 269 28.86 25.40 32.95
C ASP A 269 29.38 24.86 31.60
N ALA A 270 28.58 24.91 30.53
CA ALA A 270 28.90 24.32 29.23
C ALA A 270 30.26 24.76 28.68
N TRP A 271 30.60 26.03 28.89
CA TRP A 271 31.77 26.69 28.29
C TRP A 271 32.89 26.95 29.30
N THR A 272 32.78 26.42 30.51
CA THR A 272 33.74 26.65 31.59
C THR A 272 34.85 25.58 31.60
N VAL A 273 36.10 26.02 31.48
CA VAL A 273 37.29 25.16 31.49
C VAL A 273 38.26 25.50 32.62
N ALA A 274 39.06 24.52 33.08
CA ALA A 274 40.12 24.78 34.03
C ALA A 274 41.38 25.29 33.32
N LEU A 275 41.90 26.46 33.73
CA LEU A 275 43.19 26.97 33.28
C LEU A 275 44.37 26.38 34.08
N GLY A 276 44.10 25.89 35.29
CA GLY A 276 45.11 25.47 36.23
C GLY A 276 44.60 25.41 37.67
N LEU A 277 45.52 25.44 38.63
CA LEU A 277 45.21 25.43 40.06
C LEU A 277 45.53 26.78 40.69
N ALA A 278 44.65 27.28 41.57
CA ALA A 278 44.89 28.49 42.34
C ALA A 278 46.14 28.31 43.21
N ALA A 279 47.12 29.20 43.08
CA ALA A 279 48.32 29.19 43.92
C ALA A 279 48.03 29.88 45.26
N PRO A 280 48.75 29.53 46.35
CA PRO A 280 48.63 30.25 47.62
C PRO A 280 48.92 31.75 47.43
N GLY A 281 47.98 32.60 47.86
CA GLY A 281 48.11 34.05 47.80
C GLY A 281 48.78 34.62 49.06
N LEU A 282 49.62 35.65 48.86
CA LEU A 282 50.06 36.60 49.89
C LEU A 282 48.88 37.50 50.27
N ALA A 283 48.08 37.11 51.26
CA ALA A 283 47.13 38.02 51.92
C ALA A 283 47.42 38.19 53.42
N ASP A 284 48.56 37.69 53.91
CA ASP A 284 48.85 37.66 55.36
C ASP A 284 50.30 38.02 55.74
N SER A 285 50.98 38.86 54.95
CA SER A 285 52.29 39.39 55.37
C SER A 285 52.51 40.86 55.00
N GLY A 286 52.15 41.74 55.94
CA GLY A 286 53.01 42.84 56.39
C GLY A 286 52.94 44.15 55.62
N LEU A 287 52.06 45.05 56.06
CA LEU A 287 52.30 46.50 56.04
C LEU A 287 51.87 47.11 57.38
N GLY A 288 52.84 47.68 58.11
CA GLY A 288 52.61 48.76 59.07
C GLY A 288 52.71 48.42 60.55
N ASP A 289 53.93 48.34 61.08
CA ASP A 289 54.17 48.79 62.46
C ASP A 289 54.10 50.33 62.45
N SER A 290 53.01 50.89 62.97
CA SER A 290 52.97 52.21 63.63
C SER A 290 51.59 52.51 64.21
N GLY A 291 51.59 52.80 65.52
CA GLY A 291 50.75 53.88 66.06
C GLY A 291 49.34 53.53 66.55
N LEU A 292 49.26 53.32 67.87
CA LEU A 292 48.10 53.60 68.72
C LEU A 292 47.26 54.82 68.26
N ALA A 293 45.94 54.70 68.27
CA ALA A 293 45.05 55.38 69.23
C ALA A 293 43.62 55.58 68.71
N ASP A 294 42.70 55.31 69.62
CA ASP A 294 41.49 56.06 69.94
C ASP A 294 40.17 55.85 69.18
N SER A 295 39.20 55.48 70.01
CA SER A 295 37.81 55.93 70.05
C SER A 295 36.85 55.64 68.89
N GLY A 296 35.66 55.18 69.29
CA GLY A 296 34.44 55.84 68.83
C GLY A 296 33.44 54.93 68.15
N LEU A 297 32.45 54.53 68.94
CA LEU A 297 31.18 53.93 68.54
C LEU A 297 30.44 54.68 67.41
N GLY A 298 29.73 53.90 66.59
CA GLY A 298 28.60 54.32 65.73
C GLY A 298 29.01 54.57 64.28
N ASP A 299 28.28 54.18 63.25
CA ASP A 299 26.94 53.60 63.13
C ASP A 299 26.81 53.14 61.66
N SER A 300 25.91 52.18 61.44
CA SER A 300 25.17 51.93 60.20
C SER A 300 25.92 51.87 58.85
N GLY A 301 26.01 50.66 58.30
CA GLY A 301 26.27 50.45 56.88
C GLY A 301 26.11 48.99 56.50
N LEU A 302 24.89 48.60 56.13
CA LEU A 302 24.64 47.44 55.27
C LEU A 302 25.47 47.65 53.99
N GLY A 303 26.64 47.02 53.93
CA GLY A 303 27.53 47.03 52.78
C GLY A 303 28.02 45.61 52.57
N ASP A 304 27.74 45.08 51.39
CA ASP A 304 28.26 43.83 50.84
C ASP A 304 28.23 42.62 51.77
N SER A 305 27.19 41.79 51.62
CA SER A 305 27.37 40.35 51.78
C SER A 305 28.23 39.83 50.61
N GLY A 306 29.47 40.32 50.55
CA GLY A 306 30.55 39.76 49.77
C GLY A 306 30.84 38.39 50.35
N PHE A 307 30.20 37.37 49.77
CA PHE A 307 30.89 36.10 49.60
C PHE A 307 32.04 36.38 48.60
N GLU A 308 33.07 37.11 49.04
CA GLU A 308 34.38 36.99 48.41
C GLU A 308 34.71 35.50 48.47
N HIS A 309 34.69 34.85 47.30
CA HIS A 309 35.10 33.46 47.19
C HIS A 309 36.53 33.38 47.71
N PRO A 310 36.79 32.76 48.87
CA PRO A 310 38.17 32.54 49.27
C PRO A 310 38.67 31.53 48.25
N HIS A 311 39.56 31.96 47.34
CA HIS A 311 40.27 31.06 46.45
C HIS A 311 41.05 30.08 47.33
N THR A 312 40.44 28.93 47.61
CA THR A 312 41.09 27.86 48.35
C THR A 312 42.28 27.40 47.53
N ALA A 313 43.48 27.58 48.07
CA ALA A 313 44.71 27.12 47.44
C ALA A 313 44.56 25.66 46.96
N GLY A 314 44.90 25.39 45.69
CA GLY A 314 44.74 24.08 45.08
C GLY A 314 43.35 23.76 44.50
N ALA A 315 42.41 24.70 44.46
CA ALA A 315 41.16 24.58 43.69
C ALA A 315 41.39 24.91 42.19
N PRO A 316 40.66 24.25 41.26
CA PRO A 316 40.75 24.58 39.84
C PRO A 316 40.29 26.01 39.58
N THR A 317 41.08 26.76 38.80
CA THR A 317 40.74 28.11 38.36
C THR A 317 40.05 28.04 37.00
N GLY A 318 38.79 28.45 36.94
CA GLY A 318 37.96 28.39 35.74
C GLY A 318 38.10 29.62 34.83
N ALA A 319 37.93 29.40 33.53
CA ALA A 319 37.67 30.45 32.54
C ALA A 319 36.41 30.09 31.76
N ASP A 320 35.57 31.09 31.49
CA ASP A 320 34.35 30.93 30.71
C ASP A 320 34.56 31.39 29.26
N LEU A 321 34.11 30.55 28.32
CA LEU A 321 34.18 30.77 26.88
C LEU A 321 32.78 30.87 26.25
N ALA A 322 31.78 31.31 27.01
CA ALA A 322 30.43 31.58 26.52
C ALA A 322 30.40 32.57 25.33
N PRO A 323 29.30 32.62 24.54
CA PRO A 323 29.14 33.60 23.46
C PRO A 323 29.51 35.02 23.88
N GLY A 324 30.44 35.64 23.15
CA GLY A 324 30.94 36.99 23.44
C GLY A 324 32.14 37.06 24.38
N GLN A 325 32.55 35.96 25.03
CA GLN A 325 33.78 35.90 25.83
C GLN A 325 35.03 35.80 24.96
N ARG A 326 36.12 36.43 25.40
CA ARG A 326 37.36 36.58 24.63
C ARG A 326 38.58 36.40 25.52
N LEU A 327 39.09 35.19 25.55
CA LEU A 327 40.25 34.79 26.34
C LEU A 327 41.54 34.96 25.52
N ALA A 328 42.47 35.77 26.02
CA ALA A 328 43.83 35.84 25.49
C ALA A 328 44.81 35.14 26.43
N ILE A 329 45.54 34.17 25.89
CA ILE A 329 46.65 33.50 26.56
C ILE A 329 47.94 34.02 25.93
N THR A 330 48.80 34.63 26.73
CA THR A 330 50.05 35.24 26.24
C THR A 330 51.28 34.62 26.87
N GLY A 331 52.37 34.54 26.12
CA GLY A 331 53.68 34.10 26.60
C GLY A 331 54.10 32.72 26.08
N PRO A 332 55.25 32.20 26.55
CA PRO A 332 55.90 31.05 25.95
C PRO A 332 55.10 29.74 26.05
N GLN A 333 54.17 29.64 27.02
CA GLN A 333 53.34 28.44 27.20
C GLN A 333 51.94 28.58 26.55
N ALA A 334 51.67 29.66 25.82
CA ALA A 334 50.33 29.99 25.33
C ALA A 334 49.70 28.88 24.49
N LEU A 335 50.44 28.30 23.54
CA LEU A 335 49.93 27.20 22.70
C LEU A 335 49.64 25.93 23.51
N GLY A 336 50.48 25.59 24.49
CA GLY A 336 50.26 24.43 25.36
C GLY A 336 48.99 24.57 26.19
N VAL A 337 48.73 25.75 26.76
CA VAL A 337 47.50 26.01 27.51
C VAL A 337 46.28 26.10 26.59
N ALA A 338 46.41 26.68 25.39
CA ALA A 338 45.32 26.71 24.41
C ALA A 338 44.89 25.30 23.97
N ARG A 339 45.85 24.38 23.75
CA ARG A 339 45.54 22.96 23.50
C ARG A 339 44.79 22.34 24.67
N ALA A 340 45.22 22.61 25.90
CA ALA A 340 44.55 22.11 27.11
C ALA A 340 43.11 22.64 27.24
N VAL A 341 42.88 23.92 26.91
CA VAL A 341 41.54 24.52 26.90
C VAL A 341 40.64 23.85 25.86
N LEU A 342 41.13 23.72 24.61
CA LEU A 342 40.35 23.11 23.54
C LEU A 342 40.02 21.64 23.83
N VAL A 343 40.99 20.89 24.35
CA VAL A 343 40.79 19.48 24.74
C VAL A 343 39.70 19.34 25.80
N GLN A 344 39.69 20.20 26.81
CA GLN A 344 38.64 20.17 27.83
C GLN A 344 37.26 20.44 27.21
N LEU A 345 37.15 21.42 26.32
CA LEU A 345 35.88 21.72 25.64
C LEU A 345 35.38 20.57 24.76
N VAL A 346 36.25 19.98 23.92
CA VAL A 346 35.83 18.90 23.00
C VAL A 346 35.49 17.59 23.70
N VAL A 347 35.95 17.41 24.94
CA VAL A 347 35.57 16.27 25.80
C VAL A 347 34.25 16.53 26.52
N GLN A 348 34.02 17.77 26.96
CA GLN A 348 32.84 18.14 27.73
C GLN A 348 31.58 18.32 26.87
N CYS A 349 31.73 18.93 25.69
CA CYS A 349 30.64 19.29 24.78
C CYS A 349 30.81 18.55 23.45
N GLY A 350 29.70 18.05 22.88
CA GLY A 350 29.71 17.38 21.58
C GLY A 350 29.78 18.35 20.39
N PRO A 351 30.12 17.88 19.18
CA PRO A 351 30.11 18.69 17.96
C PRO A 351 28.71 19.19 17.57
N ALA A 352 27.62 18.61 18.12
CA ALA A 352 26.28 19.17 17.97
C ALA A 352 26.14 20.54 18.66
N ASP A 353 26.77 20.72 19.82
CA ASP A 353 26.68 21.94 20.63
C ASP A 353 27.84 22.93 20.38
N LEU A 354 29.03 22.42 20.01
CA LEU A 354 30.26 23.21 19.88
C LEU A 354 30.93 23.02 18.51
N ARG A 355 31.14 24.14 17.81
CA ARG A 355 31.95 24.25 16.61
C ARG A 355 33.26 24.97 16.90
N ILE A 356 34.37 24.45 16.42
CA ILE A 356 35.68 25.11 16.51
C ILE A 356 36.15 25.47 15.10
N VAL A 357 36.55 26.73 14.93
CA VAL A 357 37.18 27.22 13.70
C VAL A 357 38.53 27.83 14.08
N VAL A 358 39.60 27.29 13.50
CA VAL A 358 40.96 27.80 13.71
C VAL A 358 41.30 28.75 12.58
N VAL A 359 41.64 30.00 12.92
CA VAL A 359 42.04 31.04 11.97
C VAL A 359 43.52 31.33 12.16
N THR A 360 44.35 30.93 11.20
CA THR A 360 45.82 30.99 11.32
C THR A 360 46.48 31.10 9.95
N ASP A 361 47.68 31.69 9.91
CA ASP A 361 48.62 31.64 8.79
C ASP A 361 49.66 30.51 8.94
N ARG A 362 49.67 29.82 10.09
CA ARG A 362 50.56 28.71 10.44
C ARG A 362 49.77 27.44 10.77
N PRO A 363 49.19 26.78 9.74
CA PRO A 363 48.35 25.60 9.95
C PRO A 363 49.09 24.41 10.60
N ASP A 364 50.42 24.34 10.44
CA ASP A 364 51.29 23.30 11.02
C ASP A 364 51.17 23.21 12.55
N ARG A 365 51.02 24.36 13.25
CA ARG A 365 50.88 24.39 14.72
C ARG A 365 49.56 23.80 15.22
N TRP A 366 48.59 23.68 14.33
CA TRP A 366 47.23 23.24 14.58
C TRP A 366 46.89 21.90 13.92
N ASP A 367 47.85 21.22 13.27
CA ASP A 367 47.62 19.95 12.60
C ASP A 367 47.03 18.86 13.52
N TRP A 368 47.36 18.91 14.81
CA TRP A 368 46.86 17.98 15.81
C TRP A 368 45.33 17.96 15.92
N CYS A 369 44.65 19.10 15.73
CA CYS A 369 43.21 19.21 15.94
C CYS A 369 42.37 18.95 14.68
N ARG A 370 43.00 18.82 13.51
CA ARG A 370 42.31 18.62 12.21
C ARG A 370 41.41 17.37 12.18
N ARG A 371 41.71 16.38 13.01
CA ARG A 371 40.95 15.12 13.09
C ARG A 371 39.84 15.14 14.14
N LEU A 372 39.71 16.22 14.91
CA LEU A 372 38.66 16.33 15.92
C LEU A 372 37.28 16.52 15.24
N PRO A 373 36.23 15.82 15.70
CA PRO A 373 34.88 15.98 15.15
C PRO A 373 34.40 17.44 15.12
N HIS A 374 34.74 18.22 16.14
CA HIS A 374 34.35 19.63 16.32
C HIS A 374 34.91 20.59 15.26
N LEU A 375 35.92 20.16 14.49
CA LEU A 375 36.50 20.93 13.39
C LEU A 375 36.03 20.44 12.01
N LEU A 376 35.38 19.28 11.88
CA LEU A 376 34.92 18.76 10.59
C LEU A 376 33.62 19.44 10.13
N GLY A 377 33.63 20.06 8.96
CA GLY A 377 32.41 20.64 8.36
C GLY A 377 31.52 19.58 7.70
N PRO A 378 30.38 19.99 7.09
CA PRO A 378 29.45 19.09 6.39
C PRO A 378 30.11 18.21 5.30
N GLU A 379 31.17 18.72 4.67
CA GLU A 379 31.93 18.02 3.63
C GLU A 379 33.04 17.10 4.20
N GLY A 380 33.18 17.03 5.52
CA GLY A 380 34.24 16.26 6.20
C GLY A 380 35.62 16.90 6.17
N VAL A 381 35.71 18.19 5.81
CA VAL A 381 36.96 18.98 5.79
C VAL A 381 37.13 19.74 7.11
N ALA A 382 38.34 19.74 7.66
CA ALA A 382 38.66 20.44 8.90
C ALA A 382 38.70 21.97 8.70
N SER A 383 38.02 22.73 9.57
CA SER A 383 38.00 24.20 9.57
C SER A 383 39.25 24.82 10.20
N VAL A 384 40.42 24.53 9.62
CA VAL A 384 41.66 25.27 9.84
C VAL A 384 41.89 26.15 8.61
N VAL A 385 41.60 27.44 8.75
CA VAL A 385 41.41 28.36 7.62
C VAL A 385 42.21 29.65 7.77
N THR A 386 42.37 30.37 6.66
CA THR A 386 42.91 31.72 6.63
C THR A 386 41.83 32.77 6.92
N ASP A 387 42.21 34.01 7.25
CA ASP A 387 41.25 35.10 7.51
C ASP A 387 40.31 35.38 6.33
N SER A 388 40.77 35.16 5.09
CA SER A 388 39.96 35.34 3.87
C SER A 388 38.89 34.27 3.66
N GLU A 389 39.10 33.05 4.14
CA GLU A 389 38.17 31.92 3.97
C GLU A 389 37.11 31.86 5.08
N LEU A 390 37.34 32.55 6.20
CA LEU A 390 36.45 32.56 7.36
C LEU A 390 34.98 32.92 7.04
N PRO A 391 34.65 33.90 6.18
CA PRO A 391 33.26 34.25 5.89
C PRO A 391 32.43 33.11 5.31
N ASP A 392 33.00 32.31 4.41
CA ASP A 392 32.30 31.20 3.75
C ASP A 392 32.02 30.07 4.74
N VAL A 393 32.99 29.77 5.61
CA VAL A 393 32.82 28.79 6.69
C VAL A 393 31.72 29.24 7.65
N LEU A 394 31.72 30.50 8.10
CA LEU A 394 30.68 31.01 8.99
C LEU A 394 29.29 31.06 8.34
N ALA A 395 29.22 31.31 7.03
CA ALA A 395 27.95 31.27 6.29
C ALA A 395 27.37 29.84 6.26
N ALA A 396 28.19 28.82 5.97
CA ALA A 396 27.77 27.42 6.02
C ALA A 396 27.33 26.99 7.43
N GLU A 397 27.98 27.53 8.47
CA GLU A 397 27.66 27.24 9.87
C GLU A 397 26.39 27.96 10.35
N SER A 398 26.00 29.07 9.73
CA SER A 398 24.83 29.87 10.15
C SER A 398 23.49 29.14 10.05
N ALA A 399 23.43 28.03 9.32
CA ALA A 399 22.27 27.15 9.22
C ALA A 399 22.04 26.30 10.49
N PHE A 400 23.01 26.25 11.41
CA PHE A 400 22.97 25.43 12.61
C PHE A 400 22.97 26.31 13.87
N ASP A 401 22.13 25.96 14.85
CA ASP A 401 22.02 26.68 16.13
C ASP A 401 23.00 26.11 17.17
N ARG A 402 24.31 26.38 16.98
CA ARG A 402 25.39 25.87 17.85
C ARG A 402 26.43 26.94 18.19
N HIS A 403 27.15 26.76 19.31
CA HIS A 403 28.18 27.69 19.75
C HIS A 403 29.42 27.58 18.88
N VAL A 404 29.95 28.72 18.41
CA VAL A 404 31.17 28.78 17.57
C VAL A 404 32.31 29.43 18.36
N LEU A 405 33.37 28.67 18.57
CA LEU A 405 34.63 29.12 19.15
C LEU A 405 35.65 29.38 18.04
N LEU A 406 36.13 30.62 17.95
CA LEU A 406 37.21 31.01 17.05
C LEU A 406 38.54 30.92 17.79
N ALA A 407 39.47 30.10 17.29
CA ALA A 407 40.80 29.95 17.84
C ALA A 407 41.85 30.58 16.91
N THR A 408 42.83 31.30 17.45
CA THR A 408 43.90 31.89 16.64
C THR A 408 45.22 32.01 17.40
N ASP A 409 46.34 31.90 16.69
CA ASP A 409 47.68 32.26 17.18
C ASP A 409 48.24 33.51 16.48
N ALA A 410 47.46 34.14 15.59
CA ALA A 410 47.86 35.29 14.78
C ALA A 410 47.37 36.61 15.41
N GLY A 411 48.15 37.14 16.36
CA GLY A 411 47.80 38.38 17.08
C GLY A 411 47.55 39.60 16.18
N VAL A 412 48.19 39.66 15.01
CA VAL A 412 48.02 40.74 14.01
C VAL A 412 46.57 40.84 13.52
N LEU A 413 45.88 39.70 13.33
CA LEU A 413 44.49 39.67 12.88
C LEU A 413 43.54 40.31 13.90
N LEU A 414 43.85 40.18 15.19
CA LEU A 414 43.06 40.79 16.26
C LEU A 414 43.28 42.31 16.36
N ALA A 415 44.45 42.80 15.95
CA ALA A 415 44.77 44.22 15.91
C ALA A 415 44.22 44.91 14.64
N ALA A 416 44.17 44.22 13.49
CA ALA A 416 43.73 44.78 12.22
C ALA A 416 42.20 45.00 12.17
N ARG A 417 41.76 46.25 11.94
CA ARG A 417 40.31 46.58 11.81
C ARG A 417 39.65 45.94 10.59
N THR A 418 40.42 45.66 9.53
CA THR A 418 39.94 45.07 8.27
C THR A 418 39.81 43.55 8.32
N SER A 419 40.41 42.88 9.33
CA SER A 419 40.34 41.42 9.48
C SER A 419 38.89 40.93 9.56
N HIS A 420 38.63 39.81 8.92
CA HIS A 420 37.33 39.13 8.99
C HIS A 420 37.11 38.51 10.37
N LEU A 421 38.16 37.94 10.99
CA LEU A 421 38.14 37.42 12.36
C LEU A 421 37.67 38.48 13.37
N ARG A 422 38.26 39.68 13.32
CA ARG A 422 37.87 40.77 14.23
C ARG A 422 36.42 41.21 14.02
N ARG A 423 35.96 41.27 12.76
CA ARG A 423 34.57 41.64 12.43
C ARG A 423 33.55 40.59 12.89
N ALA A 424 33.87 39.30 12.73
CA ALA A 424 33.02 38.21 13.20
C ALA A 424 32.78 38.29 14.72
N LEU A 425 33.80 38.68 15.49
CA LEU A 425 33.72 38.82 16.95
C LEU A 425 32.96 40.06 17.42
N ALA A 426 32.81 41.09 16.59
CA ALA A 426 32.11 42.33 16.94
C ALA A 426 30.60 42.10 17.21
N GLY A 427 30.01 41.07 16.61
CA GLY A 427 28.60 40.73 16.76
C GLY A 427 28.24 40.03 18.09
N GLY A 428 29.22 39.73 18.95
CA GLY A 428 28.99 39.09 20.25
C GLY A 428 28.48 37.65 20.21
N ARG A 429 28.30 37.07 19.02
CA ARG A 429 27.77 35.70 18.80
C ARG A 429 28.81 34.60 18.99
N HIS A 430 30.09 34.93 18.81
CA HIS A 430 31.19 33.96 18.81
C HIS A 430 32.14 34.23 19.97
N ALA A 431 32.73 33.17 20.51
CA ALA A 431 33.80 33.27 21.51
C ALA A 431 35.18 33.28 20.83
N LEU A 432 36.18 33.83 21.51
CA LEU A 432 37.57 33.86 21.06
C LEU A 432 38.51 33.17 22.05
N LEU A 433 39.37 32.29 21.53
CA LEU A 433 40.57 31.80 22.18
C LEU A 433 41.81 32.27 21.40
N ALA A 434 42.57 33.20 21.95
CA ALA A 434 43.82 33.69 21.33
C ALA A 434 45.05 33.15 22.05
N ALA A 435 45.94 32.47 21.33
CA ALA A 435 47.17 31.86 21.85
C ALA A 435 48.41 32.59 21.31
N LEU A 436 48.87 33.62 22.01
CA LEU A 436 49.90 34.56 21.53
C LEU A 436 51.27 34.24 22.13
N THR A 437 52.17 33.70 21.31
CA THR A 437 53.53 33.32 21.74
C THR A 437 54.55 34.47 21.67
N ASP A 438 54.32 35.46 20.82
CA ASP A 438 55.24 36.59 20.60
C ASP A 438 54.87 37.81 21.46
N HIS A 439 55.86 38.42 22.11
CA HIS A 439 55.68 39.59 22.96
C HIS A 439 55.50 40.91 22.18
N ASP A 440 55.77 40.91 20.87
CA ASP A 440 55.80 42.12 20.04
C ASP A 440 54.40 42.65 19.64
N HIS A 441 53.34 41.86 19.90
CA HIS A 441 51.96 42.26 19.63
C HIS A 441 51.19 42.28 20.95
N GLY A 442 50.95 43.48 21.48
CA GLY A 442 50.22 43.65 22.74
C GLY A 442 48.82 43.02 22.69
N THR A 443 48.37 42.45 23.81
CA THR A 443 47.03 41.88 23.94
C THR A 443 45.97 42.92 23.60
N PRO A 444 45.01 42.62 22.71
CA PRO A 444 43.97 43.57 22.37
C PRO A 444 43.13 43.98 23.60
N GLN A 445 42.88 45.27 23.77
CA GLN A 445 42.15 45.83 24.93
C GLN A 445 40.71 45.31 25.11
N TRP A 446 40.13 44.70 24.08
CA TRP A 446 38.75 44.22 24.10
C TRP A 446 38.63 42.73 24.50
N CYS A 447 39.74 42.05 24.79
CA CYS A 447 39.73 40.73 25.43
C CYS A 447 39.13 40.85 26.84
N THR A 448 38.18 39.97 27.17
CA THR A 448 37.46 40.01 28.45
C THR A 448 38.24 39.32 29.57
N ALA A 449 39.14 38.39 29.23
CA ALA A 449 40.00 37.71 30.18
C ALA A 449 41.42 37.52 29.62
N ILE A 450 42.43 37.55 30.49
CA ILE A 450 43.84 37.45 30.09
C ILE A 450 44.58 36.49 31.02
N LEU A 451 45.29 35.52 30.42
CA LEU A 451 46.22 34.63 31.12
C LEU A 451 47.65 34.89 30.61
N SER A 452 48.50 35.45 31.46
CA SER A 452 49.89 35.76 31.14
C SER A 452 50.83 34.69 31.71
N THR A 453 51.30 33.81 30.82
CA THR A 453 52.21 32.71 31.11
C THR A 453 53.66 33.16 31.12
N GLY A 454 54.48 32.60 32.02
CA GLY A 454 55.92 32.85 32.11
C GLY A 454 56.72 31.54 32.20
N VAL A 455 58.02 31.67 32.44
CA VAL A 455 58.94 30.51 32.63
C VAL A 455 58.88 29.95 34.08
N GLY A 456 58.23 30.68 34.99
CA GLY A 456 58.07 30.28 36.39
C GLY A 456 56.87 29.35 36.67
N PRO A 457 56.72 28.91 37.93
CA PRO A 457 55.68 27.94 38.33
C PRO A 457 54.24 28.49 38.37
N THR A 458 54.07 29.80 38.18
CA THR A 458 52.76 30.48 38.23
C THR A 458 52.64 31.48 37.09
N ALA A 459 51.43 31.56 36.52
CA ALA A 459 50.99 32.58 35.58
C ALA A 459 50.12 33.63 36.28
N GLY A 460 49.99 34.81 35.66
CA GLY A 460 49.03 35.83 36.08
C GLY A 460 47.69 35.63 35.37
N TRP A 461 46.61 35.55 36.13
CA TRP A 461 45.25 35.35 35.64
C TRP A 461 44.37 36.56 35.95
N VAL A 462 43.80 37.15 34.91
CA VAL A 462 42.82 38.24 35.02
C VAL A 462 41.47 37.72 34.50
N PRO A 463 40.52 37.37 35.40
CA PRO A 463 39.25 36.75 35.01
C PRO A 463 38.30 37.71 34.31
N ASP A 464 38.33 38.99 34.67
CA ASP A 464 37.54 40.05 34.04
C ASP A 464 38.36 41.33 33.97
N THR A 465 38.79 41.69 32.76
CA THR A 465 39.60 42.89 32.48
C THR A 465 38.84 44.19 32.73
N ALA A 466 37.49 44.15 32.80
CA ALA A 466 36.67 45.30 33.17
C ALA A 466 36.61 45.51 34.69
N ALA A 467 36.70 44.44 35.48
CA ALA A 467 36.62 44.51 36.94
C ALA A 467 37.97 44.81 37.60
N THR A 468 39.05 44.16 37.17
CA THR A 468 40.40 44.34 37.72
C THR A 468 41.46 44.04 36.67
N LEU A 469 42.62 44.68 36.79
CA LEU A 469 43.83 44.33 36.03
C LEU A 469 44.91 43.70 36.93
N LEU A 470 44.61 43.49 38.21
CA LEU A 470 45.49 42.80 39.14
C LEU A 470 45.36 41.29 38.93
N PRO A 471 46.44 40.60 38.53
CA PRO A 471 46.36 39.18 38.23
C PRO A 471 46.43 38.30 39.48
N ASP A 472 45.56 37.31 39.54
CA ASP A 472 45.66 36.18 40.46
C ASP A 472 46.81 35.26 40.04
N ARG A 473 47.42 34.56 41.01
CA ARG A 473 48.47 33.57 40.72
C ARG A 473 47.86 32.20 40.48
N VAL A 474 48.08 31.64 39.28
CA VAL A 474 47.57 30.33 38.88
C VAL A 474 48.72 29.44 38.42
N ARG A 475 48.78 28.19 38.89
CA ARG A 475 49.64 27.16 38.31
C ARG A 475 48.96 26.58 37.08
N THR A 476 49.42 26.95 35.89
CA THR A 476 48.75 26.61 34.62
C THR A 476 48.83 25.13 34.28
N ALA A 477 47.82 24.61 33.58
CA ALA A 477 47.80 23.27 33.01
C ALA A 477 47.96 23.36 31.48
N GLY A 478 49.13 22.98 30.98
CA GLY A 478 49.42 22.89 29.54
C GLY A 478 49.32 21.46 29.02
N LEU A 479 49.14 21.32 27.70
CA LEU A 479 49.16 20.05 26.98
C LEU A 479 50.20 20.07 25.85
N GLY A 480 51.20 19.19 25.95
CA GLY A 480 52.20 18.97 24.90
C GLY A 480 51.60 18.41 23.60
N GLU A 481 52.28 18.67 22.48
CA GLU A 481 51.77 18.42 21.14
C GLU A 481 51.52 16.93 20.83
N GLN A 482 52.46 16.06 21.23
CA GLN A 482 52.34 14.62 20.97
C GLN A 482 51.10 13.99 21.61
N ARG A 483 50.75 14.43 22.82
CA ARG A 483 49.55 13.95 23.53
C ARG A 483 48.29 14.51 22.90
N ALA A 484 48.31 15.75 22.44
CA ALA A 484 47.20 16.36 21.72
C ALA A 484 46.88 15.58 20.42
N PHE A 485 47.90 15.17 19.66
CA PHE A 485 47.72 14.30 18.48
C PHE A 485 47.12 12.94 18.82
N ALA A 486 47.63 12.27 19.85
CA ALA A 486 47.15 10.95 20.22
C ALA A 486 45.67 11.00 20.68
N LEU A 487 45.32 12.03 21.44
CA LEU A 487 43.95 12.31 21.85
C LEU A 487 43.03 12.61 20.67
N ALA A 488 43.45 13.48 19.76
CA ALA A 488 42.65 13.79 18.58
C ALA A 488 42.42 12.55 17.72
N GLY A 489 43.41 11.67 17.60
CA GLY A 489 43.27 10.35 16.98
C GLY A 489 42.25 9.46 17.68
N ALA A 490 42.23 9.46 19.02
CA ALA A 490 41.26 8.71 19.83
C ALA A 490 39.81 9.20 19.67
N LEU A 491 39.61 10.52 19.54
CA LEU A 491 38.28 11.12 19.38
C LEU A 491 37.80 11.12 17.91
N ALA A 492 38.70 10.95 16.94
CA ALA A 492 38.39 11.07 15.51
C ALA A 492 37.33 10.08 14.99
N THR A 493 37.20 8.91 15.62
CA THR A 493 36.24 7.85 15.22
C THR A 493 34.88 8.00 15.91
N LEU A 494 34.77 8.93 16.87
CA LEU A 494 33.53 9.17 17.60
C LEU A 494 32.58 10.04 16.78
N ARG A 495 31.29 9.74 16.84
CA ARG A 495 30.23 10.55 16.22
C ARG A 495 29.16 10.89 17.23
N ASP A 496 28.76 12.15 17.21
CA ASP A 496 27.63 12.66 17.95
C ASP A 496 26.36 12.41 17.13
N PRO A 497 25.40 11.60 17.61
CA PRO A 497 24.18 11.34 16.87
C PRO A 497 23.30 12.59 16.70
N GLU A 498 23.48 13.62 17.53
CA GLU A 498 22.73 14.86 17.46
C GLU A 498 23.36 15.89 16.51
N ASP A 499 24.56 15.63 15.96
CA ASP A 499 25.18 16.49 14.96
C ASP A 499 24.58 16.23 13.56
N PRO A 500 23.88 17.20 12.95
CA PRO A 500 23.23 17.01 11.65
C PRO A 500 24.22 16.66 10.53
N ALA A 501 25.46 17.15 10.61
CA ALA A 501 26.52 16.85 9.64
C ALA A 501 27.04 15.41 9.77
N ALA A 502 27.21 14.93 11.02
CA ALA A 502 27.58 13.56 11.30
C ALA A 502 26.47 12.56 10.97
N ALA A 503 25.20 12.90 11.22
CA ALA A 503 24.05 12.02 10.97
C ALA A 503 23.93 11.64 9.49
N ALA A 504 24.14 12.58 8.56
CA ALA A 504 24.12 12.29 7.11
C ALA A 504 25.34 11.45 6.64
N ALA A 505 26.51 11.64 7.25
CA ALA A 505 27.74 10.92 6.91
C ALA A 505 27.85 9.53 7.56
N ALA A 506 27.16 9.30 8.68
CA ALA A 506 27.20 8.05 9.44
C ALA A 506 26.29 6.95 8.88
N VAL A 507 25.32 7.30 8.03
CA VAL A 507 24.47 6.29 7.40
C VAL A 507 25.24 5.58 6.28
N PRO A 508 25.33 4.24 6.27
CA PRO A 508 26.07 3.52 5.24
C PRO A 508 25.52 3.83 3.84
N ARG A 509 26.37 3.63 2.81
CA ARG A 509 25.96 3.80 1.41
C ARG A 509 25.12 2.63 0.90
N GLN A 510 25.34 1.43 1.44
CA GLN A 510 24.63 0.21 1.11
C GLN A 510 24.60 -0.71 2.34
N VAL A 511 23.55 -1.50 2.49
CA VAL A 511 23.43 -2.53 3.52
C VAL A 511 22.63 -3.70 2.94
N ALA A 512 23.10 -4.94 3.10
CA ALA A 512 22.35 -6.09 2.62
C ALA A 512 21.27 -6.49 3.63
N LEU A 513 20.11 -6.94 3.16
CA LEU A 513 19.04 -7.43 4.05
C LEU A 513 19.51 -8.62 4.91
N ALA A 514 20.36 -9.49 4.35
CA ALA A 514 20.94 -10.63 5.06
C ALA A 514 21.84 -10.19 6.24
N ASP A 515 22.50 -9.04 6.14
CA ASP A 515 23.33 -8.49 7.22
C ASP A 515 22.48 -8.06 8.41
N LEU A 516 21.36 -7.38 8.13
CA LEU A 516 20.44 -6.88 9.15
C LEU A 516 19.72 -8.00 9.91
N LEU A 517 19.49 -9.12 9.24
CA LEU A 517 18.88 -10.31 9.83
C LEU A 517 19.91 -11.24 10.50
N GLY A 518 21.20 -11.04 10.21
CA GLY A 518 22.28 -11.93 10.56
C GLY A 518 22.39 -13.10 9.57
N HIS A 519 23.55 -13.26 8.92
CA HIS A 519 23.79 -14.26 7.86
C HIS A 519 23.36 -15.70 8.21
N ALA A 520 23.43 -16.10 9.47
CA ALA A 520 23.01 -17.43 9.95
C ALA A 520 21.48 -17.59 10.06
N ALA A 521 20.74 -16.48 10.14
CA ALA A 521 19.28 -16.46 10.27
C ALA A 521 18.52 -16.60 8.94
N ALA A 522 19.22 -16.58 7.81
CA ALA A 522 18.63 -16.62 6.46
C ALA A 522 18.43 -18.04 5.88
N GLY A 523 18.72 -19.11 6.65
CA GLY A 523 18.51 -20.50 6.22
C GLY A 523 17.11 -21.03 6.55
N PRO A 524 16.62 -22.09 5.87
CA PRO A 524 15.27 -22.64 6.10
C PRO A 524 14.96 -22.98 7.56
N ALA A 525 15.90 -23.59 8.27
CA ALA A 525 15.73 -23.97 9.68
C ALA A 525 15.65 -22.76 10.62
N ALA A 526 16.38 -21.68 10.34
CA ALA A 526 16.35 -20.47 11.13
C ALA A 526 15.06 -19.66 10.91
N ILE A 527 14.56 -19.61 9.67
CA ILE A 527 13.25 -19.04 9.34
C ILE A 527 12.15 -19.82 10.07
N LEU A 528 12.19 -21.15 10.01
CA LEU A 528 11.21 -21.99 10.72
C LEU A 528 11.25 -21.77 12.24
N ALA A 529 12.44 -21.65 12.84
CA ALA A 529 12.60 -21.33 14.25
C ALA A 529 12.06 -19.92 14.59
N THR A 530 12.24 -18.96 13.70
CA THR A 530 11.70 -17.59 13.82
C THR A 530 10.17 -17.62 13.84
N TRP A 531 9.55 -18.34 12.90
CA TRP A 531 8.10 -18.51 12.85
C TRP A 531 7.55 -19.21 14.10
N ALA A 532 8.25 -20.24 14.59
CA ALA A 532 7.85 -20.93 15.82
C ALA A 532 7.95 -20.03 17.06
N ALA A 533 8.96 -19.16 17.14
CA ALA A 533 9.17 -18.24 18.25
C ALA A 533 8.17 -17.08 18.27
N ALA A 534 7.59 -16.72 17.13
CA ALA A 534 6.74 -15.54 16.99
C ALA A 534 5.33 -15.68 17.62
N GLY A 535 4.95 -16.88 18.08
CA GLY A 535 3.73 -17.11 18.86
C GLY A 535 2.44 -17.13 18.05
N ARG A 536 1.30 -16.80 18.69
CA ARG A 536 -0.06 -16.92 18.12
C ARG A 536 -0.53 -15.73 17.27
N ASP A 537 0.08 -14.57 17.45
CA ASP A 537 -0.17 -13.37 16.63
C ASP A 537 1.18 -12.71 16.29
N PRO A 538 1.95 -13.30 15.36
CA PRO A 538 3.23 -12.75 14.96
C PRO A 538 3.02 -11.34 14.38
N GLN A 539 3.75 -10.36 14.92
CA GLN A 539 3.70 -9.00 14.43
C GLN A 539 4.40 -8.91 13.06
N PRO A 540 3.76 -8.29 12.03
CA PRO A 540 4.35 -8.11 10.71
C PRO A 540 5.43 -7.02 10.75
N ARG A 541 6.58 -7.38 11.32
CA ARG A 541 7.72 -6.51 11.56
C ARG A 541 8.94 -6.96 10.76
N THR A 542 9.65 -6.04 10.13
CA THR A 542 10.90 -6.36 9.43
C THR A 542 11.91 -5.20 9.43
N PRO A 543 13.24 -5.47 9.49
CA PRO A 543 14.23 -4.44 9.25
C PRO A 543 14.18 -3.93 7.80
N LEU A 544 14.09 -2.62 7.63
CA LEU A 544 14.11 -1.95 6.33
C LEU A 544 15.50 -1.46 5.93
N GLY A 545 16.38 -1.18 6.89
CA GLY A 545 17.65 -0.54 6.60
C GLY A 545 18.45 -0.16 7.84
N LEU A 546 19.48 0.68 7.64
CA LEU A 546 20.32 1.19 8.71
C LEU A 546 20.33 2.72 8.67
N ALA A 547 20.02 3.37 9.79
CA ALA A 547 20.24 4.78 10.07
C ALA A 547 21.56 5.00 10.81
N ALA A 548 21.94 6.26 11.04
CA ALA A 548 23.11 6.59 11.86
C ALA A 548 23.01 6.00 13.29
N ASP A 549 21.78 5.91 13.80
CA ASP A 549 21.43 5.40 15.11
C ASP A 549 20.94 3.92 15.08
N GLY A 550 21.24 3.16 14.02
CA GLY A 550 21.09 1.70 14.01
C GLY A 550 20.04 1.16 13.04
N ALA A 551 19.58 -0.08 13.25
CA ALA A 551 18.62 -0.71 12.34
C ALA A 551 17.27 -0.01 12.43
N VAL A 552 16.75 0.39 11.26
CA VAL A 552 15.39 0.90 11.12
C VAL A 552 14.50 -0.25 10.73
N ASP A 553 13.48 -0.51 11.54
CA ASP A 553 12.46 -1.50 11.32
C ASP A 553 11.12 -0.87 10.97
N LEU A 554 10.27 -1.68 10.35
CA LEU A 554 8.90 -1.35 10.03
C LEU A 554 7.96 -2.36 10.66
N ASP A 555 6.93 -1.90 11.35
CA ASP A 555 5.83 -2.69 11.88
C ASP A 555 4.50 -2.21 11.29
N LEU A 556 3.86 -3.05 10.48
CA LEU A 556 2.60 -2.70 9.81
C LEU A 556 1.39 -2.53 10.75
N VAL A 557 1.51 -2.91 12.03
CA VAL A 557 0.46 -2.72 13.04
C VAL A 557 0.75 -1.47 13.86
N ARG A 558 1.98 -1.31 14.36
CA ARG A 558 2.38 -0.16 15.21
C ARG A 558 2.47 1.14 14.41
N ASP A 559 3.14 1.10 13.25
CA ASP A 559 3.49 2.32 12.49
C ASP A 559 2.35 2.81 11.59
N GLY A 560 1.30 1.98 11.45
CA GLY A 560 0.07 2.30 10.72
C GLY A 560 -0.31 1.20 9.73
N PRO A 561 -1.60 0.83 9.65
CA PRO A 561 -2.05 -0.29 8.83
C PRO A 561 -1.84 -0.07 7.33
N HIS A 562 -1.81 1.19 6.89
CA HIS A 562 -1.57 1.54 5.49
C HIS A 562 -0.39 2.50 5.40
N GLY A 563 0.38 2.35 4.33
CA GLY A 563 1.58 3.13 4.08
C GLY A 563 1.68 3.68 2.68
N LEU A 564 2.40 4.80 2.57
CA LEU A 564 2.72 5.48 1.33
C LEU A 564 4.23 5.48 1.13
N VAL A 565 4.67 5.03 -0.05
CA VAL A 565 6.07 4.98 -0.46
C VAL A 565 6.25 5.82 -1.72
N ALA A 566 7.02 6.90 -1.63
CA ALA A 566 7.30 7.74 -2.79
C ALA A 566 8.78 7.70 -3.16
N GLY A 567 9.11 7.73 -4.45
CA GLY A 567 10.49 7.79 -4.89
C GLY A 567 10.61 7.86 -6.40
N THR A 568 11.43 8.79 -6.88
CA THR A 568 11.63 8.99 -8.32
C THR A 568 12.33 7.80 -8.97
N THR A 569 12.27 7.70 -10.31
CA THR A 569 12.97 6.65 -11.05
C THR A 569 14.46 6.59 -10.67
N GLY A 570 14.95 5.38 -10.39
CA GLY A 570 16.34 5.16 -9.95
C GLY A 570 16.64 5.50 -8.48
N ALA A 571 15.64 5.94 -7.70
CA ALA A 571 15.85 6.22 -6.27
C ALA A 571 15.94 4.95 -5.40
N GLY A 572 15.52 3.79 -5.90
CA GLY A 572 15.54 2.50 -5.17
C GLY A 572 14.18 1.99 -4.70
N LYS A 573 13.07 2.59 -5.15
CA LYS A 573 11.68 2.24 -4.75
C LYS A 573 11.37 0.73 -4.90
N SER A 574 11.59 0.17 -6.09
CA SER A 574 11.33 -1.26 -6.36
C SER A 574 12.16 -2.19 -5.47
N GLU A 575 13.40 -1.79 -5.16
CA GLU A 575 14.29 -2.56 -4.29
C GLU A 575 13.85 -2.54 -2.83
N LEU A 576 13.36 -1.39 -2.35
CA LEU A 576 12.73 -1.27 -1.03
C LEU A 576 11.47 -2.15 -0.93
N LEU A 577 10.60 -2.14 -1.95
CA LEU A 577 9.38 -2.97 -1.93
C LEU A 577 9.71 -4.48 -1.86
N ARG A 578 10.71 -4.94 -2.63
CA ARG A 578 11.21 -6.32 -2.54
C ARG A 578 11.78 -6.65 -1.15
N THR A 579 12.58 -5.74 -0.60
CA THR A 579 13.18 -5.87 0.74
C THR A 579 12.10 -6.01 1.81
N LEU A 580 11.07 -5.17 1.74
CA LEU A 580 9.92 -5.21 2.63
C LEU A 580 9.14 -6.53 2.53
N VAL A 581 8.80 -6.98 1.33
CA VAL A 581 8.06 -8.24 1.10
C VAL A 581 8.87 -9.44 1.59
N ALA A 582 10.15 -9.54 1.21
CA ALA A 582 11.02 -10.64 1.61
C ALA A 582 11.24 -10.65 3.13
N GLY A 583 11.51 -9.47 3.70
CA GLY A 583 11.72 -9.29 5.13
C GLY A 583 10.52 -9.71 5.97
N LEU A 584 9.32 -9.30 5.58
CA LEU A 584 8.07 -9.69 6.25
C LEU A 584 7.77 -11.19 6.09
N ALA A 585 8.03 -11.77 4.91
CA ALA A 585 7.86 -13.19 4.65
C ALA A 585 8.80 -14.08 5.49
N MET A 586 9.99 -13.58 5.84
CA MET A 586 10.89 -14.26 6.78
C MET A 586 10.41 -14.14 8.23
N ALA A 587 9.84 -13.00 8.63
CA ALA A 587 9.38 -12.77 9.99
C ALA A 587 8.09 -13.52 10.34
N CYS A 588 7.16 -13.64 9.38
CA CYS A 588 5.83 -14.22 9.60
C CYS A 588 5.57 -15.43 8.69
N PRO A 589 4.96 -16.52 9.20
CA PRO A 589 4.61 -17.67 8.36
C PRO A 589 3.42 -17.36 7.41
N PRO A 590 3.27 -18.10 6.29
CA PRO A 590 2.14 -17.95 5.36
C PRO A 590 0.75 -18.11 5.99
N SER A 591 0.65 -18.85 7.09
CA SER A 591 -0.58 -19.01 7.86
C SER A 591 -1.04 -17.72 8.55
N HIS A 592 -0.15 -16.74 8.73
CA HIS A 592 -0.43 -15.49 9.44
C HIS A 592 -0.26 -14.23 8.59
N LEU A 593 0.37 -14.34 7.43
CA LEU A 593 0.62 -13.23 6.51
C LEU A 593 0.49 -13.69 5.05
N SER A 594 -0.25 -12.93 4.25
CA SER A 594 -0.37 -13.11 2.81
C SER A 594 -0.16 -11.81 2.05
N PHE A 595 0.31 -11.92 0.81
CA PHE A 595 0.57 -10.78 -0.06
C PHE A 595 -0.29 -10.83 -1.33
N VAL A 596 -0.78 -9.66 -1.69
CA VAL A 596 -1.23 -9.33 -3.04
C VAL A 596 -0.24 -8.33 -3.61
N LEU A 597 0.32 -8.64 -4.77
CA LEU A 597 1.31 -7.80 -5.43
C LEU A 597 0.70 -7.24 -6.72
N VAL A 598 0.64 -5.93 -6.85
CA VAL A 598 0.10 -5.23 -8.03
C VAL A 598 1.23 -4.46 -8.71
N ASP A 599 1.52 -4.79 -9.97
CA ASP A 599 2.54 -4.14 -10.81
C ASP A 599 1.89 -3.58 -12.08
N TYR A 600 1.63 -2.28 -12.09
CA TYR A 600 0.82 -1.65 -13.13
C TYR A 600 1.52 -1.51 -14.49
N LYS A 601 2.85 -1.36 -14.53
CA LYS A 601 3.59 -1.03 -15.76
C LYS A 601 4.49 -2.14 -16.28
N GLY A 602 4.20 -3.39 -15.91
CA GLY A 602 5.00 -4.54 -16.32
C GLY A 602 6.43 -4.49 -15.78
N GLY A 603 6.61 -3.91 -14.60
CA GLY A 603 7.87 -4.00 -13.88
C GLY A 603 8.14 -5.46 -13.51
N ALA A 604 9.39 -5.89 -13.60
CA ALA A 604 9.85 -7.10 -12.92
C ALA A 604 10.07 -6.81 -11.41
N THR A 605 9.28 -5.90 -10.80
CA THR A 605 9.50 -5.52 -9.39
C THR A 605 9.29 -6.75 -8.50
N PHE A 606 8.27 -7.56 -8.78
CA PHE A 606 7.88 -8.66 -7.90
C PHE A 606 8.13 -10.07 -8.46
N ASP A 607 8.72 -10.25 -9.65
CA ASP A 607 8.91 -11.55 -10.32
C ASP A 607 9.48 -12.64 -9.41
N ALA A 608 10.55 -12.35 -8.69
CA ALA A 608 11.17 -13.31 -7.77
C ALA A 608 10.28 -13.59 -6.54
N CYS A 609 9.49 -12.61 -6.09
CA CYS A 609 8.58 -12.73 -4.95
C CYS A 609 7.34 -13.57 -5.28
N THR A 610 6.95 -13.71 -6.56
CA THR A 610 5.77 -14.51 -6.97
C THR A 610 5.82 -15.96 -6.52
N ARG A 611 7.02 -16.51 -6.29
CA ARG A 611 7.25 -17.88 -5.82
C ARG A 611 7.11 -18.04 -4.31
N LEU A 612 6.93 -16.95 -3.55
CA LEU A 612 6.77 -17.03 -2.11
C LEU A 612 5.43 -17.71 -1.76
N PRO A 613 5.40 -18.61 -0.76
CA PRO A 613 4.17 -19.28 -0.34
C PRO A 613 3.14 -18.31 0.27
N HIS A 614 3.56 -17.10 0.64
CA HIS A 614 2.72 -16.01 1.13
C HIS A 614 1.95 -15.29 0.03
N VAL A 615 2.44 -15.31 -1.21
CA VAL A 615 1.83 -14.55 -2.31
C VAL A 615 0.60 -15.30 -2.82
N VAL A 616 -0.57 -14.71 -2.58
CA VAL A 616 -1.86 -15.31 -2.94
C VAL A 616 -2.39 -14.82 -4.28
N GLY A 617 -1.79 -13.76 -4.81
CA GLY A 617 -2.08 -13.32 -6.15
C GLY A 617 -1.18 -12.18 -6.59
N VAL A 618 -0.93 -12.17 -7.90
CA VAL A 618 -0.12 -11.19 -8.59
C VAL A 618 -0.99 -10.61 -9.68
N ILE A 619 -1.04 -9.28 -9.73
CA ILE A 619 -1.84 -8.54 -10.70
C ILE A 619 -0.86 -7.68 -11.50
N THR A 620 -0.62 -8.08 -12.74
CA THR A 620 0.22 -7.35 -13.69
C THR A 620 -0.65 -6.81 -14.82
N ASP A 621 -0.26 -5.67 -15.40
CA ASP A 621 -0.87 -5.16 -16.63
C ASP A 621 -2.40 -5.03 -16.50
N LEU A 622 -2.81 -4.21 -15.53
CA LEU A 622 -4.21 -4.03 -15.16
C LEU A 622 -5.00 -3.36 -16.29
N ASP A 623 -5.62 -4.16 -17.13
CA ASP A 623 -6.73 -3.68 -17.96
C ASP A 623 -7.92 -3.27 -17.06
N GLY A 624 -8.86 -2.51 -17.64
CA GLY A 624 -10.07 -2.05 -16.95
C GLY A 624 -10.85 -3.16 -16.24
N GLY A 625 -10.92 -4.34 -16.87
CA GLY A 625 -11.73 -5.47 -16.38
C GLY A 625 -11.09 -6.22 -15.21
N LEU A 626 -9.78 -6.48 -15.26
CA LEU A 626 -9.04 -7.17 -14.20
C LEU A 626 -8.96 -6.32 -12.93
N ALA A 627 -8.84 -5.00 -13.06
CA ALA A 627 -8.81 -4.08 -11.92
C ALA A 627 -10.15 -4.05 -11.18
N ASP A 628 -11.27 -3.93 -11.90
CA ASP A 628 -12.61 -3.99 -11.32
C ASP A 628 -12.86 -5.33 -10.62
N ARG A 629 -12.52 -6.44 -11.30
CA ARG A 629 -12.62 -7.79 -10.73
C ARG A 629 -11.82 -7.93 -9.43
N ALA A 630 -10.59 -7.43 -9.39
CA ALA A 630 -9.73 -7.49 -8.22
C ALA A 630 -10.29 -6.67 -7.05
N LEU A 631 -10.83 -5.47 -7.32
CA LEU A 631 -11.48 -4.63 -6.30
C LEU A 631 -12.75 -5.27 -5.75
N ARG A 632 -13.62 -5.81 -6.62
CA ARG A 632 -14.83 -6.54 -6.19
C ARG A 632 -14.48 -7.73 -5.30
N SER A 633 -13.44 -8.47 -5.68
CA SER A 633 -12.91 -9.59 -4.88
C SER A 633 -12.33 -9.14 -3.53
N LEU A 634 -11.63 -7.99 -3.49
CA LEU A 634 -11.10 -7.44 -2.24
C LEU A 634 -12.22 -6.95 -1.32
N HIS A 635 -13.27 -6.31 -1.87
CA HIS A 635 -14.46 -5.96 -1.10
C HIS A 635 -15.19 -7.19 -0.55
N ALA A 636 -15.28 -8.26 -1.34
CA ALA A 636 -15.82 -9.53 -0.89
C ALA A 636 -15.00 -10.13 0.26
N GLU A 637 -13.66 -10.06 0.19
CA GLU A 637 -12.78 -10.49 1.26
C GLU A 637 -12.99 -9.67 2.55
N LEU A 638 -13.20 -8.36 2.46
CA LEU A 638 -13.53 -7.54 3.63
C LEU A 638 -14.85 -7.99 4.27
N ARG A 639 -15.91 -8.21 3.47
CA ARG A 639 -17.21 -8.71 3.96
C ARG A 639 -17.07 -10.08 4.62
N ARG A 640 -16.28 -10.98 4.03
CA ARG A 640 -15.98 -12.30 4.60
C ARG A 640 -15.29 -12.18 5.96
N ARG A 641 -14.29 -11.29 6.09
CA ARG A 641 -13.58 -11.04 7.35
C ARG A 641 -14.49 -10.45 8.42
N GLU A 642 -15.33 -9.48 8.06
CA GLU A 642 -16.33 -8.88 8.95
C GLU A 642 -17.31 -9.94 9.48
N ALA A 643 -17.83 -10.81 8.61
CA ALA A 643 -18.70 -11.91 9.01
C ALA A 643 -17.99 -12.87 9.96
N LEU A 644 -16.76 -13.27 9.64
CA LEU A 644 -15.98 -14.20 10.47
C LEU A 644 -15.70 -13.64 11.87
N LEU A 645 -15.37 -12.35 11.97
CA LEU A 645 -15.18 -11.65 13.24
C LEU A 645 -16.48 -11.62 14.06
N ARG A 646 -17.59 -11.29 13.40
CA ARG A 646 -18.93 -11.23 14.02
C ARG A 646 -19.38 -12.58 14.55
N ASP A 647 -19.21 -13.64 13.76
CA ASP A 647 -19.61 -15.01 14.12
C ASP A 647 -18.85 -15.52 15.36
N HIS A 648 -17.65 -14.99 15.63
CA HIS A 648 -16.82 -15.34 16.79
C HIS A 648 -16.82 -14.27 17.89
N GLY A 649 -17.62 -13.20 17.76
CA GLY A 649 -17.70 -12.12 18.75
C GLY A 649 -16.41 -11.30 18.92
N ALA A 650 -15.53 -11.28 17.91
CA ALA A 650 -14.25 -10.57 17.94
C ALA A 650 -14.36 -9.15 17.34
N ALA A 651 -13.71 -8.18 17.97
CA ALA A 651 -13.71 -6.78 17.49
C ALA A 651 -12.68 -6.52 16.38
N ASP A 652 -11.58 -7.28 16.38
CA ASP A 652 -10.49 -7.19 15.41
C ASP A 652 -9.79 -8.55 15.22
N LEU A 653 -8.86 -8.62 14.27
CA LEU A 653 -8.10 -9.84 13.98
C LEU A 653 -7.34 -10.38 15.20
N ALA A 654 -6.80 -9.51 16.05
CA ALA A 654 -6.10 -9.92 17.26
C ALA A 654 -7.06 -10.63 18.24
N GLY A 655 -8.26 -10.06 18.43
CA GLY A 655 -9.35 -10.68 19.20
C GLY A 655 -9.80 -12.01 18.62
N LEU A 656 -9.91 -12.13 17.28
CA LEU A 656 -10.25 -13.40 16.62
C LEU A 656 -9.20 -14.47 16.89
N ARG A 657 -7.91 -14.14 16.75
CA ARG A 657 -6.80 -15.07 17.02
C ARG A 657 -6.75 -15.51 18.48
N ALA A 658 -7.17 -14.64 19.40
CA ALA A 658 -7.26 -14.97 20.83
C ALA A 658 -8.46 -15.89 21.15
N LEU A 659 -9.63 -15.61 20.60
CA LEU A 659 -10.88 -16.33 20.88
C LEU A 659 -10.99 -17.67 20.11
N ALA A 660 -10.48 -17.70 18.88
CA ALA A 660 -10.60 -18.83 17.96
C ALA A 660 -9.25 -19.16 17.29
N PRO A 661 -8.25 -19.67 18.03
CA PRO A 661 -6.89 -19.88 17.53
C PRO A 661 -6.78 -20.93 16.42
N THR A 662 -7.81 -21.76 16.22
CA THR A 662 -7.89 -22.74 15.12
C THR A 662 -8.36 -22.13 13.81
N VAL A 663 -8.91 -20.91 13.83
CA VAL A 663 -9.38 -20.19 12.64
C VAL A 663 -8.19 -19.46 12.02
N ALA A 664 -7.63 -20.04 10.96
CA ALA A 664 -6.51 -19.44 10.23
C ALA A 664 -7.00 -18.27 9.36
N LEU A 665 -6.76 -17.03 9.81
CA LEU A 665 -6.98 -15.82 9.02
C LEU A 665 -5.68 -15.00 8.94
N PRO A 666 -4.93 -15.05 7.83
CA PRO A 666 -3.70 -14.27 7.65
C PRO A 666 -4.01 -12.78 7.45
N ARG A 667 -3.07 -11.93 7.91
CA ARG A 667 -3.06 -10.52 7.54
C ARG A 667 -2.82 -10.41 6.04
N LEU A 668 -3.62 -9.61 5.35
CA LEU A 668 -3.50 -9.41 3.90
C LEU A 668 -2.78 -8.11 3.63
N VAL A 669 -1.59 -8.16 3.03
CA VAL A 669 -0.83 -6.97 2.61
C VAL A 669 -0.95 -6.79 1.11
N VAL A 670 -1.63 -5.74 0.68
CA VAL A 670 -1.78 -5.36 -0.73
C VAL A 670 -0.72 -4.32 -1.06
N VAL A 671 0.27 -4.70 -1.88
CA VAL A 671 1.36 -3.83 -2.32
C VAL A 671 1.08 -3.38 -3.74
N ILE A 672 0.90 -2.07 -3.93
CA ILE A 672 0.59 -1.48 -5.24
C ILE A 672 1.78 -0.65 -5.70
N ASP A 673 2.52 -1.16 -6.69
CA ASP A 673 3.55 -0.41 -7.37
C ASP A 673 2.95 0.47 -8.46
N GLU A 674 3.43 1.71 -8.53
CA GLU A 674 2.98 2.75 -9.46
C GLU A 674 1.48 3.11 -9.37
N PHE A 675 0.99 3.30 -8.14
CA PHE A 675 -0.43 3.61 -7.87
C PHE A 675 -0.93 4.87 -8.61
N ALA A 676 -0.05 5.84 -8.88
CA ALA A 676 -0.39 7.05 -9.64
C ALA A 676 -0.86 6.75 -11.07
N ALA A 677 -0.26 5.77 -11.73
CA ALA A 677 -0.67 5.37 -13.08
C ALA A 677 -2.06 4.70 -13.04
N LEU A 678 -2.28 3.84 -12.05
CA LEU A 678 -3.55 3.15 -11.83
C LEU A 678 -4.71 4.12 -11.61
N VAL A 679 -4.53 5.16 -10.80
CA VAL A 679 -5.56 6.19 -10.57
C VAL A 679 -5.82 7.05 -11.81
N ALA A 680 -4.79 7.35 -12.60
CA ALA A 680 -4.92 8.16 -13.81
C ALA A 680 -5.76 7.44 -14.89
N GLU A 681 -5.58 6.14 -15.04
CA GLU A 681 -6.31 5.33 -16.02
C GLU A 681 -7.67 4.87 -15.51
N GLN A 682 -7.82 4.68 -14.18
CA GLN A 682 -9.07 4.28 -13.53
C GLN A 682 -9.41 5.18 -12.33
N PRO A 683 -10.00 6.37 -12.55
CA PRO A 683 -10.29 7.31 -11.47
C PRO A 683 -11.24 6.75 -10.39
N GLY A 684 -12.21 5.90 -10.79
CA GLY A 684 -13.13 5.23 -9.87
C GLY A 684 -12.43 4.27 -8.88
N PHE A 685 -11.22 3.84 -9.19
CA PHE A 685 -10.40 2.96 -8.35
C PHE A 685 -10.03 3.62 -7.01
N LEU A 686 -9.80 4.94 -7.01
CA LEU A 686 -9.38 5.69 -5.83
C LEU A 686 -10.39 5.61 -4.68
N HIS A 687 -11.67 5.84 -4.97
CA HIS A 687 -12.74 5.81 -3.97
C HIS A 687 -12.89 4.42 -3.34
N SER A 688 -12.73 3.37 -4.15
CA SER A 688 -12.78 1.99 -3.69
C SER A 688 -11.61 1.66 -2.75
N LEU A 689 -10.37 2.08 -3.10
CA LEU A 689 -9.20 1.91 -2.24
C LEU A 689 -9.35 2.61 -0.89
N VAL A 690 -9.87 3.83 -0.86
CA VAL A 690 -10.14 4.56 0.39
C VAL A 690 -11.13 3.79 1.26
N GLY A 691 -12.19 3.24 0.66
CA GLY A 691 -13.15 2.38 1.35
C GLY A 691 -12.54 1.09 1.91
N VAL A 692 -11.49 0.55 1.28
CA VAL A 692 -10.70 -0.57 1.80
C VAL A 692 -9.82 -0.12 2.96
N ALA A 693 -9.13 1.02 2.84
CA ALA A 693 -8.25 1.54 3.89
C ALA A 693 -9.02 1.84 5.18
N GLN A 694 -10.18 2.49 5.09
CA GLN A 694 -11.00 2.85 6.26
C GLN A 694 -11.46 1.62 7.07
N ARG A 695 -11.77 0.50 6.39
CA ARG A 695 -12.23 -0.75 7.01
C ARG A 695 -11.11 -1.74 7.33
N GLY A 696 -9.97 -1.64 6.62
CA GLY A 696 -8.93 -2.66 6.62
C GLY A 696 -8.23 -2.87 7.95
N ARG A 697 -8.10 -1.81 8.77
CA ARG A 697 -7.36 -1.83 10.05
C ARG A 697 -7.80 -2.96 10.99
N SER A 698 -9.09 -3.05 11.33
CA SER A 698 -9.60 -4.06 12.27
C SER A 698 -9.66 -5.46 11.64
N LEU A 699 -9.75 -5.52 10.31
CA LEU A 699 -9.83 -6.76 9.52
C LEU A 699 -8.46 -7.38 9.22
N GLY A 700 -7.37 -6.71 9.60
CA GLY A 700 -6.00 -7.12 9.30
C GLY A 700 -5.65 -7.05 7.82
N VAL A 701 -6.20 -6.06 7.11
CA VAL A 701 -5.85 -5.74 5.72
C VAL A 701 -5.00 -4.47 5.71
N HIS A 702 -3.83 -4.55 5.09
CA HIS A 702 -2.82 -3.51 5.03
C HIS A 702 -2.61 -3.09 3.57
N LEU A 703 -2.50 -1.79 3.31
CA LEU A 703 -2.31 -1.26 1.96
C LEU A 703 -0.97 -0.52 1.89
N LEU A 704 -0.10 -0.89 0.95
CA LEU A 704 1.16 -0.21 0.71
C LEU A 704 1.12 0.38 -0.70
N LEU A 705 0.93 1.70 -0.77
CA LEU A 705 0.79 2.45 -2.01
C LEU A 705 2.14 3.04 -2.40
N ALA A 706 2.67 2.68 -3.57
CA ALA A 706 3.95 3.17 -4.03
C ALA A 706 3.83 4.01 -5.31
N THR A 707 4.51 5.15 -5.40
CA THR A 707 4.46 6.04 -6.57
C THR A 707 5.80 6.68 -6.91
N GLN A 708 6.03 6.93 -8.21
CA GLN A 708 7.14 7.77 -8.66
C GLN A 708 6.80 9.26 -8.74
N ARG A 709 5.50 9.59 -8.82
CA ARG A 709 4.97 10.95 -8.96
C ARG A 709 3.84 11.15 -7.95
N PRO A 710 4.14 11.65 -6.74
CA PRO A 710 3.13 11.82 -5.70
C PRO A 710 2.14 12.96 -6.01
N SER A 711 2.60 14.02 -6.68
CA SER A 711 1.79 15.16 -7.11
C SER A 711 0.46 14.78 -7.77
N GLY A 712 -0.64 15.29 -7.22
CA GLY A 712 -1.99 15.24 -7.81
C GLY A 712 -2.78 13.94 -7.58
N VAL A 713 -2.17 12.90 -6.99
CA VAL A 713 -2.83 11.61 -6.75
C VAL A 713 -3.08 11.35 -5.26
N ILE A 714 -2.34 12.02 -4.38
CA ILE A 714 -2.50 11.89 -2.93
C ILE A 714 -3.61 12.86 -2.47
N SER A 715 -4.81 12.33 -2.23
CA SER A 715 -5.92 13.08 -1.64
C SER A 715 -5.79 13.19 -0.11
N ASP A 716 -6.57 14.08 0.50
CA ASP A 716 -6.66 14.19 1.97
C ASP A 716 -7.11 12.89 2.62
N ASP A 717 -8.01 12.15 1.96
CA ASP A 717 -8.49 10.83 2.43
C ASP A 717 -7.36 9.79 2.45
N ILE A 718 -6.48 9.76 1.45
CA ILE A 718 -5.31 8.89 1.46
C ILE A 718 -4.38 9.31 2.60
N ARG A 719 -4.05 10.61 2.72
CA ARG A 719 -3.18 11.12 3.79
C ARG A 719 -3.69 10.77 5.18
N ALA A 720 -5.01 10.83 5.40
CA ALA A 720 -5.63 10.53 6.68
C ALA A 720 -5.60 9.03 7.04
N ASN A 721 -5.44 8.14 6.05
CA ASN A 721 -5.44 6.70 6.26
C ASN A 721 -4.05 6.05 6.12
N THR A 722 -3.07 6.74 5.50
CA THR A 722 -1.67 6.29 5.38
C THR A 722 -0.76 7.00 6.41
N ASN A 723 -0.76 6.49 7.64
CA ASN A 723 0.10 7.00 8.72
C ASN A 723 1.58 6.68 8.47
N LEU A 724 1.85 5.50 7.93
CA LEU A 724 3.20 5.10 7.54
C LEU A 724 3.59 5.86 6.26
N ARG A 725 4.62 6.71 6.33
CA ARG A 725 5.07 7.49 5.17
C ARG A 725 6.58 7.41 5.01
N LEU A 726 7.00 6.96 3.83
CA LEU A 726 8.39 6.77 3.49
C LEU A 726 8.65 7.41 2.13
N ALA A 727 9.71 8.22 2.05
CA ALA A 727 10.15 8.82 0.80
C ALA A 727 11.62 8.52 0.54
N LEU A 728 11.90 7.93 -0.62
CA LEU A 728 13.23 7.98 -1.22
C LEU A 728 13.41 9.34 -1.92
N ARG A 729 14.50 9.51 -2.65
CA ARG A 729 14.77 10.77 -3.37
C ARG A 729 13.59 11.21 -4.27
N LEU A 730 13.08 12.41 -4.01
CA LEU A 730 12.03 13.09 -4.79
C LEU A 730 12.62 14.16 -5.71
N GLN A 731 11.83 14.69 -6.66
CA GLN A 731 12.33 15.70 -7.62
C GLN A 731 12.35 17.10 -7.01
N ASP A 732 11.31 17.48 -6.27
CA ASP A 732 11.11 18.82 -5.74
C ASP A 732 10.60 18.83 -4.30
N ASP A 733 10.69 20.01 -3.67
CA ASP A 733 10.28 20.22 -2.28
C ASP A 733 8.77 20.02 -2.08
N ALA A 734 7.95 20.28 -3.10
CA ALA A 734 6.49 20.16 -3.02
C ALA A 734 6.07 18.69 -2.89
N ASP A 735 6.63 17.81 -3.71
CA ASP A 735 6.45 16.35 -3.61
C ASP A 735 6.91 15.82 -2.24
N SER A 736 8.02 16.35 -1.71
CA SER A 736 8.55 15.96 -0.39
C SER A 736 7.62 16.37 0.75
N LEU A 737 7.11 17.59 0.70
CA LEU A 737 6.13 18.10 1.67
C LEU A 737 4.81 17.33 1.60
N ASP A 738 4.35 16.97 0.40
CA ASP A 738 3.07 16.25 0.22
C ASP A 738 3.10 14.84 0.84
N VAL A 739 4.24 14.15 0.71
CA VAL A 739 4.41 12.78 1.23
C VAL A 739 4.81 12.81 2.71
N ILE A 740 5.92 13.46 3.05
CA ILE A 740 6.54 13.36 4.39
C ILE A 740 6.17 14.53 5.30
N GLY A 741 5.81 15.69 4.73
CA GLY A 741 5.60 16.93 5.49
C GLY A 741 6.89 17.71 5.77
N ASP A 742 8.01 17.30 5.17
CA ASP A 742 9.33 17.94 5.30
C ASP A 742 10.07 17.94 3.95
N ARG A 743 11.09 18.80 3.76
CA ARG A 743 11.87 18.93 2.51
C ARG A 743 13.03 17.93 2.38
N ALA A 744 13.33 17.16 3.42
CA ALA A 744 14.49 16.28 3.47
C ALA A 744 14.56 15.29 2.29
N ALA A 745 13.42 14.74 1.84
CA ALA A 745 13.42 13.75 0.76
C ALA A 745 13.82 14.35 -0.61
N ALA A 746 13.57 15.65 -0.84
CA ALA A 746 14.01 16.37 -2.05
C ALA A 746 15.53 16.62 -2.05
N THR A 747 16.13 16.76 -0.87
CA THR A 747 17.57 17.02 -0.70
C THR A 747 18.45 15.76 -0.74
N LEU A 748 17.86 14.57 -0.86
CA LEU A 748 18.61 13.32 -0.82
C LEU A 748 19.59 13.19 -2.02
N PRO A 749 20.84 12.71 -1.81
CA PRO A 749 21.84 12.64 -2.87
C PRO A 749 21.45 11.71 -4.02
N ARG A 750 21.64 12.16 -5.26
CA ARG A 750 21.39 11.33 -6.47
C ARG A 750 22.32 10.12 -6.58
N ALA A 751 23.54 10.23 -6.05
CA ALA A 751 24.57 9.19 -6.15
C ALA A 751 24.37 7.99 -5.21
N VAL A 752 23.36 8.03 -4.31
CA VAL A 752 23.13 6.99 -3.29
C VAL A 752 21.68 6.48 -3.36
N PRO A 753 21.35 5.58 -4.29
CA PRO A 753 20.03 4.92 -4.33
C PRO A 753 19.74 4.17 -3.03
N GLY A 754 18.48 4.15 -2.61
CA GLY A 754 18.03 3.55 -1.35
C GLY A 754 18.18 4.47 -0.14
N ARG A 755 18.76 5.68 -0.28
CA ARG A 755 18.64 6.70 0.75
C ARG A 755 17.16 7.09 0.89
N ALA A 756 16.63 7.04 2.12
CA ALA A 756 15.22 7.29 2.39
C ALA A 756 15.03 8.05 3.71
N VAL A 757 13.88 8.71 3.80
CA VAL A 757 13.34 9.34 5.01
C VAL A 757 12.07 8.60 5.42
N LEU A 758 11.98 8.17 6.67
CA LEU A 758 10.80 7.59 7.28
C LEU A 758 10.22 8.59 8.29
N ARG A 759 8.91 8.81 8.24
CA ARG A 759 8.19 9.58 9.25
C ARG A 759 7.70 8.66 10.36
N LEU A 760 8.14 8.91 11.60
CA LEU A 760 7.71 8.19 12.81
C LEU A 760 6.62 8.95 13.60
N GLY A 761 6.53 10.27 13.42
CA GLY A 761 5.58 11.12 14.14
C GLY A 761 5.34 12.47 13.45
N PRO A 762 4.55 13.38 14.05
CA PRO A 762 4.20 14.68 13.48
C PRO A 762 5.40 15.53 13.04
N GLU A 763 6.56 15.40 13.71
CA GLU A 763 7.83 16.07 13.36
C GLU A 763 9.06 15.15 13.57
N GLU A 764 8.84 13.84 13.67
CA GLU A 764 9.92 12.87 13.90
C GLU A 764 10.25 12.16 12.59
N TYR A 765 11.47 12.40 12.09
CA TYR A 765 11.96 11.90 10.81
C TYR A 765 13.30 11.18 11.00
N VAL A 766 13.41 10.01 10.40
CA VAL A 766 14.66 9.25 10.40
C VAL A 766 15.16 9.12 8.96
N THR A 767 16.38 9.61 8.72
CA THR A 767 17.09 9.36 7.46
C THR A 767 17.90 8.08 7.58
N PHE A 768 17.70 7.17 6.65
CA PHE A 768 18.32 5.84 6.69
C PHE A 768 18.69 5.35 5.28
N GLN A 769 19.49 4.29 5.22
CA GLN A 769 19.79 3.58 3.98
C GLN A 769 18.94 2.32 3.96
N THR A 770 18.05 2.19 2.97
CA THR A 770 17.27 0.97 2.77
C THR A 770 18.21 -0.18 2.44
N ALA A 771 17.89 -1.35 2.95
CA ALA A 771 18.59 -2.57 2.60
C ALA A 771 18.30 -2.94 1.15
N TYR A 772 19.24 -3.67 0.55
CA TYR A 772 19.04 -4.31 -0.75
C TYR A 772 18.97 -5.83 -0.55
N CYS A 773 18.20 -6.48 -1.40
CA CYS A 773 18.08 -7.94 -1.42
C CYS A 773 18.25 -8.52 -2.84
N ALA A 774 18.36 -7.73 -3.90
CA ALA A 774 18.34 -8.21 -5.30
C ALA A 774 19.24 -9.42 -5.57
N HIS A 775 20.48 -9.40 -5.06
CA HIS A 775 21.45 -10.49 -5.24
C HIS A 775 21.09 -11.75 -4.46
N ASP A 776 20.51 -11.60 -3.26
CA ASP A 776 20.16 -12.71 -2.36
C ASP A 776 18.69 -13.15 -2.45
N LEU A 777 17.83 -12.37 -3.12
CA LEU A 777 16.38 -12.56 -3.13
C LEU A 777 15.97 -13.96 -3.62
N PRO A 778 16.54 -14.51 -4.72
CA PRO A 778 16.24 -15.89 -5.12
C PRO A 778 16.60 -16.93 -4.05
N ARG A 779 17.71 -16.71 -3.32
CA ARG A 779 18.15 -17.58 -2.22
C ARG A 779 17.20 -17.48 -1.03
N LEU A 780 16.81 -16.27 -0.64
CA LEU A 780 15.85 -16.02 0.44
C LEU A 780 14.48 -16.63 0.12
N VAL A 781 13.96 -16.41 -1.08
CA VAL A 781 12.70 -17.01 -1.56
C VAL A 781 12.76 -18.54 -1.48
N THR A 782 13.85 -19.14 -1.95
CA THR A 782 14.04 -20.60 -1.87
C THR A 782 14.07 -21.08 -0.42
N ALA A 783 14.74 -20.34 0.48
CA ALA A 783 14.80 -20.69 1.89
C ALA A 783 13.43 -20.61 2.57
N ILE A 784 12.62 -19.60 2.24
CA ILE A 784 11.24 -19.43 2.75
C ILE A 784 10.33 -20.55 2.24
N VAL A 785 10.41 -20.91 0.96
CA VAL A 785 9.63 -22.01 0.37
C VAL A 785 9.96 -23.34 1.06
N GLU A 786 11.24 -23.63 1.27
CA GLU A 786 11.67 -24.85 1.95
C GLU A 786 11.27 -24.84 3.44
N ALA A 787 11.35 -23.68 4.12
CA ALA A 787 10.86 -23.54 5.50
C ALA A 787 9.36 -23.82 5.62
N ALA A 788 8.54 -23.32 4.67
CA ALA A 788 7.11 -23.61 4.63
C ALA A 788 6.83 -25.10 4.40
N ARG A 789 7.58 -25.75 3.50
CA ARG A 789 7.49 -27.19 3.24
C ARG A 789 7.85 -28.01 4.48
N LEU A 790 8.96 -27.70 5.14
CA LEU A 790 9.42 -28.38 6.35
C LEU A 790 8.48 -28.17 7.53
N GLY A 791 7.90 -26.98 7.67
CA GLY A 791 6.92 -26.64 8.70
C GLY A 791 5.50 -27.17 8.44
N GLY A 792 5.25 -27.80 7.28
CA GLY A 792 3.92 -28.26 6.88
C GLY A 792 2.88 -27.13 6.77
N VAL A 793 3.33 -25.89 6.52
CA VAL A 793 2.46 -24.71 6.47
C VAL A 793 1.73 -24.69 5.14
N GLN A 794 0.40 -24.70 5.19
CA GLN A 794 -0.41 -24.59 3.98
C GLN A 794 -0.41 -23.14 3.46
N PRO A 795 -0.34 -22.93 2.13
CA PRO A 795 -0.47 -21.61 1.56
C PRO A 795 -1.85 -21.03 1.88
N PRO A 796 -1.94 -19.72 2.15
CA PRO A 796 -3.20 -19.06 2.43
C PRO A 796 -4.12 -19.07 1.21
N ALA A 797 -5.43 -19.10 1.47
CA ALA A 797 -6.42 -19.03 0.41
C ALA A 797 -6.37 -17.68 -0.32
N SER A 798 -6.49 -17.71 -1.65
CA SER A 798 -6.53 -16.49 -2.45
C SER A 798 -7.86 -15.76 -2.28
N PRO A 799 -7.85 -14.42 -2.15
CA PRO A 799 -9.07 -13.63 -2.07
C PRO A 799 -9.83 -13.55 -3.40
N TRP A 800 -9.28 -14.07 -4.50
CA TRP A 800 -9.98 -14.19 -5.78
C TRP A 800 -9.84 -15.58 -6.37
N CYS A 801 -10.83 -15.96 -7.18
CA CYS A 801 -10.76 -17.16 -7.98
C CYS A 801 -9.67 -17.06 -9.06
N PRO A 802 -9.13 -18.20 -9.53
CA PRO A 802 -8.26 -18.21 -10.69
C PRO A 802 -8.95 -17.51 -11.88
N PRO A 803 -8.21 -16.91 -12.83
CA PRO A 803 -8.82 -16.43 -14.06
C PRO A 803 -9.61 -17.55 -14.74
N LEU A 804 -10.75 -17.20 -15.31
CA LEU A 804 -11.54 -18.16 -16.07
C LEU A 804 -10.67 -18.74 -17.19
N PRO A 805 -10.72 -20.07 -17.44
CA PRO A 805 -9.93 -20.68 -18.49
C PRO A 805 -10.31 -20.10 -19.86
N ASP A 806 -9.34 -20.03 -20.78
CA ASP A 806 -9.58 -19.60 -22.17
C ASP A 806 -10.33 -20.68 -22.97
N HIS A 807 -10.16 -21.94 -22.57
CA HIS A 807 -10.84 -23.09 -23.15
C HIS A 807 -11.40 -23.98 -22.04
N LEU A 808 -12.70 -24.26 -22.11
CA LEU A 808 -13.40 -25.09 -21.15
C LEU A 808 -14.03 -26.27 -21.87
N GLY A 809 -13.61 -27.49 -21.53
CA GLY A 809 -14.23 -28.72 -22.02
C GLY A 809 -15.45 -29.10 -21.20
N SER A 810 -16.49 -29.64 -21.84
CA SER A 810 -17.71 -30.12 -21.16
C SER A 810 -17.46 -31.16 -20.06
N GLY A 811 -16.41 -31.99 -20.17
CA GLY A 811 -16.06 -32.99 -19.15
C GLY A 811 -15.51 -32.42 -17.84
N ALA A 812 -15.12 -31.13 -17.81
CA ALA A 812 -14.67 -30.45 -16.59
C ALA A 812 -15.82 -29.85 -15.76
N LEU A 813 -17.07 -29.97 -16.25
CA LEU A 813 -18.24 -29.37 -15.64
C LEU A 813 -19.22 -30.44 -15.12
N PRO A 814 -20.08 -30.10 -14.13
CA PRO A 814 -21.20 -30.96 -13.75
C PRO A 814 -22.15 -31.22 -14.92
N ALA A 815 -22.84 -32.36 -14.88
CA ALA A 815 -23.83 -32.71 -15.90
C ALA A 815 -24.90 -31.61 -16.06
N GLY A 816 -25.12 -31.15 -17.29
CA GLY A 816 -26.11 -30.12 -17.63
C GLY A 816 -25.60 -28.68 -17.55
N ALA A 817 -24.37 -28.43 -17.09
CA ALA A 817 -23.77 -27.10 -17.12
C ALA A 817 -23.26 -26.75 -18.53
N LEU A 818 -23.43 -25.48 -18.92
CA LEU A 818 -23.02 -24.92 -20.21
C LEU A 818 -21.70 -24.17 -20.16
N GLY A 819 -21.25 -23.80 -18.96
CA GLY A 819 -20.04 -23.04 -18.76
C GLY A 819 -19.80 -22.74 -17.30
N LEU A 820 -18.84 -21.86 -17.05
CA LEU A 820 -18.45 -21.38 -15.72
C LEU A 820 -18.61 -19.86 -15.65
N LEU A 821 -19.33 -19.34 -14.65
CA LEU A 821 -19.40 -17.92 -14.33
C LEU A 821 -18.37 -17.56 -13.27
N ASP A 822 -17.83 -16.36 -13.35
CA ASP A 822 -16.98 -15.76 -12.34
C ASP A 822 -17.76 -14.71 -11.56
N ASP A 823 -18.00 -14.98 -10.28
CA ASP A 823 -18.69 -14.10 -9.33
C ASP A 823 -17.65 -13.52 -8.35
N PRO A 824 -17.02 -12.38 -8.69
CA PRO A 824 -16.01 -11.77 -7.84
C PRO A 824 -16.60 -11.21 -6.53
N ASP A 825 -17.89 -10.87 -6.50
CA ASP A 825 -18.53 -10.31 -5.29
C ASP A 825 -18.70 -11.36 -4.18
N HIS A 826 -18.67 -12.64 -4.55
CA HIS A 826 -18.75 -13.76 -3.61
C HIS A 826 -17.54 -14.69 -3.69
N GLN A 827 -16.47 -14.28 -4.37
CA GLN A 827 -15.21 -15.03 -4.49
C GLN A 827 -15.42 -16.49 -4.94
N ARG A 828 -16.34 -16.73 -5.88
CA ARG A 828 -16.62 -18.08 -6.37
C ARG A 828 -16.74 -18.12 -7.89
N GLN A 829 -16.44 -19.30 -8.43
CA GLN A 829 -16.81 -19.66 -9.79
C GLN A 829 -17.89 -20.71 -9.74
N GLU A 830 -18.98 -20.48 -10.45
CA GLU A 830 -20.15 -21.35 -10.41
C GLU A 830 -20.52 -21.83 -11.81
N PRO A 831 -20.76 -23.14 -11.99
CA PRO A 831 -21.27 -23.66 -13.24
C PRO A 831 -22.64 -23.06 -13.52
N PHE A 832 -22.84 -22.53 -14.71
CA PHE A 832 -24.15 -22.04 -15.14
C PHE A 832 -24.78 -23.01 -16.13
N SER A 833 -26.11 -23.08 -16.09
CA SER A 833 -26.91 -23.90 -17.00
C SER A 833 -28.07 -23.06 -17.51
N TRP A 834 -28.62 -23.48 -18.63
CA TRP A 834 -29.86 -22.94 -19.17
C TRP A 834 -30.72 -24.10 -19.60
N ARG A 835 -32.01 -23.99 -19.36
CA ARG A 835 -33.03 -24.92 -19.84
C ARG A 835 -34.04 -24.14 -20.68
N PRO A 836 -34.73 -24.80 -21.64
CA PRO A 836 -35.74 -24.12 -22.45
C PRO A 836 -36.85 -23.43 -21.64
N GLN A 837 -37.16 -23.92 -20.43
CA GLN A 837 -38.14 -23.29 -19.54
C GLN A 837 -37.69 -21.92 -19.00
N ASP A 838 -36.39 -21.61 -19.03
CA ASP A 838 -35.84 -20.34 -18.56
C ASP A 838 -36.14 -19.18 -19.53
N GLY A 839 -36.57 -19.49 -20.76
CA GLY A 839 -36.98 -18.53 -21.78
C GLY A 839 -35.94 -18.29 -22.88
N ALA A 840 -36.27 -17.38 -23.80
CA ALA A 840 -35.49 -17.13 -25.01
C ALA A 840 -34.10 -16.53 -24.71
N VAL A 841 -33.12 -16.87 -25.56
CA VAL A 841 -31.72 -16.42 -25.44
C VAL A 841 -31.26 -15.71 -26.71
N LEU A 842 -30.72 -14.50 -26.56
CA LEU A 842 -30.01 -13.79 -27.62
C LEU A 842 -28.51 -13.85 -27.36
N VAL A 843 -27.73 -14.34 -28.32
CA VAL A 843 -26.28 -14.46 -28.25
C VAL A 843 -25.65 -13.51 -29.27
N ALA A 844 -25.01 -12.45 -28.80
CA ALA A 844 -24.35 -11.44 -29.62
C ALA A 844 -22.83 -11.64 -29.64
N GLY A 845 -22.18 -11.41 -30.78
CA GLY A 845 -20.72 -11.41 -30.87
C GLY A 845 -20.18 -11.39 -32.29
N SER A 846 -18.97 -10.88 -32.46
CA SER A 846 -18.26 -10.86 -33.74
C SER A 846 -17.83 -12.27 -34.19
N GLU A 847 -17.35 -12.39 -35.42
CA GLU A 847 -16.84 -13.66 -35.94
C GLU A 847 -15.68 -14.20 -35.09
N GLY A 848 -15.67 -15.52 -34.83
CA GLY A 848 -14.66 -16.16 -33.97
C GLY A 848 -14.85 -15.96 -32.46
N SER A 849 -15.79 -15.12 -32.01
CA SER A 849 -15.98 -14.80 -30.58
C SER A 849 -16.59 -15.93 -29.73
N GLY A 850 -17.20 -16.95 -30.36
CA GLY A 850 -17.81 -18.09 -29.68
C GLY A 850 -19.33 -18.21 -29.83
N VAL A 851 -20.00 -17.28 -30.52
CA VAL A 851 -21.47 -17.31 -30.74
C VAL A 851 -21.97 -18.68 -31.24
N SER A 852 -21.36 -19.22 -32.31
CA SER A 852 -21.76 -20.52 -32.87
C SER A 852 -21.66 -21.67 -31.86
N THR A 853 -20.62 -21.65 -31.01
CA THR A 853 -20.39 -22.64 -29.96
C THR A 853 -21.46 -22.55 -28.89
N SER A 854 -21.82 -21.33 -28.47
CA SER A 854 -22.89 -21.08 -27.49
C SER A 854 -24.25 -21.51 -28.01
N LEU A 855 -24.59 -21.20 -29.27
CA LEU A 855 -25.82 -21.67 -29.90
C LEU A 855 -25.88 -23.20 -29.91
N LEU A 856 -24.78 -23.87 -30.24
CA LEU A 856 -24.72 -25.34 -30.28
C LEU A 856 -24.85 -25.94 -28.87
N ALA A 857 -24.20 -25.34 -27.87
CA ALA A 857 -24.31 -25.76 -26.48
C ALA A 857 -25.76 -25.64 -25.97
N LEU A 858 -26.42 -24.51 -26.24
CA LEU A 858 -27.83 -24.30 -25.88
C LEU A 858 -28.77 -25.25 -26.63
N GLY A 859 -28.56 -25.46 -27.93
CA GLY A 859 -29.34 -26.42 -28.73
C GLY A 859 -29.20 -27.85 -28.23
N ARG A 860 -27.99 -28.27 -27.83
CA ARG A 860 -27.75 -29.59 -27.22
C ARG A 860 -28.34 -29.70 -25.82
N ALA A 861 -28.33 -28.64 -25.01
CA ALA A 861 -29.02 -28.63 -23.73
C ALA A 861 -30.52 -28.88 -23.89
N ALA A 862 -31.13 -28.28 -24.93
CA ALA A 862 -32.53 -28.54 -25.29
C ALA A 862 -32.76 -30.00 -25.72
N LEU A 863 -31.86 -30.58 -26.53
CA LEU A 863 -31.94 -32.01 -26.91
C LEU A 863 -31.83 -32.94 -25.71
N VAL A 864 -30.94 -32.67 -24.76
CA VAL A 864 -30.81 -33.46 -23.52
C VAL A 864 -32.09 -33.36 -22.67
N GLY A 865 -32.74 -32.19 -22.66
CA GLY A 865 -34.09 -32.03 -22.10
C GLY A 865 -35.19 -32.75 -22.91
N GLY A 866 -34.84 -33.24 -24.10
CA GLY A 866 -35.69 -33.99 -25.02
C GLY A 866 -36.66 -33.13 -25.83
N HIS A 867 -36.34 -31.85 -26.00
CA HIS A 867 -37.12 -30.91 -26.80
C HIS A 867 -36.82 -31.10 -28.29
N PRO A 868 -37.81 -30.97 -29.19
CA PRO A 868 -37.54 -30.93 -30.62
C PRO A 868 -36.82 -29.62 -30.97
N VAL A 869 -35.70 -29.72 -31.69
CA VAL A 869 -34.85 -28.57 -32.05
C VAL A 869 -34.87 -28.37 -33.56
N TYR A 870 -35.29 -27.18 -33.98
CA TYR A 870 -35.24 -26.73 -35.37
C TYR A 870 -34.20 -25.62 -35.51
N VAL A 871 -33.38 -25.66 -36.56
CA VAL A 871 -32.28 -24.70 -36.77
C VAL A 871 -32.50 -23.94 -38.06
N LEU A 872 -32.78 -22.64 -37.96
CA LEU A 872 -32.81 -21.74 -39.12
C LEU A 872 -31.41 -21.18 -39.36
N ASP A 873 -30.74 -21.64 -40.42
CA ASP A 873 -29.36 -21.29 -40.72
C ASP A 873 -29.24 -20.10 -41.68
N GLY A 874 -28.98 -18.91 -41.13
CA GLY A 874 -28.64 -17.70 -41.88
C GLY A 874 -27.17 -17.59 -42.29
N SER A 875 -26.28 -18.47 -41.83
CA SER A 875 -24.83 -18.34 -42.07
C SER A 875 -24.37 -18.74 -43.47
N GLY A 876 -25.21 -19.45 -44.24
CA GLY A 876 -24.98 -19.76 -45.65
C GLY A 876 -23.88 -20.78 -45.95
N SER A 877 -23.28 -21.41 -44.94
CA SER A 877 -22.12 -22.30 -45.09
C SER A 877 -22.41 -23.80 -45.00
N GLY A 878 -23.67 -24.24 -45.01
CA GLY A 878 -23.99 -25.68 -44.92
C GLY A 878 -23.59 -26.35 -43.59
N GLY A 879 -23.33 -25.55 -42.55
CA GLY A 879 -23.04 -25.99 -41.18
C GLY A 879 -21.58 -26.44 -40.94
N PRO A 880 -20.90 -25.95 -39.88
CA PRO A 880 -19.68 -26.59 -39.36
C PRO A 880 -20.01 -27.91 -38.64
N ASP A 881 -19.02 -28.81 -38.56
CA ASP A 881 -19.05 -30.09 -37.83
C ASP A 881 -19.70 -29.93 -36.43
N GLY A 882 -20.92 -30.44 -36.24
CA GLY A 882 -21.59 -30.45 -34.92
C GLY A 882 -23.10 -30.25 -34.91
N TRP A 883 -23.68 -29.63 -35.97
CA TRP A 883 -25.14 -29.44 -36.11
C TRP A 883 -25.85 -30.60 -36.84
N ALA A 884 -25.08 -31.53 -37.42
CA ALA A 884 -25.59 -32.76 -38.02
C ALA A 884 -25.95 -33.78 -36.93
N ASP A 885 -27.03 -33.52 -36.19
CA ASP A 885 -27.61 -34.43 -35.23
C ASP A 885 -28.96 -34.94 -35.77
N PRO A 886 -29.23 -36.26 -35.82
CA PRO A 886 -30.51 -36.81 -36.28
C PRO A 886 -31.73 -36.29 -35.53
N GLN A 887 -31.55 -35.69 -34.35
CA GLN A 887 -32.60 -35.08 -33.55
C GLN A 887 -32.82 -33.59 -33.82
N MET A 888 -32.03 -32.98 -34.72
CA MET A 888 -32.19 -31.60 -35.18
C MET A 888 -32.55 -31.58 -36.67
N ASP A 889 -33.37 -30.61 -37.07
CA ASP A 889 -33.56 -30.31 -38.49
C ASP A 889 -33.00 -28.92 -38.83
N VAL A 890 -32.06 -28.88 -39.78
CA VAL A 890 -31.40 -27.66 -40.21
C VAL A 890 -32.03 -27.18 -41.53
N VAL A 891 -32.61 -25.98 -41.48
CA VAL A 891 -33.27 -25.30 -42.58
C VAL A 891 -32.41 -24.10 -43.01
N PRO A 892 -31.74 -24.15 -44.18
CA PRO A 892 -31.01 -23.00 -44.69
C PRO A 892 -31.96 -21.86 -45.03
N VAL A 893 -31.61 -20.62 -44.69
CA VAL A 893 -32.47 -19.44 -45.00
C VAL A 893 -32.71 -19.26 -46.50
N ALA A 894 -31.78 -19.73 -47.34
CA ALA A 894 -31.93 -19.70 -48.80
C ALA A 894 -33.05 -20.63 -49.31
N ASP A 895 -33.48 -21.60 -48.50
CA ASP A 895 -34.55 -22.53 -48.82
C ASP A 895 -35.90 -21.99 -48.33
N VAL A 896 -36.36 -20.91 -48.98
CA VAL A 896 -37.57 -20.15 -48.58
C VAL A 896 -38.79 -21.05 -48.40
N GLU A 897 -38.93 -22.12 -49.20
CA GLU A 897 -40.03 -23.09 -49.06
C GLU A 897 -39.99 -23.80 -47.71
N ARG A 898 -38.82 -24.32 -47.29
CA ARG A 898 -38.66 -24.95 -45.98
C ARG A 898 -38.76 -23.93 -44.84
N VAL A 899 -38.28 -22.69 -45.02
CA VAL A 899 -38.42 -21.62 -44.01
C VAL A 899 -39.89 -21.30 -43.75
N LEU A 900 -40.67 -21.09 -44.81
CA LEU A 900 -42.10 -20.83 -44.72
C LEU A 900 -42.83 -21.95 -43.98
N ARG A 901 -42.56 -23.20 -44.36
CA ARG A 901 -43.17 -24.37 -43.69
C ARG A 901 -42.73 -24.51 -42.24
N LEU A 902 -41.48 -24.20 -41.91
CA LEU A 902 -40.98 -24.21 -40.54
C LEU A 902 -41.71 -23.16 -39.68
N VAL A 903 -41.80 -21.92 -40.14
CA VAL A 903 -42.49 -20.83 -39.41
C VAL A 903 -43.94 -21.20 -39.17
N HIS A 904 -44.63 -21.74 -40.19
CA HIS A 904 -46.01 -22.17 -40.07
C HIS A 904 -46.22 -23.35 -39.11
N LEU A 905 -45.35 -24.37 -39.20
CA LEU A 905 -45.34 -25.51 -38.28
C LEU A 905 -45.24 -25.04 -36.83
N LEU A 906 -44.32 -24.09 -36.56
CA LEU A 906 -44.11 -23.54 -35.23
C LEU A 906 -45.29 -22.67 -34.76
N HIS A 907 -45.88 -21.85 -35.63
CA HIS A 907 -47.08 -21.07 -35.30
C HIS A 907 -48.31 -21.92 -34.98
N ARG A 908 -48.48 -23.08 -35.62
CA ARG A 908 -49.59 -24.01 -35.36
C ARG A 908 -49.41 -24.84 -34.10
N THR A 909 -48.22 -24.80 -33.49
CA THR A 909 -47.98 -25.51 -32.24
C THR A 909 -48.83 -24.85 -31.13
N PRO A 910 -49.78 -25.55 -30.50
CA PRO A 910 -50.85 -24.91 -29.73
C PRO A 910 -50.33 -24.13 -28.51
N ARG A 911 -50.85 -22.90 -28.32
CA ARG A 911 -50.52 -21.94 -27.25
C ARG A 911 -50.73 -22.45 -25.81
N HIS A 912 -51.46 -23.54 -25.61
CA HIS A 912 -51.68 -24.15 -24.28
C HIS A 912 -50.72 -25.32 -24.00
N ALA A 913 -49.68 -25.49 -24.82
CA ALA A 913 -48.62 -26.46 -24.65
C ALA A 913 -47.67 -26.19 -23.46
N HIS A 914 -48.02 -25.31 -22.50
CA HIS A 914 -47.43 -25.41 -21.14
C HIS A 914 -47.79 -26.74 -20.46
N THR A 915 -48.80 -27.46 -20.95
CA THR A 915 -49.12 -28.85 -20.55
C THR A 915 -48.49 -29.92 -21.43
N GLN A 916 -47.83 -29.59 -22.55
CA GLN A 916 -46.92 -30.55 -23.20
C GLN A 916 -45.62 -30.58 -22.40
N ALA A 917 -45.11 -31.77 -22.11
CA ALA A 917 -43.91 -31.91 -21.28
C ALA A 917 -42.66 -31.20 -21.88
N ARG A 918 -42.63 -30.89 -23.19
CA ARG A 918 -41.43 -30.44 -23.92
C ARG A 918 -41.76 -29.53 -25.14
N PRO A 919 -41.76 -28.18 -25.01
CA PRO A 919 -41.96 -27.24 -26.13
C PRO A 919 -40.85 -27.33 -27.19
N ALA A 920 -41.15 -26.95 -28.43
CA ALA A 920 -40.17 -26.85 -29.51
C ALA A 920 -39.20 -25.69 -29.30
N VAL A 921 -37.96 -25.88 -29.73
CA VAL A 921 -36.89 -24.90 -29.66
C VAL A 921 -36.45 -24.52 -31.07
N LEU A 922 -36.51 -23.22 -31.38
CA LEU A 922 -36.01 -22.66 -32.63
C LEU A 922 -34.66 -22.01 -32.39
N VAL A 923 -33.62 -22.53 -33.03
CA VAL A 923 -32.29 -21.93 -33.06
C VAL A 923 -32.12 -21.13 -34.34
N VAL A 924 -31.95 -19.82 -34.26
CA VAL A 924 -31.67 -18.95 -35.41
C VAL A 924 -30.19 -18.61 -35.46
N ARG A 925 -29.46 -19.15 -36.43
CA ARG A 925 -28.04 -18.84 -36.64
C ARG A 925 -27.93 -17.59 -37.51
N ALA A 926 -27.37 -16.51 -36.95
CA ALA A 926 -27.23 -15.21 -37.62
C ALA A 926 -28.58 -14.55 -37.98
N LEU A 927 -29.36 -14.20 -36.96
CA LEU A 927 -30.66 -13.54 -37.07
C LEU A 927 -30.60 -12.26 -37.91
N ASP A 928 -29.56 -11.44 -37.76
CA ASP A 928 -29.36 -10.22 -38.57
C ASP A 928 -29.21 -10.52 -40.07
N ARG A 929 -28.70 -11.69 -40.43
CA ARG A 929 -28.60 -12.14 -41.82
C ARG A 929 -29.89 -12.80 -42.30
N VAL A 930 -30.56 -13.57 -41.45
CA VAL A 930 -31.88 -14.14 -41.76
C VAL A 930 -32.85 -13.02 -42.12
N ARG A 931 -32.95 -12.00 -41.27
CA ARG A 931 -33.78 -10.82 -41.52
C ARG A 931 -33.41 -10.15 -42.84
N ARG A 932 -32.13 -9.89 -43.09
CA ARG A 932 -31.67 -9.29 -44.36
C ARG A 932 -32.02 -10.10 -45.60
N VAL A 933 -32.03 -11.43 -45.51
CA VAL A 933 -32.42 -12.31 -46.64
C VAL A 933 -33.93 -12.29 -46.87
N LEU A 934 -34.72 -12.16 -45.80
CA LEU A 934 -36.19 -12.13 -45.87
C LEU A 934 -36.77 -10.72 -46.06
N ASP A 935 -35.95 -9.67 -45.94
CA ASP A 935 -36.31 -8.27 -46.20
C ASP A 935 -36.39 -7.98 -47.72
N ASP A 936 -37.20 -8.78 -48.42
CA ASP A 936 -37.61 -8.59 -49.81
C ASP A 936 -39.15 -8.50 -49.85
N PRO A 937 -39.74 -7.67 -50.72
CA PRO A 937 -41.20 -7.59 -50.86
C PRO A 937 -41.90 -8.93 -51.12
N ALA A 938 -41.21 -9.95 -51.67
CA ALA A 938 -41.75 -11.29 -51.88
C ALA A 938 -41.85 -12.15 -50.61
N THR A 939 -41.08 -11.81 -49.58
CA THR A 939 -40.97 -12.56 -48.31
C THR A 939 -41.32 -11.71 -47.10
N ALA A 940 -41.86 -10.49 -47.31
CA ALA A 940 -42.25 -9.58 -46.24
C ALA A 940 -43.22 -10.24 -45.24
N ASP A 941 -44.28 -10.90 -45.73
CA ASP A 941 -45.25 -11.61 -44.87
C ASP A 941 -44.58 -12.73 -44.05
N LEU A 942 -43.56 -13.38 -44.60
CA LEU A 942 -42.79 -14.41 -43.91
C LEU A 942 -41.85 -13.82 -42.85
N LEU A 943 -41.25 -12.66 -43.12
CA LEU A 943 -40.44 -11.92 -42.15
C LEU A 943 -41.31 -11.44 -40.99
N ASP A 944 -42.49 -10.92 -41.27
CA ASP A 944 -43.45 -10.48 -40.24
C ASP A 944 -43.91 -11.68 -39.40
N ALA A 945 -44.24 -12.82 -40.01
CA ALA A 945 -44.58 -14.05 -39.29
C ALA A 945 -43.41 -14.57 -38.44
N LEU A 946 -42.17 -14.48 -38.94
CA LEU A 946 -40.99 -14.82 -38.14
C LEU A 946 -40.83 -13.86 -36.95
N ASP A 947 -40.97 -12.55 -37.15
CA ASP A 947 -40.87 -11.56 -36.07
C ASP A 947 -41.97 -11.77 -35.01
N ASP A 948 -43.21 -12.06 -35.42
CA ASP A 948 -44.29 -12.42 -34.52
C ASP A 948 -43.97 -13.71 -33.73
N LEU A 949 -43.43 -14.74 -34.39
CA LEU A 949 -43.01 -15.98 -33.73
C LEU A 949 -41.89 -15.75 -32.70
N LEU A 950 -40.93 -14.86 -33.00
CA LEU A 950 -39.84 -14.51 -32.08
C LEU A 950 -40.33 -13.69 -30.88
N LEU A 951 -41.45 -12.96 -31.02
CA LEU A 951 -42.01 -12.06 -30.01
C LEU A 951 -43.14 -12.69 -29.18
N ASP A 952 -43.89 -13.66 -29.71
CA ASP A 952 -45.10 -14.17 -29.06
C ASP A 952 -44.82 -15.13 -27.89
N GLY A 953 -43.61 -15.69 -27.81
CA GLY A 953 -43.18 -16.60 -26.76
C GLY A 953 -43.81 -18.00 -26.79
N THR A 954 -44.52 -18.36 -27.87
CA THR A 954 -45.15 -19.67 -28.08
C THR A 954 -44.12 -20.80 -28.17
N ILE A 955 -42.91 -20.48 -28.64
CA ILE A 955 -41.76 -21.37 -28.71
C ILE A 955 -40.56 -20.77 -27.98
N VAL A 956 -39.59 -21.62 -27.64
CA VAL A 956 -38.33 -21.14 -27.06
C VAL A 956 -37.37 -20.80 -28.17
N THR A 957 -36.94 -19.54 -28.25
CA THR A 957 -36.01 -19.10 -29.28
C THR A 957 -34.60 -18.95 -28.73
N ILE A 958 -33.61 -19.45 -29.48
CA ILE A 958 -32.19 -19.16 -29.27
C ILE A 958 -31.67 -18.47 -30.54
N ALA A 959 -31.32 -17.19 -30.48
CA ALA A 959 -30.90 -16.43 -31.65
C ALA A 959 -29.44 -15.97 -31.51
N GLY A 960 -28.64 -16.19 -32.55
CA GLY A 960 -27.30 -15.61 -32.65
C GLY A 960 -27.30 -14.37 -33.54
N VAL A 961 -26.60 -13.31 -33.13
CA VAL A 961 -26.48 -12.07 -33.90
C VAL A 961 -25.02 -11.62 -33.97
N ARG A 962 -24.57 -11.22 -35.16
CA ARG A 962 -23.21 -10.69 -35.34
C ARG A 962 -23.13 -9.17 -35.19
N GLN A 963 -24.19 -8.47 -35.60
CA GLN A 963 -24.31 -7.01 -35.58
C GLN A 963 -25.60 -6.62 -34.83
N PRO A 964 -25.56 -6.50 -33.50
CA PRO A 964 -26.74 -6.17 -32.69
C PRO A 964 -27.44 -4.89 -33.13
N ALA A 965 -26.69 -3.92 -33.68
CA ALA A 965 -27.22 -2.66 -34.21
C ALA A 965 -28.21 -2.83 -35.38
N MET A 966 -28.19 -3.98 -36.07
CA MET A 966 -29.12 -4.28 -37.16
C MET A 966 -30.47 -4.83 -36.69
N LEU A 967 -30.63 -5.09 -35.39
CA LEU A 967 -31.90 -5.58 -34.83
C LEU A 967 -32.81 -4.43 -34.41
N PRO A 968 -34.13 -4.52 -34.67
CA PRO A 968 -35.08 -3.61 -34.05
C PRO A 968 -35.01 -3.70 -32.52
N ALA A 969 -35.02 -2.55 -31.84
CA ALA A 969 -34.92 -2.48 -30.37
C ALA A 969 -35.98 -3.33 -29.66
N ARG A 970 -37.21 -3.36 -30.19
CA ARG A 970 -38.31 -4.19 -29.66
C ARG A 970 -37.96 -5.68 -29.66
N LEU A 971 -37.30 -6.16 -30.71
CA LEU A 971 -36.91 -7.55 -30.81
C LEU A 971 -35.69 -7.85 -29.92
N ALA A 972 -34.68 -6.98 -29.94
CA ALA A 972 -33.51 -7.10 -29.08
C ALA A 972 -33.87 -7.20 -27.58
N GLN A 973 -34.87 -6.44 -27.14
CA GLN A 973 -35.34 -6.41 -25.75
C GLN A 973 -36.30 -7.55 -25.39
N ALA A 974 -36.86 -8.26 -26.38
CA ALA A 974 -37.80 -9.36 -26.13
C ALA A 974 -37.12 -10.61 -25.54
N PHE A 975 -35.80 -10.76 -25.73
CA PHE A 975 -35.03 -11.88 -25.19
C PHE A 975 -34.66 -11.62 -23.73
N PRO A 976 -35.18 -12.39 -22.75
CA PRO A 976 -34.86 -12.19 -21.34
C PRO A 976 -33.38 -12.48 -21.03
N HIS A 977 -32.80 -13.50 -21.68
CA HIS A 977 -31.39 -13.85 -21.55
C HIS A 977 -30.60 -13.26 -22.71
N ARG A 978 -29.65 -12.37 -22.41
CA ARG A 978 -28.80 -11.72 -23.41
C ARG A 978 -27.35 -12.00 -23.08
N TRP A 979 -26.68 -12.72 -23.97
CA TRP A 979 -25.33 -13.24 -23.83
C TRP A 979 -24.44 -12.49 -24.82
N VAL A 980 -23.41 -11.83 -24.33
CA VAL A 980 -22.55 -10.97 -25.15
C VAL A 980 -21.14 -11.53 -25.14
N HIS A 981 -20.71 -12.06 -26.28
CA HIS A 981 -19.31 -12.36 -26.54
C HIS A 981 -18.59 -11.10 -27.04
N HIS A 982 -17.31 -11.22 -27.34
CA HIS A 982 -16.52 -10.12 -27.89
C HIS A 982 -17.18 -9.49 -29.13
N LEU A 983 -17.25 -8.15 -29.14
CA LEU A 983 -17.70 -7.33 -30.25
C LEU A 983 -16.56 -6.42 -30.70
N GLY A 984 -16.37 -6.29 -32.02
CA GLY A 984 -15.37 -5.39 -32.60
C GLY A 984 -15.59 -3.92 -32.23
N ASP A 985 -16.85 -3.50 -32.12
CA ASP A 985 -17.25 -2.25 -31.46
C ASP A 985 -18.11 -2.57 -30.22
N PRO A 986 -17.55 -2.38 -29.00
CA PRO A 986 -18.28 -2.61 -27.75
C PRO A 986 -19.55 -1.76 -27.59
N HIS A 987 -19.69 -0.61 -28.26
CA HIS A 987 -20.86 0.26 -28.11
C HIS A 987 -22.12 -0.33 -28.76
N GLU A 988 -21.97 -1.27 -29.71
CA GLU A 988 -23.11 -1.96 -30.31
C GLU A 988 -23.91 -2.78 -29.28
N ALA A 989 -23.29 -3.18 -28.17
CA ALA A 989 -23.94 -3.90 -27.09
C ALA A 989 -25.07 -3.08 -26.41
N GLY A 990 -25.06 -1.74 -26.55
CA GLY A 990 -26.07 -0.87 -25.98
C GLY A 990 -27.50 -1.16 -26.48
N VAL A 991 -27.64 -1.63 -27.73
CA VAL A 991 -28.95 -1.96 -28.33
C VAL A 991 -29.64 -3.13 -27.62
N ILE A 992 -28.85 -4.02 -27.04
CA ILE A 992 -29.31 -5.19 -26.26
C ILE A 992 -29.22 -4.93 -24.74
N GLY A 993 -29.01 -3.67 -24.33
CA GLY A 993 -29.00 -3.24 -22.93
C GLY A 993 -27.75 -3.62 -22.14
N VAL A 994 -26.61 -3.82 -22.81
CA VAL A 994 -25.32 -4.13 -22.17
C VAL A 994 -24.35 -2.96 -22.38
N PRO A 995 -23.71 -2.44 -21.31
CA PRO A 995 -22.78 -1.32 -21.43
C PRO A 995 -21.47 -1.76 -22.11
N ALA A 996 -20.83 -0.83 -22.84
CA ALA A 996 -19.61 -1.11 -23.60
C ALA A 996 -18.47 -1.70 -22.73
N ALA A 997 -18.35 -1.23 -21.48
CA ALA A 997 -17.34 -1.72 -20.54
C ALA A 997 -17.57 -3.18 -20.07
N ALA A 998 -18.78 -3.73 -20.23
CA ALA A 998 -19.08 -5.11 -19.87
C ALA A 998 -18.82 -6.10 -21.02
N VAL A 999 -18.53 -5.61 -22.22
CA VAL A 999 -18.22 -6.47 -23.38
C VAL A 999 -16.87 -7.16 -23.14
N PRO A 1000 -16.81 -8.49 -23.20
CA PRO A 1000 -15.56 -9.20 -22.92
C PRO A 1000 -14.50 -8.99 -24.01
N GLY A 1001 -13.24 -9.15 -23.62
CA GLY A 1001 -12.09 -9.17 -24.54
C GLY A 1001 -12.16 -10.33 -25.57
N PRO A 1002 -11.25 -10.34 -26.57
CA PRO A 1002 -11.30 -11.22 -27.73
C PRO A 1002 -10.89 -12.69 -27.47
N THR A 1003 -11.36 -13.28 -26.37
CA THR A 1003 -11.17 -14.70 -26.06
C THR A 1003 -12.38 -15.50 -26.54
N PRO A 1004 -12.23 -16.49 -27.44
CA PRO A 1004 -13.35 -17.30 -27.92
C PRO A 1004 -14.09 -18.02 -26.78
N GLY A 1005 -15.41 -17.89 -26.74
CA GLY A 1005 -16.27 -18.50 -25.72
C GLY A 1005 -16.37 -17.70 -24.41
N ARG A 1006 -15.57 -16.63 -24.24
CA ARG A 1006 -15.76 -15.66 -23.16
C ARG A 1006 -17.07 -14.94 -23.40
N VAL A 1007 -17.93 -14.89 -22.38
CA VAL A 1007 -19.29 -14.37 -22.50
C VAL A 1007 -19.64 -13.51 -21.29
N PHE A 1008 -20.36 -12.43 -21.49
CA PHE A 1008 -21.02 -11.67 -20.43
C PHE A 1008 -22.52 -11.99 -20.44
N LEU A 1009 -23.07 -12.37 -19.29
CA LEU A 1009 -24.50 -12.66 -19.14
C LEU A 1009 -25.22 -11.46 -18.56
N ALA A 1010 -26.04 -10.78 -19.35
CA ALA A 1010 -26.74 -9.56 -18.93
C ALA A 1010 -27.69 -9.78 -17.74
N ALA A 1011 -28.24 -10.99 -17.60
CA ALA A 1011 -29.17 -11.33 -16.52
C ALA A 1011 -28.48 -11.39 -15.15
N THR A 1012 -27.20 -11.81 -15.10
CA THR A 1012 -26.43 -11.92 -13.85
C THR A 1012 -25.45 -10.78 -13.66
N GLY A 1013 -25.08 -10.07 -14.73
CA GLY A 1013 -24.01 -9.09 -14.71
C GLY A 1013 -22.61 -9.70 -14.55
N LEU A 1014 -22.48 -11.01 -14.84
CA LEU A 1014 -21.24 -11.76 -14.65
C LEU A 1014 -20.62 -12.17 -15.99
N THR A 1015 -19.28 -12.24 -15.98
CA THR A 1015 -18.49 -12.80 -17.07
C THR A 1015 -18.29 -14.30 -16.85
N GLY A 1016 -18.33 -15.07 -17.91
CA GLY A 1016 -18.15 -16.51 -17.90
C GLY A 1016 -17.38 -17.05 -19.09
N GLN A 1017 -17.10 -18.35 -19.05
CA GLN A 1017 -16.57 -19.12 -20.17
C GLN A 1017 -17.59 -20.18 -20.56
N VAL A 1018 -18.05 -20.15 -21.81
CA VAL A 1018 -18.88 -21.22 -22.38
C VAL A 1018 -18.01 -22.44 -22.67
N ALA A 1019 -18.50 -23.62 -22.28
CA ALA A 1019 -17.82 -24.86 -22.56
C ALA A 1019 -18.04 -25.32 -24.01
N ALA A 1020 -17.00 -25.89 -24.61
CA ALA A 1020 -17.14 -26.56 -25.89
C ALA A 1020 -18.02 -27.82 -25.72
N PRO A 1021 -19.16 -27.93 -26.43
CA PRO A 1021 -20.04 -29.07 -26.30
C PRO A 1021 -19.39 -30.32 -26.92
N PRO A 1022 -19.62 -31.52 -26.37
CA PRO A 1022 -18.95 -32.76 -26.80
C PRO A 1022 -19.33 -33.13 -28.24
N ALA A 1023 -18.45 -33.75 -29.03
CA ALA A 1023 -18.70 -33.98 -30.47
C ALA A 1023 -20.02 -34.74 -30.77
N ALA A 1024 -20.44 -35.66 -29.91
CA ALA A 1024 -21.69 -36.41 -30.01
C ALA A 1024 -22.51 -36.34 -28.71
N THR A 1025 -23.84 -36.34 -28.85
CA THR A 1025 -24.78 -36.40 -27.72
C THR A 1025 -24.83 -37.84 -27.19
N PRO A 1026 -24.46 -38.14 -25.93
CA PRO A 1026 -24.35 -39.51 -25.42
C PRO A 1026 -25.70 -40.18 -25.07
N TRP A 1027 -26.84 -39.50 -25.29
CA TRP A 1027 -28.16 -39.97 -24.89
C TRP A 1027 -28.81 -40.81 -26.00
N PRO A 1028 -29.49 -41.94 -25.71
CA PRO A 1028 -30.18 -42.72 -26.73
C PRO A 1028 -31.24 -41.86 -27.43
N PRO A 1029 -31.43 -42.01 -28.75
CA PRO A 1029 -32.32 -41.13 -29.50
C PRO A 1029 -33.75 -41.25 -28.97
N SER A 1030 -34.23 -40.25 -28.23
CA SER A 1030 -35.64 -39.88 -28.34
C SER A 1030 -35.92 -39.64 -29.82
N SER A 1031 -37.03 -40.16 -30.35
CA SER A 1031 -37.35 -40.20 -31.78
C SER A 1031 -36.86 -38.96 -32.55
N PRO A 1032 -36.27 -39.14 -33.74
CA PRO A 1032 -35.76 -38.03 -34.55
C PRO A 1032 -36.84 -36.96 -34.73
N VAL A 1033 -36.45 -35.69 -34.75
CA VAL A 1033 -37.39 -34.60 -35.00
C VAL A 1033 -38.00 -34.79 -36.38
N ALA A 1034 -39.30 -34.54 -36.52
CA ALA A 1034 -39.95 -34.61 -37.83
C ALA A 1034 -39.32 -33.53 -38.73
N PRO A 1035 -38.63 -33.91 -39.82
CA PRO A 1035 -37.95 -32.94 -40.67
C PRO A 1035 -38.98 -32.07 -41.38
N VAL A 1036 -38.67 -30.79 -41.53
CA VAL A 1036 -39.41 -29.87 -42.40
C VAL A 1036 -39.05 -30.21 -43.83
N LEU A 1037 -39.87 -31.04 -44.46
CA LEU A 1037 -39.64 -31.49 -45.83
C LEU A 1037 -40.00 -30.40 -46.85
N HIS A 1038 -39.53 -30.53 -48.08
CA HIS A 1038 -40.15 -29.84 -49.22
C HIS A 1038 -41.53 -30.42 -49.51
N LEU A 1039 -42.36 -29.67 -50.22
CA LEU A 1039 -43.54 -30.28 -50.82
C LEU A 1039 -43.10 -31.22 -51.95
N PRO A 1040 -43.80 -32.36 -52.09
CA PRO A 1040 -43.56 -33.25 -53.20
C PRO A 1040 -43.81 -32.53 -54.53
N ARG A 1041 -42.83 -32.56 -55.44
CA ARG A 1041 -42.99 -32.02 -56.81
C ARG A 1041 -44.07 -32.76 -57.60
N LEU A 1042 -44.28 -34.02 -57.26
CA LEU A 1042 -45.32 -34.89 -57.80
C LEU A 1042 -46.06 -35.50 -56.61
N LEU A 1043 -47.32 -35.11 -56.45
CA LEU A 1043 -48.20 -35.66 -55.44
C LEU A 1043 -49.14 -36.66 -56.12
N ASP A 1044 -49.04 -37.93 -55.73
CA ASP A 1044 -49.97 -38.96 -56.22
C ASP A 1044 -51.37 -38.71 -55.65
N ARG A 1045 -52.38 -38.77 -56.51
CA ARG A 1045 -53.80 -38.68 -56.11
C ARG A 1045 -54.16 -39.74 -55.06
N ALA A 1046 -53.54 -40.93 -55.10
CA ALA A 1046 -53.78 -41.99 -54.12
C ALA A 1046 -53.37 -41.59 -52.68
N ALA A 1047 -52.52 -40.58 -52.51
CA ALA A 1047 -52.13 -40.05 -51.21
C ALA A 1047 -53.17 -39.08 -50.61
N LEU A 1048 -54.20 -38.70 -51.37
CA LEU A 1048 -55.28 -37.82 -50.89
C LEU A 1048 -56.46 -38.61 -50.33
N PRO A 1049 -57.22 -38.03 -49.37
CA PRO A 1049 -58.52 -38.56 -48.99
C PRO A 1049 -59.46 -38.69 -50.20
N ARG A 1050 -60.40 -39.64 -50.14
CA ARG A 1050 -61.45 -39.76 -51.17
C ARG A 1050 -62.43 -38.61 -51.07
N GLY A 1051 -62.96 -38.18 -52.21
CA GLY A 1051 -64.06 -37.22 -52.24
C GLY A 1051 -65.28 -37.73 -51.49
N THR A 1052 -66.03 -36.82 -50.87
CA THR A 1052 -67.24 -37.16 -50.10
C THR A 1052 -68.38 -36.21 -50.43
N ALA A 1053 -69.61 -36.69 -50.34
CA ALA A 1053 -70.82 -35.88 -50.48
C ALA A 1053 -71.74 -36.11 -49.28
N SER A 1054 -72.12 -35.03 -48.59
CA SER A 1054 -73.03 -35.07 -47.43
C SER A 1054 -73.89 -33.81 -47.40
N GLY A 1055 -75.22 -33.97 -47.23
CA GLY A 1055 -76.13 -32.84 -47.03
C GLY A 1055 -76.18 -31.78 -48.15
N GLY A 1056 -75.92 -32.16 -49.41
CA GLY A 1056 -75.88 -31.22 -50.55
C GLY A 1056 -74.54 -30.49 -50.74
N LEU A 1057 -73.53 -30.82 -49.91
CA LEU A 1057 -72.16 -30.33 -50.02
C LEU A 1057 -71.24 -31.46 -50.51
N VAL A 1058 -70.44 -31.18 -51.52
CA VAL A 1058 -69.45 -32.09 -52.10
C VAL A 1058 -68.05 -31.58 -51.74
N THR A 1059 -67.26 -32.40 -51.05
CA THR A 1059 -65.86 -32.10 -50.71
C THR A 1059 -64.92 -32.85 -51.64
N LEU A 1060 -64.08 -32.11 -52.36
CA LEU A 1060 -63.17 -32.59 -53.39
C LEU A 1060 -61.72 -32.33 -52.98
N PRO A 1061 -61.00 -33.31 -52.41
CA PRO A 1061 -59.58 -33.18 -52.12
C PRO A 1061 -58.79 -33.12 -53.43
N LEU A 1062 -58.09 -32.01 -53.66
CA LEU A 1062 -57.38 -31.77 -54.92
C LEU A 1062 -55.86 -31.76 -54.77
N GLY A 1063 -55.35 -31.54 -53.56
CA GLY A 1063 -53.93 -31.42 -53.30
C GLY A 1063 -53.63 -31.32 -51.82
N ILE A 1064 -52.42 -30.88 -51.49
CA ILE A 1064 -52.03 -30.52 -50.13
C ILE A 1064 -51.70 -29.03 -50.04
N GLY A 1065 -52.00 -28.42 -48.91
CA GLY A 1065 -51.63 -27.03 -48.62
C GLY A 1065 -50.12 -26.87 -48.58
N VAL A 1066 -49.61 -25.75 -49.10
CA VAL A 1066 -48.18 -25.45 -49.13
C VAL A 1066 -47.63 -25.16 -47.74
N GLU A 1067 -48.44 -24.50 -46.92
CA GLU A 1067 -48.04 -24.06 -45.59
C GLU A 1067 -48.01 -25.23 -44.60
N ASP A 1068 -49.03 -26.09 -44.62
CA ASP A 1068 -49.24 -27.14 -43.62
C ASP A 1068 -49.05 -28.57 -44.11
N GLY A 1069 -49.09 -28.80 -45.42
CA GLY A 1069 -49.07 -30.15 -46.00
C GLY A 1069 -50.36 -30.93 -45.75
N GLU A 1070 -51.42 -30.29 -45.25
CA GLU A 1070 -52.71 -30.94 -45.00
C GLU A 1070 -53.51 -31.05 -46.31
N PRO A 1071 -54.40 -32.05 -46.45
CA PRO A 1071 -55.26 -32.17 -47.63
C PRO A 1071 -56.09 -30.89 -47.86
N ALA A 1072 -55.88 -30.25 -49.00
CA ALA A 1072 -56.64 -29.10 -49.45
C ALA A 1072 -57.77 -29.54 -50.38
N ALA A 1073 -58.99 -29.13 -50.06
CA ALA A 1073 -60.20 -29.54 -50.77
C ALA A 1073 -61.06 -28.35 -51.19
N LEU A 1074 -61.72 -28.47 -52.35
CA LEU A 1074 -62.83 -27.60 -52.69
C LEU A 1074 -64.13 -28.16 -52.08
N HIS A 1075 -64.94 -27.28 -51.50
CA HIS A 1075 -66.27 -27.61 -51.00
C HIS A 1075 -67.31 -26.93 -51.90
N LEU A 1076 -68.08 -27.75 -52.62
CA LEU A 1076 -69.05 -27.31 -53.62
C LEU A 1076 -70.46 -27.59 -53.12
N ALA A 1077 -71.31 -26.58 -53.04
CA ALA A 1077 -72.74 -26.79 -52.90
C ALA A 1077 -73.33 -27.27 -54.24
N ASP A 1078 -74.49 -27.92 -54.20
CA ASP A 1078 -75.20 -28.28 -55.42
C ASP A 1078 -75.49 -27.00 -56.24
N GLY A 1079 -74.99 -26.98 -57.48
CA GLY A 1079 -75.05 -25.82 -58.37
C GLY A 1079 -73.78 -24.97 -58.44
N ASP A 1080 -72.80 -25.21 -57.57
CA ASP A 1080 -71.48 -24.58 -57.72
C ASP A 1080 -70.73 -25.12 -58.94
N HIS A 1081 -69.91 -24.25 -59.51
CA HIS A 1081 -69.08 -24.55 -60.67
C HIS A 1081 -67.63 -24.22 -60.37
N VAL A 1082 -66.72 -24.90 -61.08
CA VAL A 1082 -65.29 -24.81 -60.82
C VAL A 1082 -64.54 -24.32 -62.06
N THR A 1083 -63.66 -23.34 -61.87
CA THR A 1083 -62.79 -22.84 -62.94
C THR A 1083 -61.32 -23.12 -62.61
N VAL A 1084 -60.60 -23.76 -63.55
CA VAL A 1084 -59.16 -24.00 -63.47
C VAL A 1084 -58.46 -23.14 -64.52
N ALA A 1085 -57.80 -22.07 -64.11
CA ALA A 1085 -57.10 -21.16 -65.03
C ALA A 1085 -55.59 -21.24 -64.84
N GLY A 1086 -54.84 -21.07 -65.93
CA GLY A 1086 -53.38 -21.06 -65.86
C GLY A 1086 -52.71 -20.92 -67.23
N PRO A 1087 -51.39 -20.63 -67.28
CA PRO A 1087 -50.63 -20.59 -68.51
C PRO A 1087 -50.41 -21.99 -69.11
N ALA A 1088 -49.84 -22.07 -70.32
CA ALA A 1088 -49.52 -23.35 -70.95
C ALA A 1088 -48.54 -24.18 -70.09
N ARG A 1089 -48.75 -25.51 -70.01
CA ARG A 1089 -47.95 -26.47 -69.22
C ARG A 1089 -47.96 -26.28 -67.69
N SER A 1090 -48.88 -25.47 -67.16
CA SER A 1090 -49.07 -25.30 -65.70
C SER A 1090 -49.73 -26.50 -65.00
N GLY A 1091 -50.34 -27.42 -65.76
CA GLY A 1091 -51.04 -28.59 -65.24
C GLY A 1091 -52.58 -28.51 -65.29
N ARG A 1092 -53.18 -27.61 -66.09
CA ARG A 1092 -54.64 -27.43 -66.23
C ARG A 1092 -55.42 -28.74 -66.41
N SER A 1093 -55.08 -29.51 -67.44
CA SER A 1093 -55.74 -30.78 -67.74
C SER A 1093 -55.57 -31.80 -66.61
N THR A 1094 -54.40 -31.81 -65.94
CA THR A 1094 -54.12 -32.67 -64.79
C THR A 1094 -54.97 -32.27 -63.58
N ALA A 1095 -55.05 -30.98 -63.25
CA ALA A 1095 -55.88 -30.47 -62.17
C ALA A 1095 -57.37 -30.76 -62.41
N LEU A 1096 -57.82 -30.62 -63.67
CA LEU A 1096 -59.19 -30.95 -64.07
C LEU A 1096 -59.47 -32.46 -63.96
N ALA A 1097 -58.50 -33.32 -64.29
CA ALA A 1097 -58.60 -34.76 -64.10
C ALA A 1097 -58.64 -35.16 -62.61
N THR A 1098 -57.83 -34.51 -61.77
CA THR A 1098 -57.83 -34.72 -60.32
C THR A 1098 -59.17 -34.33 -59.71
N LEU A 1099 -59.74 -33.19 -60.12
CA LEU A 1099 -61.09 -32.77 -59.73
C LEU A 1099 -62.16 -33.76 -60.16
N THR A 1100 -62.11 -34.21 -61.42
CA THR A 1100 -63.08 -35.17 -61.98
C THR A 1100 -63.06 -36.48 -61.21
N ALA A 1101 -61.87 -36.96 -60.84
CA ALA A 1101 -61.72 -38.17 -60.05
C ALA A 1101 -62.23 -38.00 -58.61
N ALA A 1102 -61.88 -36.91 -57.94
CA ALA A 1102 -62.41 -36.62 -56.61
C ALA A 1102 -63.95 -36.51 -56.61
N TRP A 1103 -64.53 -35.95 -57.68
CA TRP A 1103 -65.98 -35.87 -57.84
C TRP A 1103 -66.62 -37.24 -58.04
N ARG A 1104 -65.99 -38.12 -58.84
CA ARG A 1104 -66.44 -39.52 -58.99
C ARG A 1104 -66.41 -40.28 -57.67
N ASP A 1105 -65.38 -40.07 -56.84
CA ASP A 1105 -65.32 -40.66 -55.50
C ASP A 1105 -66.49 -40.20 -54.63
N ALA A 1106 -66.81 -38.89 -54.69
CA ALA A 1106 -67.93 -38.31 -53.93
C ALA A 1106 -69.31 -38.72 -54.46
N ARG A 1107 -69.45 -38.96 -55.77
CA ARG A 1107 -70.70 -39.30 -56.47
C ARG A 1107 -70.51 -40.52 -57.40
N PRO A 1108 -70.38 -41.75 -56.87
CA PRO A 1108 -70.05 -42.93 -57.68
C PRO A 1108 -71.08 -43.29 -58.76
N SER A 1109 -72.35 -42.91 -58.57
CA SER A 1109 -73.45 -43.12 -59.53
C SER A 1109 -73.70 -41.93 -60.48
N GLY A 1110 -72.87 -40.87 -60.37
CA GLY A 1110 -72.97 -39.68 -61.19
C GLY A 1110 -72.57 -39.92 -62.65
N LEU A 1111 -73.00 -39.02 -63.54
CA LEU A 1111 -72.59 -39.00 -64.94
C LEU A 1111 -71.48 -37.98 -65.17
N VAL A 1112 -70.35 -38.39 -65.73
CA VAL A 1112 -69.29 -37.49 -66.17
C VAL A 1112 -69.29 -37.39 -67.70
N VAL A 1113 -69.57 -36.20 -68.22
CA VAL A 1113 -69.44 -35.88 -69.65
C VAL A 1113 -68.29 -34.90 -69.82
N THR A 1114 -67.35 -35.24 -70.70
CA THR A 1114 -66.16 -34.43 -70.96
C THR A 1114 -66.16 -33.89 -72.37
N VAL A 1115 -65.86 -32.61 -72.54
CA VAL A 1115 -65.57 -31.94 -73.81
C VAL A 1115 -64.09 -31.59 -73.82
N ALA A 1116 -63.32 -32.17 -74.73
CA ALA A 1116 -61.88 -31.94 -74.83
C ALA A 1116 -61.49 -31.58 -76.28
N PRO A 1117 -61.14 -30.31 -76.57
CA PRO A 1117 -60.70 -29.86 -77.90
C PRO A 1117 -59.39 -30.51 -78.38
N ARG A 1118 -58.62 -31.07 -77.45
CA ARG A 1118 -57.33 -31.72 -77.67
C ARG A 1118 -57.32 -33.10 -76.98
N PRO A 1119 -56.47 -34.04 -77.43
CA PRO A 1119 -56.34 -35.34 -76.77
C PRO A 1119 -55.97 -35.20 -75.29
N ALA A 1120 -56.86 -35.63 -74.40
CA ALA A 1120 -56.70 -35.57 -72.94
C ALA A 1120 -56.89 -36.97 -72.31
N PRO A 1121 -55.90 -37.87 -72.37
CA PRO A 1121 -56.05 -39.28 -72.00
C PRO A 1121 -56.47 -39.49 -70.53
N ALA A 1122 -55.98 -38.66 -69.60
CA ALA A 1122 -56.38 -38.73 -68.19
C ALA A 1122 -57.86 -38.38 -67.96
N LEU A 1123 -58.39 -37.42 -68.73
CA LEU A 1123 -59.81 -37.05 -68.67
C LEU A 1123 -60.69 -38.06 -69.41
N ALA A 1124 -60.20 -38.64 -70.50
CA ALA A 1124 -60.90 -39.69 -71.25
C ALA A 1124 -61.16 -40.94 -70.38
N ALA A 1125 -60.17 -41.35 -69.58
CA ALA A 1125 -60.31 -42.48 -68.65
C ALA A 1125 -61.35 -42.24 -67.54
N LEU A 1126 -61.66 -40.97 -67.25
CA LEU A 1126 -62.61 -40.56 -66.22
C LEU A 1126 -63.96 -40.11 -66.78
N ALA A 1127 -64.16 -40.13 -68.10
CA ALA A 1127 -65.40 -39.73 -68.74
C ALA A 1127 -66.29 -40.95 -68.99
N ASP A 1128 -67.60 -40.81 -68.80
CA ASP A 1128 -68.57 -41.79 -69.30
C ASP A 1128 -68.88 -41.53 -70.78
N ARG A 1129 -68.80 -40.26 -71.19
CA ARG A 1129 -68.85 -39.82 -72.59
C ARG A 1129 -67.83 -38.73 -72.84
N LEU A 1130 -67.06 -38.88 -73.92
CA LEU A 1130 -66.07 -37.92 -74.38
C LEU A 1130 -66.52 -37.31 -75.71
N HIS A 1131 -66.50 -36.00 -75.79
CA HIS A 1131 -66.87 -35.21 -76.96
C HIS A 1131 -65.69 -34.33 -77.37
N ASP A 1132 -65.56 -34.05 -78.67
CA ASP A 1132 -64.63 -33.04 -79.17
C ASP A 1132 -65.22 -31.62 -79.10
N ARG A 1133 -64.49 -30.61 -79.55
CA ARG A 1133 -64.93 -29.21 -79.48
C ARG A 1133 -66.19 -28.90 -80.31
N HIS A 1134 -66.49 -29.66 -81.36
CA HIS A 1134 -67.63 -29.39 -82.25
C HIS A 1134 -68.93 -30.06 -81.76
N ASP A 1135 -68.81 -31.03 -80.86
CA ASP A 1135 -69.93 -31.80 -80.28
C ASP A 1135 -70.44 -31.26 -78.93
N ALA A 1136 -70.06 -30.04 -78.53
CA ALA A 1136 -70.42 -29.46 -77.24
C ALA A 1136 -71.95 -29.38 -76.99
N ALA A 1137 -72.74 -29.16 -78.04
CA ALA A 1137 -74.21 -29.19 -77.97
C ALA A 1137 -74.75 -30.62 -77.68
N ALA A 1138 -74.10 -31.66 -78.20
CA ALA A 1138 -74.45 -33.05 -77.93
C ALA A 1138 -74.08 -33.47 -76.50
N ALA A 1139 -72.97 -32.94 -75.97
CA ALA A 1139 -72.61 -33.08 -74.57
C ALA A 1139 -73.67 -32.44 -73.66
N ALA A 1140 -74.12 -31.22 -73.98
CA ALA A 1140 -75.19 -30.55 -73.25
C ALA A 1140 -76.52 -31.33 -73.28
N ALA A 1141 -76.93 -31.83 -74.45
CA ALA A 1141 -78.15 -32.64 -74.60
C ALA A 1141 -78.10 -33.95 -73.80
N THR A 1142 -76.93 -34.62 -73.80
CA THR A 1142 -76.69 -35.83 -72.99
C THR A 1142 -76.93 -35.55 -71.51
N LEU A 1143 -76.38 -34.44 -71.00
CA LEU A 1143 -76.51 -34.05 -69.61
C LEU A 1143 -77.95 -33.69 -69.29
N GLN A 1144 -78.60 -32.89 -70.13
CA GLN A 1144 -79.97 -32.42 -69.91
C GLN A 1144 -80.98 -33.57 -69.77
N GLY A 1145 -80.79 -34.67 -70.52
CA GLY A 1145 -81.60 -35.88 -70.36
C GLY A 1145 -81.31 -36.71 -69.09
N ALA A 1146 -80.14 -36.53 -68.47
CA ALA A 1146 -79.69 -37.28 -67.29
C ALA A 1146 -79.91 -36.51 -65.96
N LEU A 1147 -80.00 -35.18 -66.00
CA LEU A 1147 -80.08 -34.31 -64.82
C LEU A 1147 -81.23 -34.63 -63.86
N ALA A 1148 -82.37 -35.10 -64.39
CA ALA A 1148 -83.52 -35.49 -63.57
C ALA A 1148 -83.33 -36.81 -62.80
N ARG A 1149 -82.29 -37.60 -63.11
CA ARG A 1149 -82.11 -38.98 -62.62
C ARG A 1149 -80.85 -39.21 -61.80
N ARG A 1150 -79.82 -38.40 -61.98
CA ARG A 1150 -78.52 -38.54 -61.30
C ARG A 1150 -77.75 -37.23 -61.30
N ALA A 1151 -76.82 -37.10 -60.35
CA ALA A 1151 -75.84 -36.01 -60.34
C ALA A 1151 -74.98 -36.05 -61.61
N CYS A 1152 -74.69 -34.89 -62.18
CA CYS A 1152 -73.96 -34.79 -63.43
C CYS A 1152 -72.78 -33.81 -63.29
N LEU A 1153 -71.65 -34.17 -63.90
CA LEU A 1153 -70.46 -33.33 -64.03
C LEU A 1153 -70.18 -33.11 -65.52
N LEU A 1154 -70.20 -31.84 -65.94
CA LEU A 1154 -69.67 -31.44 -67.23
C LEU A 1154 -68.23 -30.98 -67.04
N VAL A 1155 -67.29 -31.62 -67.71
CA VAL A 1155 -65.87 -31.25 -67.71
C VAL A 1155 -65.51 -30.68 -69.06
N VAL A 1156 -65.01 -29.44 -69.12
CA VAL A 1156 -64.57 -28.82 -70.37
C VAL A 1156 -63.11 -28.40 -70.26
N ASP A 1157 -62.22 -29.15 -70.92
CA ASP A 1157 -60.81 -28.77 -71.00
C ASP A 1157 -60.61 -27.75 -72.14
N ASP A 1158 -59.61 -26.87 -72.02
CA ASP A 1158 -59.37 -25.74 -72.95
C ASP A 1158 -60.67 -25.01 -73.37
N ALA A 1159 -61.52 -24.67 -72.40
CA ALA A 1159 -62.85 -24.06 -72.60
C ALA A 1159 -62.81 -22.71 -73.31
N ASP A 1160 -61.65 -22.05 -73.38
CA ASP A 1160 -61.42 -20.86 -74.21
C ASP A 1160 -61.42 -21.17 -75.72
N LEU A 1161 -61.38 -22.45 -76.12
CA LEU A 1161 -61.45 -22.92 -77.50
C LEU A 1161 -62.81 -23.57 -77.86
N VAL A 1162 -63.79 -23.56 -76.94
CA VAL A 1162 -65.10 -24.20 -77.12
C VAL A 1162 -66.18 -23.14 -77.29
N ASP A 1163 -66.59 -22.93 -78.54
CA ASP A 1163 -67.67 -22.02 -78.90
C ASP A 1163 -69.05 -22.63 -78.63
N ASP A 1164 -69.99 -21.84 -78.10
CA ASP A 1164 -71.38 -22.25 -77.87
C ASP A 1164 -72.34 -21.55 -78.86
N HIS A 1165 -72.15 -21.81 -80.15
CA HIS A 1165 -72.95 -21.17 -81.21
C HIS A 1165 -74.46 -21.46 -81.10
N THR A 1166 -74.83 -22.57 -80.45
CA THR A 1166 -76.24 -22.98 -80.26
C THR A 1166 -76.87 -22.45 -78.98
N GLY A 1167 -76.08 -21.87 -78.06
CA GLY A 1167 -76.51 -21.46 -76.73
C GLY A 1167 -76.85 -22.63 -75.79
N ALA A 1168 -76.52 -23.87 -76.16
CA ALA A 1168 -76.88 -25.07 -75.41
C ALA A 1168 -76.11 -25.18 -74.10
N LEU A 1169 -74.82 -24.80 -74.08
CA LEU A 1169 -74.03 -24.77 -72.85
C LEU A 1169 -74.49 -23.62 -71.95
N ALA A 1170 -74.73 -22.43 -72.51
CA ALA A 1170 -75.26 -21.29 -71.75
C ALA A 1170 -76.63 -21.59 -71.12
N ALA A 1171 -77.52 -22.26 -71.85
CA ALA A 1171 -78.82 -22.71 -71.34
C ALA A 1171 -78.67 -23.77 -70.24
N LEU A 1172 -77.75 -24.73 -70.41
CA LEU A 1172 -77.46 -25.75 -69.39
C LEU A 1172 -76.94 -25.11 -68.10
N VAL A 1173 -76.01 -24.16 -68.18
CA VAL A 1173 -75.48 -23.41 -67.03
C VAL A 1173 -76.57 -22.56 -66.35
N ALA A 1174 -77.65 -22.20 -67.06
CA ALA A 1174 -78.77 -21.46 -66.46
C ALA A 1174 -79.78 -22.33 -65.69
N THR A 1175 -79.75 -23.66 -65.85
CA THR A 1175 -80.72 -24.61 -65.19
C THR A 1175 -80.38 -24.97 -63.74
N VAL A 1176 -79.44 -24.24 -63.14
CA VAL A 1176 -78.68 -24.59 -61.92
C VAL A 1176 -79.48 -24.55 -60.62
N ALA A 1177 -80.58 -23.81 -60.54
CA ALA A 1177 -81.31 -23.62 -59.27
C ALA A 1177 -82.09 -24.85 -58.76
N ALA A 1178 -82.16 -25.95 -59.53
CA ALA A 1178 -83.02 -27.11 -59.21
C ALA A 1178 -82.38 -28.50 -59.40
N ASN A 1179 -81.12 -28.61 -59.87
CA ASN A 1179 -80.51 -29.89 -60.21
C ASN A 1179 -79.05 -30.01 -59.71
N PRO A 1180 -78.57 -31.22 -59.35
CA PRO A 1180 -77.18 -31.47 -58.96
C PRO A 1180 -76.24 -31.53 -60.18
N LEU A 1181 -76.07 -30.38 -60.85
CA LEU A 1181 -75.12 -30.18 -61.96
C LEU A 1181 -73.89 -29.41 -61.48
N THR A 1182 -72.70 -29.99 -61.67
CA THR A 1182 -71.42 -29.29 -61.53
C THR A 1182 -70.80 -29.09 -62.91
N ILE A 1183 -70.29 -27.89 -63.18
CA ILE A 1183 -69.54 -27.61 -64.41
C ILE A 1183 -68.12 -27.25 -64.02
N ALA A 1184 -67.16 -28.00 -64.52
CA ALA A 1184 -65.73 -27.78 -64.30
C ALA A 1184 -65.08 -27.41 -65.62
N ILE A 1185 -64.52 -26.20 -65.71
CA ILE A 1185 -63.84 -25.72 -66.92
C ILE A 1185 -62.36 -25.52 -66.66
N ALA A 1186 -61.52 -25.74 -67.67
CA ALA A 1186 -60.13 -25.31 -67.65
C ALA A 1186 -59.81 -24.44 -68.87
N GLY A 1187 -59.01 -23.38 -68.70
CA GLY A 1187 -58.70 -22.46 -69.80
C GLY A 1187 -57.51 -21.55 -69.51
N ARG A 1188 -57.04 -20.81 -70.52
CA ARG A 1188 -55.97 -19.81 -70.27
C ARG A 1188 -56.54 -18.63 -69.49
N ALA A 1189 -55.81 -18.15 -68.49
CA ALA A 1189 -56.33 -17.14 -67.57
C ALA A 1189 -56.64 -15.80 -68.28
N ASP A 1190 -55.75 -15.37 -69.17
CA ASP A 1190 -55.93 -14.19 -70.03
C ASP A 1190 -57.13 -14.33 -70.97
N SER A 1191 -57.26 -15.48 -71.67
CA SER A 1191 -58.40 -15.77 -72.55
C SER A 1191 -59.73 -15.77 -71.79
N LEU A 1192 -59.78 -16.46 -70.64
CA LEU A 1192 -61.00 -16.53 -69.83
C LEU A 1192 -61.37 -15.15 -69.30
N ARG A 1193 -60.41 -14.37 -68.80
CA ARG A 1193 -60.63 -13.01 -68.30
C ARG A 1193 -61.19 -12.09 -69.38
N ALA A 1194 -60.68 -12.15 -70.60
CA ALA A 1194 -61.13 -11.34 -71.73
C ALA A 1194 -62.47 -11.77 -72.35
N ALA A 1195 -62.97 -12.98 -72.05
CA ALA A 1195 -64.18 -13.55 -72.64
C ALA A 1195 -65.48 -12.98 -72.04
N TYR A 1196 -65.78 -11.71 -72.31
CA TYR A 1196 -67.04 -11.05 -71.92
C TYR A 1196 -68.21 -11.56 -72.79
N GLY A 1197 -69.28 -12.07 -72.16
CA GLY A 1197 -70.46 -12.61 -72.86
C GLY A 1197 -70.33 -14.07 -73.31
N HIS A 1198 -69.16 -14.70 -73.14
CA HIS A 1198 -68.98 -16.14 -73.37
C HIS A 1198 -69.69 -16.96 -72.28
N TRP A 1199 -70.11 -18.19 -72.58
CA TRP A 1199 -70.84 -19.07 -71.65
C TRP A 1199 -70.05 -19.38 -70.36
N THR A 1200 -68.71 -19.36 -70.45
CA THR A 1200 -67.80 -19.50 -69.30
C THR A 1200 -67.89 -18.35 -68.29
N SER A 1201 -68.45 -17.19 -68.65
CA SER A 1201 -68.69 -16.08 -67.71
C SER A 1201 -69.69 -16.43 -66.62
N THR A 1202 -70.68 -17.26 -66.92
CA THR A 1202 -71.67 -17.73 -65.92
C THR A 1202 -71.05 -18.75 -64.97
N VAL A 1203 -70.20 -19.64 -65.46
CA VAL A 1203 -69.44 -20.61 -64.65
C VAL A 1203 -68.52 -19.91 -63.64
N ARG A 1204 -67.85 -18.83 -64.05
CA ARG A 1204 -66.96 -18.05 -63.17
C ARG A 1204 -67.68 -17.32 -62.03
N ARG A 1205 -69.01 -17.16 -62.08
CA ARG A 1205 -69.79 -16.50 -61.01
C ARG A 1205 -69.72 -17.26 -59.68
N SER A 1206 -69.47 -18.57 -59.71
CA SER A 1206 -69.25 -19.36 -58.51
C SER A 1206 -67.96 -19.01 -57.76
N ARG A 1207 -67.03 -18.24 -58.38
CA ARG A 1207 -65.78 -17.75 -57.76
C ARG A 1207 -64.98 -18.84 -57.03
N THR A 1208 -65.06 -20.06 -57.55
CA THR A 1208 -64.48 -21.24 -56.93
C THR A 1208 -63.61 -21.98 -57.94
N GLY A 1209 -62.38 -22.33 -57.53
CA GLY A 1209 -61.49 -23.12 -58.38
C GLY A 1209 -60.00 -22.87 -58.14
N LEU A 1210 -59.20 -23.08 -59.19
CA LEU A 1210 -57.74 -23.10 -59.12
C LEU A 1210 -57.14 -22.09 -60.10
N LEU A 1211 -56.23 -21.25 -59.61
CA LEU A 1211 -55.36 -20.40 -60.43
C LEU A 1211 -53.94 -20.99 -60.35
N LEU A 1212 -53.52 -21.67 -61.42
CA LEU A 1212 -52.23 -22.36 -61.45
C LEU A 1212 -51.06 -21.36 -61.50
N ALA A 1213 -49.91 -21.75 -60.96
CA ALA A 1213 -48.73 -20.91 -60.87
C ALA A 1213 -48.28 -20.40 -62.25
N GLY A 1214 -47.85 -19.13 -62.28
CA GLY A 1214 -47.49 -18.40 -63.50
C GLY A 1214 -48.59 -17.49 -64.07
N CYS A 1215 -49.74 -17.41 -63.41
CA CYS A 1215 -50.73 -16.35 -63.62
C CYS A 1215 -50.19 -14.97 -63.21
N ALA A 1216 -50.58 -13.93 -63.93
CA ALA A 1216 -50.31 -12.54 -63.55
C ALA A 1216 -51.28 -12.07 -62.46
N ASP A 1217 -50.94 -11.01 -61.73
CA ASP A 1217 -51.75 -10.49 -60.62
C ASP A 1217 -53.21 -10.19 -61.03
N LEU A 1218 -53.41 -9.72 -62.27
CA LEU A 1218 -54.71 -9.42 -62.87
C LEU A 1218 -55.55 -10.66 -63.22
N ASP A 1219 -54.94 -11.85 -63.30
CA ASP A 1219 -55.66 -13.09 -63.60
C ASP A 1219 -56.54 -13.54 -62.43
N GLY A 1220 -56.34 -12.97 -61.23
CA GLY A 1220 -57.23 -13.16 -60.09
C GLY A 1220 -58.69 -12.77 -60.36
N ASP A 1221 -58.93 -11.86 -61.30
CA ASP A 1221 -60.26 -11.45 -61.76
C ASP A 1221 -61.12 -12.63 -62.25
N VAL A 1222 -60.48 -13.71 -62.76
CA VAL A 1222 -61.17 -14.92 -63.24
C VAL A 1222 -62.00 -15.58 -62.14
N LEU A 1223 -61.53 -15.51 -60.89
CA LEU A 1223 -62.22 -16.05 -59.71
C LEU A 1223 -62.66 -14.94 -58.73
N GLY A 1224 -62.45 -13.66 -59.06
CA GLY A 1224 -62.81 -12.52 -58.21
C GLY A 1224 -61.96 -12.41 -56.93
N VAL A 1225 -60.67 -12.76 -57.02
CA VAL A 1225 -59.69 -12.71 -55.92
C VAL A 1225 -58.49 -11.86 -56.31
N VAL A 1226 -57.80 -11.29 -55.32
CA VAL A 1226 -56.54 -10.55 -55.56
C VAL A 1226 -55.38 -11.52 -55.37
N LEU A 1227 -54.63 -11.78 -56.44
CA LEU A 1227 -53.44 -12.63 -56.37
C LEU A 1227 -52.26 -11.85 -55.77
N PRO A 1228 -51.40 -12.49 -54.95
CA PRO A 1228 -50.13 -11.91 -54.52
C PRO A 1228 -49.22 -11.64 -55.72
N ARG A 1229 -48.49 -10.52 -55.69
CA ARG A 1229 -47.59 -10.08 -56.79
C ARG A 1229 -46.46 -11.06 -57.10
N ARG A 1230 -46.09 -11.88 -56.13
CA ARG A 1230 -45.04 -12.89 -56.23
C ARG A 1230 -45.45 -14.13 -55.48
N HIS A 1231 -45.05 -15.26 -56.02
CA HIS A 1231 -45.34 -16.56 -55.44
C HIS A 1231 -44.29 -16.86 -54.34
N PRO A 1232 -44.69 -17.25 -53.11
CA PRO A 1232 -43.73 -17.48 -52.01
C PRO A 1232 -42.84 -18.71 -52.25
N VAL A 1233 -43.26 -19.59 -53.16
CA VAL A 1233 -42.54 -20.79 -53.59
C VAL A 1233 -42.35 -20.73 -55.10
N ARG A 1234 -41.22 -21.26 -55.58
CA ARG A 1234 -40.89 -21.31 -57.01
C ARG A 1234 -42.00 -22.01 -57.82
N ALA A 1235 -42.51 -21.31 -58.83
CA ALA A 1235 -43.56 -21.83 -59.71
C ALA A 1235 -43.15 -23.16 -60.36
N ARG A 1236 -44.05 -24.15 -60.26
CA ARG A 1236 -43.89 -25.50 -60.83
C ARG A 1236 -45.27 -26.06 -61.22
N PRO A 1237 -45.34 -27.03 -62.14
CA PRO A 1237 -46.62 -27.65 -62.51
C PRO A 1237 -47.39 -28.17 -61.29
N GLY A 1238 -48.70 -27.96 -61.28
CA GLY A 1238 -49.59 -28.36 -60.18
C GLY A 1238 -49.56 -27.44 -58.96
N LEU A 1239 -48.62 -26.49 -58.84
CA LEU A 1239 -48.70 -25.45 -57.81
C LEU A 1239 -49.82 -24.47 -58.18
N ALA A 1240 -50.74 -24.16 -57.27
CA ALA A 1240 -51.93 -23.38 -57.56
C ALA A 1240 -52.43 -22.60 -56.35
N TRP A 1241 -53.09 -21.47 -56.60
CA TRP A 1241 -53.97 -20.82 -55.65
C TRP A 1241 -55.36 -21.43 -55.74
N MET A 1242 -55.81 -22.07 -54.67
CA MET A 1242 -57.18 -22.54 -54.49
C MET A 1242 -58.03 -21.39 -53.96
N ALA A 1243 -58.99 -20.94 -54.76
CA ALA A 1243 -59.90 -19.86 -54.40
C ALA A 1243 -61.28 -20.44 -54.07
N GLN A 1244 -61.81 -20.08 -52.90
CA GLN A 1244 -63.17 -20.43 -52.49
C GLN A 1244 -63.69 -19.46 -51.43
N GLY A 1245 -64.92 -18.97 -51.58
CA GLY A 1245 -65.54 -18.07 -50.59
C GLY A 1245 -64.81 -16.74 -50.40
N GLY A 1246 -64.00 -16.31 -51.39
CA GLY A 1246 -63.13 -15.13 -51.30
C GLY A 1246 -61.79 -15.37 -50.60
N GLY A 1247 -61.56 -16.56 -50.04
CA GLY A 1247 -60.26 -16.97 -49.50
C GLY A 1247 -59.34 -17.54 -50.56
N LEU A 1248 -58.03 -17.45 -50.32
CA LEU A 1248 -56.97 -17.99 -51.14
C LEU A 1248 -56.08 -18.91 -50.30
N THR A 1249 -55.90 -20.15 -50.75
CA THR A 1249 -54.97 -21.10 -50.14
C THR A 1249 -53.99 -21.58 -51.18
N LEU A 1250 -52.70 -21.55 -50.89
CA LEU A 1250 -51.70 -22.08 -51.80
C LEU A 1250 -51.60 -23.60 -51.67
N VAL A 1251 -51.74 -24.32 -52.79
CA VAL A 1251 -51.82 -25.79 -52.81
C VAL A 1251 -50.91 -26.39 -53.88
N GLN A 1252 -50.36 -27.57 -53.59
CA GLN A 1252 -49.78 -28.45 -54.60
C GLN A 1252 -50.83 -29.48 -55.01
N VAL A 1253 -51.41 -29.29 -56.19
CA VAL A 1253 -52.45 -30.16 -56.77
C VAL A 1253 -51.85 -31.52 -57.10
N ALA A 1254 -52.56 -32.59 -56.74
CA ALA A 1254 -52.18 -33.94 -57.09
C ALA A 1254 -52.31 -34.20 -58.59
N GLY A 1255 -51.49 -35.11 -59.10
CA GLY A 1255 -51.56 -35.58 -60.48
C GLY A 1255 -51.30 -37.08 -60.55
N SER A 1256 -51.66 -37.68 -61.67
CA SER A 1256 -51.20 -39.02 -62.03
C SER A 1256 -49.73 -38.97 -62.41
N ALA A 1257 -48.91 -39.87 -61.88
CA ALA A 1257 -47.50 -40.01 -62.27
C ALA A 1257 -47.40 -40.13 -63.81
N PRO A 1258 -46.40 -39.50 -64.47
CA PRO A 1258 -46.16 -39.74 -65.87
C PRO A 1258 -45.88 -41.24 -66.08
N ASP A 1259 -46.43 -41.77 -67.17
CA ASP A 1259 -46.11 -43.11 -67.67
C ASP A 1259 -44.57 -43.28 -67.70
N PRO A 1260 -43.98 -44.32 -67.09
CA PRO A 1260 -42.52 -44.53 -67.07
C PRO A 1260 -41.86 -44.56 -68.46
N ALA A 1261 -42.65 -44.58 -69.54
CA ALA A 1261 -42.19 -44.49 -70.92
C ALA A 1261 -41.76 -43.08 -71.41
N VAL A 1262 -41.95 -42.01 -70.65
CA VAL A 1262 -41.52 -40.65 -71.07
C VAL A 1262 -40.38 -40.15 -70.18
N GLN A 1263 -39.14 -40.32 -70.65
CA GLN A 1263 -37.96 -39.75 -70.02
C GLN A 1263 -38.03 -38.21 -70.01
N PRO A 1264 -37.70 -37.54 -68.90
CA PRO A 1264 -37.45 -36.11 -68.92
C PRO A 1264 -36.16 -35.81 -69.68
N VAL A 1265 -36.26 -35.04 -70.76
CA VAL A 1265 -35.11 -34.34 -71.35
C VAL A 1265 -34.56 -33.39 -70.28
N GLY A 1266 -33.25 -33.45 -70.07
CA GLY A 1266 -32.51 -32.92 -68.92
C GLY A 1266 -32.55 -31.39 -68.70
N PRO A 1267 -31.71 -30.90 -67.77
CA PRO A 1267 -31.88 -29.65 -67.02
C PRO A 1267 -32.00 -28.37 -67.86
#